data_AF-Q4CPQ8-F1
#
_entry.id   AF-Q4CPQ8-F1
#
_cell.length_a   1.000
_cell.length_b   1.000
_cell.length_c   1.000
_cell.angle_alpha   90.00
_cell.angle_beta   90.00
_cell.angle_gamma   90.00
#
_symmetry.space_group_name_H-M   'P 1'
#
loop_
_entity.id
_entity.type
_entity.pdbx_description
1 polymer ?
#
loop_
_entity_poly.entity_id
_entity_poly.type
_entity_poly.pdbx_seq_one_letter_code
_entity_poly.pdbx_strand_id
1 'polypeptide(L)'
;MWSAAGACPHSRHRVRRRAIAAVRVAVLLLVLALVSLAAWMPAVDAVPLRLRGGTVERAITVGRAVDTVLMDGVCITNGVAVVLDVAAMLPGALRIELRDCVCDGGAQIYVRGYSGEPATERSLEVSVSGLSGSYCSLVFVHNLPAHTNVTVRDSTIVTPGPMRYSQLSGLTDAVASPLVLHATSLLQTQLRVSNTVLRSSQAGGSAVYVGGGVELLSSAVVLDGVSLEASGGPTASAMHVSSSSRLSLRNHSVFSVTNVSVVSSGGGIVLGERLAVFESVLRFVGVEGSVASSSLVRCDGGTVGAGGWLDMHEVWAVGEASTVASLSGVTLGGGAVSIARCAATGATLVSGPTITSGAVSVQCNRAGGRVLQSSGDYRLAGLPSVSVVPCDGCAAALACFDALTASFSECVCNCRAGGVGEACLPFDVPAARAGGGGGGAQDCVTGVTLTESVTVGGGQATACFDSVVFSGPITVAVDLRSMDVFADALNVTLRHCVLVGGAQLRIGGLSESTAHLVPHALVNMTNVTSLEGTIVLQGAMPLNSSVLLANSTLRATVGGSHYVPTTPGHEKSRYGPALVLDGVRLLSTCFVMTRSKLVCGGGSCAAILVERGLGVNLSSVFYMDNCAVNSQMHVMYAIASGLRVSGGSVFSIQNSSWSAPSTEYYKGACVFGDVVVAGGSVLQVVSSVFHLGFAMVMATTLTVTGGSWLVHRDNEFRTAYVVHVESENGVAFRDQSVWSILHNDFGYGSYSSITAYMTSFWSPPSDSRPIIYGTCNEVTRSPVTNYRSELNIRTPVTALDCGTCTVDAVCFAARTSGISGCGCVCAAGGYGDTCLPAAVPDGLGPFPLSDTDDTEVRCVYGGSISSVDYPDPGLRGLCFVKVTFTAAIVLDLWSFDAPGKTLNITLLQCVLMGLSIKGSGASVHLSVTSSMLDSGELEFEDDFGASSQILVAGSKLLSASSHAIHFPRFTLGANSTLLLLDNNMEGESFAVYFPVPVVVDGGGIIIKGNTLKSTKRDYSSESAVYHKDVELKNGGHIDVENNTMSAASGIYFQFLVFVSSAGLLRVADCTFTGSTEVFNSALVQLSDSVTLQGGAQWRVEGNNVSAASLLSMTFSWYTIGLSGSGTTVSLAHNRQADSSSDFARITSSNSNVASPARFVVGCNMQGEKEVSYDGVFPEDVVVFGCGTCNDDAACYMPGTESVDRSSCSCSCKGGWHGASCLPFAVPDTVVPPLPERAVDGDTSCVVNQTLTSLALNMWKTHHCYVGVTFSGVGALLTLSLNSMPLHLPINITLTGCTFRDGAALQFVGGTEVAESAGVLIRVSQTVMRSSVVLFRRALPQHCDIAVTEVDAEQLPNSVNRMLIVVKLDDVVLSASSLLVSNVKARALGYGGYGLYSMGTLTLVGGSSLYTRYCSFHKYKYMLYMYRLIASDRSVFALLNNTMATGTRFLYQYQDLTVSNHS
;
A
#
# COMPACT_ATOMS: atom_id res chain seq x y z
N MET A 1 -15.78 12.99 -10.45
CA MET A 1 -17.12 13.38 -9.96
C MET A 1 -18.04 13.61 -11.14
N TRP A 2 -18.90 12.63 -11.43
CA TRP A 2 -20.04 12.81 -12.33
C TRP A 2 -21.20 13.34 -11.48
N SER A 3 -21.33 14.67 -11.37
CA SER A 3 -22.60 15.23 -10.94
C SER A 3 -23.52 15.23 -12.15
N ALA A 4 -24.45 14.28 -12.13
CA ALA A 4 -25.62 14.26 -12.97
C ALA A 4 -26.50 15.48 -12.62
N ALA A 5 -26.08 16.66 -13.06
CA ALA A 5 -26.99 17.80 -13.20
C ALA A 5 -27.94 17.43 -14.33
N GLY A 6 -29.18 17.14 -13.96
CA GLY A 6 -30.25 16.69 -14.84
C GLY A 6 -30.31 17.56 -16.09
N ALA A 7 -29.90 16.97 -17.22
CA ALA A 7 -29.98 17.59 -18.52
C ALA A 7 -31.44 17.96 -18.81
N CYS A 8 -31.68 19.26 -19.09
CA CYS A 8 -32.88 19.67 -19.80
C CYS A 8 -33.03 18.80 -21.07
N PRO A 9 -34.18 18.15 -21.28
CA PRO A 9 -34.29 17.09 -22.27
C PRO A 9 -34.12 17.62 -23.69
N HIS A 10 -33.07 17.15 -24.37
CA HIS A 10 -32.91 17.23 -25.82
C HIS A 10 -34.00 16.42 -26.53
N SER A 11 -35.25 16.90 -26.55
CA SER A 11 -36.30 16.27 -27.35
C SER A 11 -36.39 16.91 -28.73
N ARG A 12 -35.67 16.29 -29.68
CA ARG A 12 -35.94 16.43 -31.11
C ARG A 12 -37.31 15.82 -31.42
N HIS A 13 -38.38 16.61 -31.33
CA HIS A 13 -39.65 16.27 -32.01
C HIS A 13 -40.03 17.37 -33.00
N ARG A 14 -39.44 17.27 -34.20
CA ARG A 14 -40.14 17.68 -35.42
C ARG A 14 -41.33 16.71 -35.58
N VAL A 15 -42.56 17.21 -35.54
CA VAL A 15 -43.74 16.81 -36.34
C VAL A 15 -45.02 17.28 -35.65
N ARG A 16 -45.66 18.27 -36.29
CA ARG A 16 -47.09 18.70 -36.30
C ARG A 16 -47.28 20.22 -36.18
N ARG A 17 -46.75 20.93 -37.18
CA ARG A 17 -47.35 22.19 -37.65
C ARG A 17 -48.74 21.86 -38.21
N ARG A 18 -49.84 22.15 -37.48
CA ARG A 18 -51.10 22.67 -38.05
C ARG A 18 -52.29 22.93 -37.10
N ALA A 19 -52.20 22.70 -35.78
CA ALA A 19 -53.36 22.99 -34.89
C ALA A 19 -53.23 24.23 -33.98
N ILE A 20 -52.06 24.86 -33.84
CA ILE A 20 -51.84 25.92 -32.83
C ILE A 20 -52.19 27.34 -33.33
N ALA A 21 -52.45 27.53 -34.63
CA ALA A 21 -52.82 28.86 -35.14
C ALA A 21 -54.20 29.34 -34.65
N ALA A 22 -55.17 28.45 -34.49
CA ALA A 22 -56.51 28.83 -34.02
C ALA A 22 -56.54 29.19 -32.52
N VAL A 23 -55.77 28.46 -31.68
CA VAL A 23 -55.70 28.76 -30.24
C VAL A 23 -54.89 30.04 -29.97
N ARG A 24 -53.87 30.35 -30.79
CA ARG A 24 -53.11 31.60 -30.61
C ARG A 24 -53.93 32.87 -30.84
N VAL A 25 -54.85 32.87 -31.81
CA VAL A 25 -55.72 34.05 -32.04
C VAL A 25 -56.74 34.20 -30.91
N ALA A 26 -57.29 33.10 -30.40
CA ALA A 26 -58.20 33.14 -29.25
C ALA A 26 -57.50 33.66 -27.98
N VAL A 27 -56.28 33.19 -27.68
CA VAL A 27 -55.52 33.65 -26.51
C VAL A 27 -55.05 35.10 -26.68
N LEU A 28 -54.62 35.52 -27.88
CA LEU A 28 -54.22 36.91 -28.10
C LEU A 28 -55.41 37.87 -27.97
N LEU A 29 -56.60 37.48 -28.45
CA LEU A 29 -57.84 38.24 -28.26
C LEU A 29 -58.25 38.27 -26.79
N LEU A 30 -58.08 37.18 -26.04
CA LEU A 30 -58.41 37.16 -24.61
C LEU A 30 -57.44 38.05 -23.79
N VAL A 31 -56.14 38.04 -24.14
CA VAL A 31 -55.13 38.90 -23.51
C VAL A 31 -55.35 40.37 -23.90
N LEU A 32 -55.64 40.68 -25.16
CA LEU A 32 -55.98 42.05 -25.59
C LEU A 32 -57.28 42.54 -24.93
N ALA A 33 -58.29 41.67 -24.78
CA ALA A 33 -59.52 41.99 -24.06
C ALA A 33 -59.23 42.31 -22.59
N LEU A 34 -58.40 41.50 -21.92
CA LEU A 34 -57.96 41.76 -20.53
C LEU A 34 -57.14 43.06 -20.41
N VAL A 35 -56.26 43.36 -21.36
CA VAL A 35 -55.48 44.62 -21.37
C VAL A 35 -56.38 45.83 -21.60
N SER A 36 -57.41 45.72 -22.46
CA SER A 36 -58.36 46.82 -22.69
C SER A 36 -59.33 47.04 -21.52
N LEU A 37 -59.70 45.98 -20.79
CA LEU A 37 -60.56 46.08 -19.61
C LEU A 37 -59.80 46.59 -18.37
N ALA A 38 -58.50 46.35 -18.27
CA ALA A 38 -57.68 46.84 -17.15
C ALA A 38 -57.50 48.37 -17.12
N ALA A 39 -57.76 49.08 -18.22
CA ALA A 39 -57.62 50.53 -18.27
C ALA A 39 -58.76 51.29 -17.54
N TRP A 40 -59.85 50.61 -17.16
CA TRP A 40 -61.05 51.25 -16.61
C TRP A 40 -61.62 50.59 -15.34
N MET A 41 -60.79 49.87 -14.57
CA MET A 41 -61.25 49.28 -13.30
C MET A 41 -60.58 49.95 -12.08
N PRO A 42 -61.34 50.65 -11.23
CA PRO A 42 -60.86 51.15 -9.95
C PRO A 42 -60.66 49.98 -8.98
N ALA A 43 -59.60 50.04 -8.17
CA ALA A 43 -59.19 49.01 -7.21
C ALA A 43 -58.83 47.65 -7.85
N VAL A 44 -57.77 47.64 -8.68
CA VAL A 44 -57.15 46.39 -9.12
C VAL A 44 -56.43 45.77 -7.93
N ASP A 45 -56.96 44.65 -7.43
CA ASP A 45 -56.27 43.73 -6.54
C ASP A 45 -54.86 43.49 -7.09
N ALA A 46 -53.85 43.69 -6.24
CA ALA A 46 -52.46 43.58 -6.64
C ALA A 46 -52.19 42.18 -7.23
N VAL A 47 -51.57 42.13 -8.42
CA VAL A 47 -51.39 40.86 -9.14
C VAL A 47 -49.98 40.32 -8.90
N PRO A 48 -49.82 39.25 -8.09
CA PRO A 48 -48.52 38.60 -7.94
C PRO A 48 -48.17 37.83 -9.22
N LEU A 49 -47.06 38.18 -9.87
CA LEU A 49 -46.50 37.39 -10.95
C LEU A 49 -45.73 36.21 -10.37
N ARG A 50 -46.20 34.98 -10.59
CA ARG A 50 -45.49 33.75 -10.17
C ARG A 50 -45.14 32.89 -11.38
N LEU A 51 -43.86 32.70 -11.61
CA LEU A 51 -43.31 31.81 -12.64
C LEU A 51 -42.57 30.67 -11.94
N ARG A 52 -43.09 29.45 -12.09
CA ARG A 52 -42.44 28.23 -11.59
C ARG A 52 -42.04 27.36 -12.76
N GLY A 53 -40.74 27.09 -12.91
CA GLY A 53 -40.20 26.37 -14.06
C GLY A 53 -40.32 27.12 -15.38
N GLY A 54 -39.96 26.43 -16.46
CA GLY A 54 -40.09 26.91 -17.83
C GLY A 54 -38.87 27.71 -18.32
N THR A 55 -38.93 28.12 -19.59
CA THR A 55 -37.82 28.83 -20.25
C THR A 55 -38.30 30.18 -20.80
N VAL A 56 -37.62 31.25 -20.41
CA VAL A 56 -37.80 32.61 -20.94
C VAL A 56 -36.79 32.84 -22.06
N GLU A 57 -37.30 32.80 -23.30
CA GLU A 57 -36.50 32.99 -24.53
C GLU A 57 -36.77 34.33 -25.23
N ARG A 58 -37.62 35.18 -24.65
CA ARG A 58 -37.92 36.53 -25.16
C ARG A 58 -37.76 37.55 -24.04
N ALA A 59 -37.31 38.75 -24.39
CA ALA A 59 -37.20 39.84 -23.44
C ALA A 59 -38.58 40.13 -22.83
N ILE A 60 -38.61 40.28 -21.51
CA ILE A 60 -39.82 40.57 -20.74
C ILE A 60 -39.56 41.77 -19.85
N THR A 61 -40.54 42.66 -19.76
CA THR A 61 -40.55 43.77 -18.81
C THR A 61 -41.73 43.59 -17.89
N VAL A 62 -41.47 43.42 -16.61
CA VAL A 62 -42.45 43.23 -15.54
C VAL A 62 -42.48 44.50 -14.71
N GLY A 63 -43.66 45.09 -14.55
CA GLY A 63 -43.83 46.32 -13.77
C GLY A 63 -45.30 46.65 -13.56
N ARG A 64 -45.99 47.11 -14.62
CA ARG A 64 -47.38 47.59 -14.52
C ARG A 64 -48.32 46.57 -13.86
N ALA A 65 -49.07 47.04 -12.86
CA ALA A 65 -50.07 46.28 -12.09
C ALA A 65 -49.53 45.09 -11.26
N VAL A 66 -48.21 45.00 -11.07
CA VAL A 66 -47.56 43.96 -10.26
C VAL A 66 -47.02 44.58 -8.97
N ASP A 67 -47.19 43.90 -7.85
CA ASP A 67 -46.59 44.23 -6.55
C ASP A 67 -45.55 43.17 -6.11
N THR A 68 -45.76 41.92 -6.51
CA THR A 68 -44.92 40.76 -6.16
C THR A 68 -44.48 40.01 -7.41
N VAL A 69 -43.19 39.70 -7.53
CA VAL A 69 -42.61 38.82 -8.55
C VAL A 69 -41.94 37.64 -7.87
N LEU A 70 -42.34 36.42 -8.22
CA LEU A 70 -41.68 35.18 -7.80
C LEU A 70 -41.30 34.38 -9.04
N MET A 71 -40.00 34.16 -9.23
CA MET A 71 -39.44 33.26 -10.23
C MET A 71 -38.73 32.12 -9.51
N ASP A 72 -39.13 30.89 -9.79
CA ASP A 72 -38.65 29.71 -9.07
C ASP A 72 -38.37 28.59 -10.09
N GLY A 73 -37.11 28.17 -10.23
CA GLY A 73 -36.70 27.17 -11.23
C GLY A 73 -36.81 27.64 -12.68
N VAL A 74 -36.83 28.94 -12.94
CA VAL A 74 -36.99 29.51 -14.30
C VAL A 74 -35.65 29.56 -15.03
N CYS A 75 -35.61 29.07 -16.27
CA CYS A 75 -34.44 29.17 -17.15
C CYS A 75 -34.54 30.41 -18.05
N ILE A 76 -33.58 31.32 -18.02
CA ILE A 76 -33.52 32.51 -18.87
C ILE A 76 -32.37 32.34 -19.86
N THR A 77 -32.64 32.42 -21.17
CA THR A 77 -31.63 32.10 -22.19
C THR A 77 -31.77 32.96 -23.45
N ASN A 78 -30.99 32.69 -24.50
CA ASN A 78 -30.96 33.42 -25.77
C ASN A 78 -30.60 34.91 -25.64
N GLY A 79 -29.80 35.28 -24.65
CA GLY A 79 -29.30 36.65 -24.49
C GLY A 79 -30.38 37.67 -24.13
N VAL A 80 -31.53 37.22 -23.65
CA VAL A 80 -32.68 38.10 -23.37
C VAL A 80 -32.52 38.86 -22.08
N ALA A 81 -33.11 40.06 -22.04
CA ALA A 81 -33.23 40.87 -20.85
C ALA A 81 -34.57 40.64 -20.16
N VAL A 82 -34.52 40.24 -18.89
CA VAL A 82 -35.65 40.25 -17.97
C VAL A 82 -35.55 41.55 -17.18
N VAL A 83 -36.49 42.47 -17.37
CA VAL A 83 -36.49 43.77 -16.71
C VAL A 83 -37.60 43.82 -15.67
N LEU A 84 -37.22 43.87 -14.40
CA LEU A 84 -38.11 44.10 -13.27
C LEU A 84 -38.12 45.61 -13.00
N ASP A 85 -39.08 46.30 -13.60
CA ASP A 85 -39.22 47.75 -13.59
C ASP A 85 -40.01 48.19 -12.35
N VAL A 86 -39.30 48.40 -11.24
CA VAL A 86 -39.84 48.76 -9.93
C VAL A 86 -40.59 50.09 -9.99
N ALA A 87 -40.15 51.03 -10.83
CA ALA A 87 -40.82 52.30 -11.02
C ALA A 87 -42.20 52.16 -11.68
N ALA A 88 -42.39 51.12 -12.50
CA ALA A 88 -43.67 50.81 -13.12
C ALA A 88 -44.59 49.91 -12.27
N MET A 89 -44.11 49.38 -11.14
CA MET A 89 -44.90 48.56 -10.20
C MET A 89 -45.93 49.35 -9.40
N LEU A 90 -46.90 48.64 -8.82
CA LEU A 90 -47.95 49.24 -7.99
C LEU A 90 -47.36 50.01 -6.78
N PRO A 91 -48.02 51.07 -6.30
CA PRO A 91 -47.64 51.71 -5.05
C PRO A 91 -47.74 50.77 -3.86
N GLY A 92 -46.82 50.90 -2.89
CA GLY A 92 -46.80 50.12 -1.65
C GLY A 92 -45.51 49.30 -1.46
N ALA A 93 -45.61 48.25 -0.66
CA ALA A 93 -44.53 47.31 -0.40
C ALA A 93 -44.38 46.33 -1.57
N LEU A 94 -43.20 46.28 -2.16
CA LEU A 94 -42.87 45.46 -3.32
C LEU A 94 -41.98 44.28 -2.94
N ARG A 95 -42.17 43.15 -3.61
CA ARG A 95 -41.34 41.96 -3.39
C ARG A 95 -40.93 41.30 -4.69
N ILE A 96 -39.63 41.05 -4.84
CA ILE A 96 -39.03 40.34 -5.96
C ILE A 96 -38.25 39.16 -5.42
N GLU A 97 -38.53 37.96 -5.90
CA GLU A 97 -37.89 36.74 -5.43
C GLU A 97 -37.52 35.83 -6.60
N LEU A 98 -36.24 35.48 -6.69
CA LEU A 98 -35.63 34.58 -7.67
C LEU A 98 -35.02 33.39 -6.92
N ARG A 99 -35.58 32.19 -7.10
CA ARG A 99 -35.12 30.95 -6.47
C ARG A 99 -34.70 29.93 -7.52
N ASP A 100 -33.54 29.33 -7.35
CA ASP A 100 -33.03 28.22 -8.18
C ASP A 100 -33.16 28.47 -9.69
N CYS A 101 -33.04 29.74 -10.09
CA CYS A 101 -33.16 30.15 -11.47
C CYS A 101 -31.85 29.87 -12.21
N VAL A 102 -31.96 29.56 -13.49
CA VAL A 102 -30.81 29.33 -14.37
C VAL A 102 -30.75 30.42 -15.41
N CYS A 103 -29.60 31.05 -15.60
CA CYS A 103 -29.43 32.06 -16.65
C CYS A 103 -28.22 31.75 -17.54
N ASP A 104 -28.42 31.74 -18.85
CA ASP A 104 -27.39 31.34 -19.81
C ASP A 104 -27.50 32.10 -21.14
N GLY A 105 -26.52 31.91 -22.03
CA GLY A 105 -26.52 32.48 -23.37
C GLY A 105 -26.42 34.01 -23.41
N GLY A 106 -25.84 34.64 -22.38
CA GLY A 106 -25.73 36.09 -22.24
C GLY A 106 -27.00 36.75 -21.69
N ALA A 107 -27.86 35.99 -21.00
CA ALA A 107 -29.07 36.48 -20.38
C ALA A 107 -28.78 37.55 -19.31
N GLN A 108 -29.69 38.51 -19.17
CA GLN A 108 -29.53 39.65 -18.28
C GLN A 108 -30.78 39.82 -17.42
N ILE A 109 -30.60 39.97 -16.11
CA ILE A 109 -31.69 40.21 -15.16
C ILE A 109 -31.50 41.62 -14.59
N TYR A 110 -32.44 42.51 -14.89
CA TYR A 110 -32.41 43.89 -14.44
C TYR A 110 -33.40 44.12 -13.30
N VAL A 111 -32.95 44.72 -12.22
CA VAL A 111 -33.81 45.39 -11.24
C VAL A 111 -33.65 46.89 -11.47
N ARG A 112 -34.67 47.51 -12.09
CA ARG A 112 -34.64 48.91 -12.50
C ARG A 112 -35.47 49.76 -11.53
N GLY A 113 -34.80 50.68 -10.86
CA GLY A 113 -35.40 51.70 -9.99
C GLY A 113 -35.81 52.98 -10.72
N TYR A 114 -35.91 54.08 -9.96
CA TYR A 114 -36.32 55.40 -10.40
C TYR A 114 -35.13 56.19 -10.93
N SER A 115 -35.23 56.72 -12.15
CA SER A 115 -34.16 57.52 -12.76
C SER A 115 -33.94 58.88 -12.08
N GLY A 116 -34.90 59.35 -11.27
CA GLY A 116 -34.81 60.56 -10.43
C GLY A 116 -34.73 60.19 -8.94
N GLU A 117 -35.27 61.03 -8.06
CA GLU A 117 -35.26 60.76 -6.61
C GLU A 117 -35.92 59.41 -6.26
N PRO A 118 -35.37 58.66 -5.27
CA PRO A 118 -35.97 57.42 -4.79
C PRO A 118 -37.34 57.68 -4.16
N ALA A 119 -38.29 56.76 -4.39
CA ALA A 119 -39.59 56.83 -3.74
C ALA A 119 -39.46 56.53 -2.23
N THR A 120 -39.87 57.47 -1.37
CA THR A 120 -39.81 57.35 0.10
C THR A 120 -41.04 56.66 0.70
N GLU A 121 -42.18 56.70 0.01
CA GLU A 121 -43.45 56.07 0.46
C GLU A 121 -43.53 54.57 0.12
N ARG A 122 -42.47 53.96 -0.38
CA ARG A 122 -42.43 52.55 -0.81
C ARG A 122 -41.28 51.80 -0.16
N SER A 123 -41.44 50.50 0.01
CA SER A 123 -40.38 49.58 0.39
C SER A 123 -40.25 48.46 -0.66
N LEU A 124 -39.05 47.91 -0.81
CA LEU A 124 -38.77 46.82 -1.75
C LEU A 124 -37.94 45.73 -1.07
N GLU A 125 -38.36 44.49 -1.21
CA GLU A 125 -37.58 43.31 -0.83
C GLU A 125 -37.17 42.55 -2.10
N VAL A 126 -35.86 42.39 -2.34
CA VAL A 126 -35.30 41.58 -3.43
C VAL A 126 -34.53 40.42 -2.83
N SER A 127 -34.88 39.20 -3.22
CA SER A 127 -34.19 37.97 -2.80
C SER A 127 -33.80 37.16 -4.02
N VAL A 128 -32.51 36.87 -4.16
CA VAL A 128 -31.94 35.99 -5.19
C VAL A 128 -31.20 34.87 -4.47
N SER A 129 -31.65 33.63 -4.64
CA SER A 129 -31.01 32.47 -4.03
C SER A 129 -30.89 31.33 -5.02
N GLY A 130 -29.71 30.69 -5.10
CA GLY A 130 -29.51 29.57 -6.02
C GLY A 130 -29.45 29.96 -7.51
N LEU A 131 -29.11 31.22 -7.83
CA LEU A 131 -28.97 31.64 -9.22
C LEU A 131 -27.72 31.00 -9.82
N SER A 132 -27.90 30.15 -10.83
CA SER A 132 -26.82 29.47 -11.53
C SER A 132 -26.73 29.97 -12.97
N GLY A 133 -25.59 30.51 -13.38
CA GLY A 133 -25.41 30.94 -14.76
C GLY A 133 -24.01 30.77 -15.31
N SER A 134 -23.91 30.08 -16.44
CA SER A 134 -22.67 29.91 -17.21
C SER A 134 -22.35 31.11 -18.10
N TYR A 135 -23.35 31.89 -18.49
CA TYR A 135 -23.19 33.13 -19.23
C TYR A 135 -24.36 34.08 -18.93
N CYS A 136 -24.21 34.88 -17.87
CA CYS A 136 -25.28 35.67 -17.27
C CYS A 136 -24.79 36.96 -16.63
N SER A 137 -25.68 37.92 -16.42
CA SER A 137 -25.43 39.14 -15.65
C SER A 137 -26.67 39.59 -14.87
N LEU A 138 -26.47 39.95 -13.60
CA LEU A 138 -27.45 40.56 -12.70
C LEU A 138 -27.15 42.04 -12.55
N VAL A 139 -28.12 42.90 -12.85
CA VAL A 139 -27.90 44.32 -13.07
C VAL A 139 -28.90 45.15 -12.24
N PHE A 140 -28.39 45.93 -11.29
CA PHE A 140 -29.17 46.92 -10.55
C PHE A 140 -28.94 48.30 -11.15
N VAL A 141 -30.02 48.98 -11.49
CA VAL A 141 -29.97 50.24 -12.24
C VAL A 141 -30.88 51.26 -11.61
N HIS A 142 -30.43 52.53 -11.56
CA HIS A 142 -31.18 53.66 -11.03
C HIS A 142 -31.46 53.54 -9.52
N ASN A 143 -32.24 54.46 -8.96
CA ASN A 143 -32.44 54.59 -7.52
C ASN A 143 -33.55 53.64 -7.04
N LEU A 144 -33.20 52.72 -6.13
CA LEU A 144 -34.19 51.85 -5.50
C LEU A 144 -35.05 52.67 -4.51
N PRO A 145 -36.29 52.25 -4.20
CA PRO A 145 -37.07 52.87 -3.13
C PRO A 145 -36.28 52.99 -1.82
N ALA A 146 -36.63 53.94 -0.97
CA ALA A 146 -36.05 53.98 0.37
C ALA A 146 -36.42 52.70 1.15
N HIS A 147 -35.65 52.33 2.17
CA HIS A 147 -35.96 51.15 3.00
C HIS A 147 -35.99 49.83 2.20
N THR A 148 -35.15 49.72 1.17
CA THR A 148 -35.03 48.52 0.35
C THR A 148 -34.08 47.50 1.00
N ASN A 149 -34.38 46.21 0.84
CA ASN A 149 -33.47 45.13 1.22
C ASN A 149 -33.23 44.20 0.03
N VAL A 150 -31.99 44.08 -0.41
CA VAL A 150 -31.55 43.21 -1.51
C VAL A 150 -30.62 42.14 -0.96
N THR A 151 -30.94 40.88 -1.22
CA THR A 151 -30.10 39.73 -0.85
C THR A 151 -29.82 38.87 -2.08
N VAL A 152 -28.54 38.53 -2.30
CA VAL A 152 -28.09 37.58 -3.32
C VAL A 152 -27.26 36.52 -2.61
N ARG A 153 -27.70 35.27 -2.59
CA ARG A 153 -27.01 34.20 -1.88
C ARG A 153 -26.92 32.88 -2.62
N ASP A 154 -25.97 32.04 -2.22
CA ASP A 154 -25.84 30.65 -2.68
C ASP A 154 -25.85 30.54 -4.21
N SER A 155 -25.20 31.48 -4.90
CA SER A 155 -25.31 31.66 -6.34
C SER A 155 -23.95 31.49 -7.04
N THR A 156 -23.97 31.13 -8.32
CA THR A 156 -22.76 31.09 -9.17
C THR A 156 -23.10 31.74 -10.50
N ILE A 157 -22.56 32.94 -10.72
CA ILE A 157 -22.87 33.77 -11.88
C ILE A 157 -21.56 33.99 -12.66
N VAL A 158 -21.52 33.45 -13.87
CA VAL A 158 -20.36 33.52 -14.76
C VAL A 158 -20.71 34.36 -15.98
N THR A 159 -19.81 35.25 -16.37
CA THR A 159 -19.90 36.07 -17.58
C THR A 159 -18.64 35.87 -18.42
N PRO A 160 -18.56 34.80 -19.24
CA PRO A 160 -17.33 34.43 -19.91
C PRO A 160 -17.06 35.25 -21.18
N GLY A 161 -18.07 35.89 -21.74
CA GLY A 161 -18.01 36.66 -22.98
C GLY A 161 -18.59 38.07 -22.84
N PRO A 162 -18.53 38.89 -23.90
CA PRO A 162 -19.00 40.26 -23.88
C PRO A 162 -20.52 40.34 -23.64
N MET A 163 -20.96 41.35 -22.88
CA MET A 163 -22.38 41.60 -22.62
C MET A 163 -22.85 42.84 -23.36
N ARG A 164 -24.04 42.76 -23.97
CA ARG A 164 -24.70 43.94 -24.56
C ARG A 164 -25.80 44.42 -23.61
N TYR A 165 -25.47 45.40 -22.78
CA TYR A 165 -26.40 46.01 -21.83
C TYR A 165 -27.42 46.92 -22.53
N SER A 166 -28.31 46.32 -23.33
CA SER A 166 -29.27 47.01 -24.20
C SER A 166 -30.25 47.94 -23.47
N GLN A 167 -30.43 47.74 -22.17
CA GLN A 167 -31.36 48.50 -21.33
C GLN A 167 -30.71 49.71 -20.65
N LEU A 168 -29.42 49.96 -20.88
CA LEU A 168 -28.62 51.01 -20.25
C LEU A 168 -27.97 51.90 -21.33
N SER A 169 -28.36 53.17 -21.38
CA SER A 169 -27.63 54.18 -22.17
C SER A 169 -26.37 54.62 -21.41
N GLY A 170 -25.21 54.63 -22.07
CA GLY A 170 -23.95 55.15 -21.52
C GLY A 170 -23.04 54.12 -20.85
N LEU A 171 -23.44 52.84 -20.78
CA LEU A 171 -22.58 51.76 -20.30
C LEU A 171 -21.67 51.25 -21.42
N THR A 172 -20.76 52.09 -21.91
CA THR A 172 -19.77 51.69 -22.94
C THR A 172 -18.59 50.92 -22.36
N ASP A 173 -18.30 51.13 -21.09
CA ASP A 173 -17.05 50.68 -20.47
C ASP A 173 -17.16 49.29 -19.83
N ALA A 174 -18.37 48.86 -19.44
CA ALA A 174 -18.58 47.53 -18.87
C ALA A 174 -18.58 46.47 -19.98
N VAL A 175 -17.52 45.65 -20.05
CA VAL A 175 -17.40 44.63 -21.10
C VAL A 175 -18.18 43.37 -20.76
N ALA A 176 -18.04 42.86 -19.54
CA ALA A 176 -18.62 41.60 -19.08
C ALA A 176 -18.55 41.51 -17.55
N SER A 177 -19.70 41.61 -16.88
CA SER A 177 -19.76 41.54 -15.42
C SER A 177 -20.95 40.73 -14.91
N PRO A 178 -20.72 39.73 -14.05
CA PRO A 178 -21.76 38.97 -13.36
C PRO A 178 -22.70 39.86 -12.54
N LEU A 179 -22.15 40.86 -11.85
CA LEU A 179 -22.92 41.81 -11.04
C LEU A 179 -22.61 43.24 -11.48
N VAL A 180 -23.65 44.03 -11.75
CA VAL A 180 -23.54 45.43 -12.18
C VAL A 180 -24.38 46.32 -11.28
N LEU A 181 -23.78 47.38 -10.73
CA LEU A 181 -24.48 48.48 -10.06
C LEU A 181 -24.30 49.75 -10.92
N HIS A 182 -25.41 50.34 -11.38
CA HIS A 182 -25.34 51.49 -12.29
C HIS A 182 -26.28 52.63 -11.92
N ALA A 183 -25.72 53.83 -11.71
CA ALA A 183 -26.45 55.05 -11.37
C ALA A 183 -27.38 54.84 -10.16
N THR A 184 -26.88 54.18 -9.12
CA THR A 184 -27.69 53.67 -8.00
C THR A 184 -27.42 54.49 -6.74
N SER A 185 -28.37 55.36 -6.38
CA SER A 185 -28.42 56.00 -5.05
C SER A 185 -29.28 55.15 -4.12
N LEU A 186 -28.69 54.71 -3.02
CA LEU A 186 -29.34 53.91 -1.98
C LEU A 186 -29.64 54.82 -0.79
N LEU A 187 -30.90 54.83 -0.38
CA LEU A 187 -31.40 55.57 0.78
C LEU A 187 -31.99 54.59 1.79
N GLN A 188 -31.45 54.54 3.01
CA GLN A 188 -31.93 53.62 4.06
C GLN A 188 -32.03 52.16 3.59
N THR A 189 -31.12 51.74 2.70
CA THR A 189 -31.21 50.49 1.94
C THR A 189 -30.03 49.58 2.26
N GLN A 190 -30.26 48.27 2.21
CA GLN A 190 -29.22 47.25 2.36
C GLN A 190 -29.13 46.39 1.10
N LEU A 191 -27.92 46.20 0.57
CA LEU A 191 -27.63 45.24 -0.51
C LEU A 191 -26.55 44.27 -0.03
N ARG A 192 -26.91 43.00 0.12
CA ARG A 192 -26.02 41.94 0.60
C ARG A 192 -25.84 40.85 -0.45
N VAL A 193 -24.59 40.50 -0.74
CA VAL A 193 -24.22 39.34 -1.55
C VAL A 193 -23.45 38.39 -0.66
N SER A 194 -23.92 37.15 -0.50
CA SER A 194 -23.26 36.17 0.35
C SER A 194 -23.12 34.78 -0.28
N ASN A 195 -22.10 34.01 0.12
CA ASN A 195 -21.86 32.64 -0.35
C ASN A 195 -22.04 32.49 -1.87
N THR A 196 -21.39 33.36 -2.65
CA THR A 196 -21.65 33.49 -4.10
C THR A 196 -20.33 33.55 -4.87
N VAL A 197 -20.28 32.89 -6.04
CA VAL A 197 -19.15 32.95 -6.97
C VAL A 197 -19.51 33.86 -8.14
N LEU A 198 -18.72 34.93 -8.33
CA LEU A 198 -18.83 35.85 -9.47
C LEU A 198 -17.58 35.72 -10.33
N ARG A 199 -17.74 35.24 -11.57
CA ARG A 199 -16.60 34.98 -12.46
C ARG A 199 -16.75 35.69 -13.80
N SER A 200 -15.73 36.43 -14.22
CA SER A 200 -15.61 36.99 -15.56
C SER A 200 -14.33 36.50 -16.24
N SER A 201 -14.42 36.06 -17.49
CA SER A 201 -13.24 35.60 -18.26
C SER A 201 -13.03 36.36 -19.57
N GLN A 202 -13.82 37.41 -19.80
CA GLN A 202 -13.69 38.26 -20.98
C GLN A 202 -12.62 39.32 -20.75
N ALA A 203 -11.84 39.64 -21.79
CA ALA A 203 -10.87 40.72 -21.73
C ALA A 203 -11.51 42.07 -21.37
N GLY A 204 -10.96 42.75 -20.36
CA GLY A 204 -11.53 43.97 -19.77
C GLY A 204 -12.78 43.73 -18.90
N GLY A 205 -13.17 42.48 -18.65
CA GLY A 205 -14.31 42.14 -17.80
C GLY A 205 -14.00 42.28 -16.31
N SER A 206 -15.05 42.35 -15.50
CA SER A 206 -14.93 42.35 -14.03
C SER A 206 -15.95 41.45 -13.35
N ALA A 207 -15.68 40.96 -12.12
CA ALA A 207 -16.66 40.15 -11.41
C ALA A 207 -17.80 41.01 -10.83
N VAL A 208 -17.45 42.23 -10.38
CA VAL A 208 -18.39 43.28 -10.01
C VAL A 208 -18.04 44.56 -10.77
N TYR A 209 -19.04 45.24 -11.32
CA TYR A 209 -18.87 46.52 -12.01
C TYR A 209 -19.75 47.59 -11.38
N VAL A 210 -19.19 48.77 -11.16
CA VAL A 210 -19.89 49.95 -10.64
C VAL A 210 -19.72 51.11 -11.61
N GLY A 211 -20.81 51.71 -12.06
CA GLY A 211 -20.77 52.85 -13.00
C GLY A 211 -21.92 53.82 -12.82
N GLY A 212 -21.88 54.95 -13.53
CA GLY A 212 -22.94 55.98 -13.50
C GLY A 212 -23.05 56.76 -12.19
N GLY A 213 -22.18 56.49 -11.22
CA GLY A 213 -22.25 57.02 -9.86
C GLY A 213 -23.08 56.12 -8.93
N VAL A 214 -22.56 55.88 -7.73
CA VAL A 214 -23.25 55.18 -6.64
C VAL A 214 -23.11 55.99 -5.36
N GLU A 215 -24.24 56.27 -4.72
CA GLU A 215 -24.30 57.02 -3.45
C GLU A 215 -25.03 56.19 -2.41
N LEU A 216 -24.40 55.99 -1.26
CA LEU A 216 -25.00 55.39 -0.07
C LEU A 216 -25.32 56.51 0.92
N LEU A 217 -26.60 56.68 1.22
CA LEU A 217 -27.08 57.60 2.25
C LEU A 217 -27.81 56.78 3.32
N SER A 218 -27.22 56.71 4.51
CA SER A 218 -27.63 55.81 5.59
C SER A 218 -27.94 54.40 5.07
N SER A 219 -27.03 53.81 4.29
CA SER A 219 -27.24 52.54 3.57
C SER A 219 -26.04 51.61 3.66
N ALA A 220 -26.25 50.32 3.37
CA ALA A 220 -25.21 49.30 3.40
C ALA A 220 -25.07 48.54 2.07
N VAL A 221 -23.82 48.30 1.65
CA VAL A 221 -23.47 47.30 0.62
C VAL A 221 -22.49 46.32 1.25
N VAL A 222 -22.83 45.03 1.25
CA VAL A 222 -22.08 43.98 1.96
C VAL A 222 -21.80 42.81 1.03
N LEU A 223 -20.52 42.52 0.79
CA LEU A 223 -20.08 41.27 0.15
C LEU A 223 -19.50 40.37 1.25
N ASP A 224 -20.03 39.16 1.41
CA ASP A 224 -19.70 38.26 2.54
C ASP A 224 -19.55 36.81 2.10
N GLY A 225 -18.32 36.25 2.11
CA GLY A 225 -18.11 34.88 1.64
C GLY A 225 -18.26 34.78 0.12
N VAL A 226 -17.72 35.75 -0.61
CA VAL A 226 -17.85 35.86 -2.08
C VAL A 226 -16.51 35.52 -2.75
N SER A 227 -16.54 34.75 -3.85
CA SER A 227 -15.37 34.56 -4.72
C SER A 227 -15.47 35.50 -5.92
N LEU A 228 -14.47 36.37 -6.10
CA LEU A 228 -14.36 37.31 -7.21
C LEU A 228 -13.24 36.85 -8.16
N GLU A 229 -13.62 36.35 -9.33
CA GLU A 229 -12.68 35.75 -10.27
C GLU A 229 -12.70 36.50 -11.62
N ALA A 230 -11.53 36.96 -12.08
CA ALA A 230 -11.38 37.75 -13.29
C ALA A 230 -10.18 37.28 -14.14
N SER A 231 -10.43 36.39 -15.12
CA SER A 231 -9.37 35.74 -15.92
C SER A 231 -9.18 36.30 -17.34
N GLY A 232 -9.75 37.48 -17.64
CA GLY A 232 -9.72 38.11 -18.97
C GLY A 232 -8.38 38.68 -19.45
N GLY A 233 -7.28 38.48 -18.73
CA GLY A 233 -5.98 39.09 -19.01
C GLY A 233 -5.75 40.40 -18.25
N PRO A 234 -4.72 41.19 -18.63
CA PRO A 234 -4.18 42.28 -17.80
C PRO A 234 -5.14 43.44 -17.56
N THR A 235 -6.18 43.58 -18.38
CA THR A 235 -7.21 44.62 -18.24
C THR A 235 -8.42 44.18 -17.43
N ALA A 236 -8.52 42.90 -17.05
CA ALA A 236 -9.61 42.40 -16.21
C ALA A 236 -9.50 42.93 -14.78
N SER A 237 -10.59 42.96 -14.02
CA SER A 237 -10.56 43.41 -12.61
C SER A 237 -11.52 42.60 -11.74
N ALA A 238 -11.16 42.28 -10.49
CA ALA A 238 -12.10 41.59 -9.61
C ALA A 238 -13.34 42.44 -9.31
N MET A 239 -13.12 43.71 -8.97
CA MET A 239 -14.17 44.72 -8.88
C MET A 239 -13.68 46.01 -9.53
N HIS A 240 -14.54 46.66 -10.32
CA HIS A 240 -14.18 47.87 -11.04
C HIS A 240 -15.24 48.96 -10.89
N VAL A 241 -14.86 50.08 -10.25
CA VAL A 241 -15.58 51.34 -10.29
C VAL A 241 -15.03 52.18 -11.44
N SER A 242 -15.87 52.53 -12.41
CA SER A 242 -15.48 53.39 -13.54
C SER A 242 -14.88 54.71 -13.04
N SER A 243 -13.78 55.16 -13.66
CA SER A 243 -13.04 56.37 -13.24
C SER A 243 -13.90 57.64 -13.23
N SER A 244 -14.83 57.76 -14.17
CA SER A 244 -15.80 58.88 -14.24
C SER A 244 -16.86 58.84 -13.13
N SER A 245 -17.05 57.67 -12.51
CA SER A 245 -18.11 57.43 -11.54
C SER A 245 -17.67 57.77 -10.13
N ARG A 246 -18.58 58.40 -9.37
CA ARG A 246 -18.39 58.66 -7.96
C ARG A 246 -18.90 57.49 -7.13
N LEU A 247 -18.11 57.02 -6.17
CA LEU A 247 -18.57 56.14 -5.10
C LEU A 247 -18.60 56.95 -3.80
N SER A 248 -19.79 57.24 -3.28
CA SER A 248 -19.99 58.15 -2.15
C SER A 248 -20.72 57.45 -1.00
N LEU A 249 -20.18 57.52 0.21
CA LEU A 249 -20.76 56.99 1.45
C LEU A 249 -20.99 58.15 2.42
N ARG A 250 -22.23 58.34 2.85
CA ARG A 250 -22.65 59.48 3.69
C ARG A 250 -23.64 59.09 4.78
N ASN A 251 -23.66 59.88 5.85
CA ASN A 251 -24.64 59.84 6.93
C ASN A 251 -24.83 58.42 7.49
N HIS A 252 -23.77 57.85 8.07
CA HIS A 252 -23.77 56.52 8.68
C HIS A 252 -24.05 55.41 7.66
N SER A 253 -23.31 55.39 6.56
CA SER A 253 -23.35 54.30 5.56
C SER A 253 -22.17 53.32 5.72
N VAL A 254 -22.31 52.12 5.16
CA VAL A 254 -21.25 51.09 5.17
C VAL A 254 -21.09 50.45 3.80
N PHE A 255 -19.87 50.36 3.30
CA PHE A 255 -19.50 49.45 2.21
C PHE A 255 -18.50 48.43 2.77
N SER A 256 -18.91 47.16 2.89
CA SER A 256 -18.13 46.10 3.52
C SER A 256 -17.82 44.98 2.54
N VAL A 257 -16.54 44.63 2.44
CA VAL A 257 -16.06 43.44 1.72
C VAL A 257 -15.45 42.52 2.77
N THR A 258 -16.15 41.44 3.10
CA THR A 258 -15.81 40.55 4.22
C THR A 258 -15.66 39.10 3.74
N ASN A 259 -14.63 38.38 4.17
CA ASN A 259 -14.39 36.97 3.81
C ASN A 259 -14.42 36.74 2.28
N VAL A 260 -13.71 37.57 1.51
CA VAL A 260 -13.75 37.53 0.04
C VAL A 260 -12.44 37.00 -0.51
N SER A 261 -12.52 36.03 -1.43
CA SER A 261 -11.37 35.56 -2.22
C SER A 261 -11.32 36.27 -3.57
N VAL A 262 -10.13 36.73 -3.97
CA VAL A 262 -9.91 37.49 -5.20
C VAL A 262 -8.86 36.78 -6.06
N VAL A 263 -9.22 36.42 -7.28
CA VAL A 263 -8.28 35.88 -8.27
C VAL A 263 -8.43 36.68 -9.56
N SER A 264 -7.42 37.49 -9.90
CA SER A 264 -7.49 38.34 -11.08
C SER A 264 -6.20 38.32 -11.90
N SER A 265 -6.36 38.13 -13.21
CA SER A 265 -5.30 38.28 -14.21
C SER A 265 -4.96 39.75 -14.53
N GLY A 266 -5.66 40.71 -13.92
CA GLY A 266 -5.39 42.14 -14.00
C GLY A 266 -5.50 42.81 -12.63
N GLY A 267 -6.44 43.75 -12.47
CA GLY A 267 -6.70 44.51 -11.26
C GLY A 267 -7.44 43.74 -10.15
N GLY A 268 -7.22 44.11 -8.90
CA GLY A 268 -8.03 43.64 -7.77
C GLY A 268 -9.36 44.39 -7.63
N ILE A 269 -9.54 45.05 -6.49
CA ILE A 269 -10.69 45.91 -6.17
C ILE A 269 -10.30 47.36 -6.50
N VAL A 270 -10.77 47.85 -7.64
CA VAL A 270 -10.48 49.21 -8.14
C VAL A 270 -11.68 50.12 -7.82
N LEU A 271 -11.47 51.12 -6.95
CA LEU A 271 -12.50 52.04 -6.47
C LEU A 271 -12.59 53.37 -7.24
N GLY A 272 -11.84 53.50 -8.34
CA GLY A 272 -11.88 54.64 -9.24
C GLY A 272 -11.20 55.90 -8.67
N GLU A 273 -11.51 57.05 -9.28
CA GLU A 273 -10.84 58.34 -9.01
C GLU A 273 -11.65 59.29 -8.11
N ARG A 274 -12.89 58.91 -7.76
CA ARG A 274 -13.87 59.80 -7.12
C ARG A 274 -14.52 59.16 -5.89
N LEU A 275 -13.71 58.58 -5.01
CA LEU A 275 -14.17 58.06 -3.73
C LEU A 275 -14.53 59.20 -2.75
N ALA A 276 -15.62 59.07 -2.00
CA ALA A 276 -15.99 60.02 -0.95
C ALA A 276 -16.57 59.28 0.26
N VAL A 277 -15.89 59.32 1.41
CA VAL A 277 -16.35 58.68 2.65
C VAL A 277 -16.49 59.75 3.74
N PHE A 278 -17.72 60.04 4.17
CA PHE A 278 -18.03 61.05 5.19
C PHE A 278 -19.01 60.47 6.21
N GLU A 279 -18.70 60.56 7.50
CA GLU A 279 -19.51 59.99 8.59
C GLU A 279 -19.94 58.53 8.31
N SER A 280 -19.06 57.73 7.68
CA SER A 280 -19.39 56.42 7.10
C SER A 280 -18.16 55.53 7.04
N VAL A 281 -18.36 54.23 6.77
CA VAL A 281 -17.31 53.21 6.82
C VAL A 281 -17.13 52.53 5.46
N LEU A 282 -15.91 52.54 4.94
CA LEU A 282 -15.46 51.67 3.85
C LEU A 282 -14.52 50.63 4.45
N ARG A 283 -14.84 49.34 4.32
CA ARG A 283 -14.16 48.30 5.08
C ARG A 283 -13.83 47.06 4.25
N PHE A 284 -12.64 46.51 4.48
CA PHE A 284 -12.14 45.26 3.91
C PHE A 284 -11.67 44.33 5.04
N VAL A 285 -12.35 43.20 5.25
CA VAL A 285 -12.06 42.30 6.37
C VAL A 285 -11.92 40.85 5.90
N GLY A 286 -10.79 40.20 6.14
CA GLY A 286 -10.57 38.82 5.70
C GLY A 286 -10.62 38.68 4.18
N VAL A 287 -9.95 39.60 3.47
CA VAL A 287 -9.90 39.62 2.00
C VAL A 287 -8.56 39.08 1.56
N GLU A 288 -8.55 38.00 0.79
CA GLU A 288 -7.32 37.41 0.27
C GLU A 288 -7.35 37.42 -1.25
N GLY A 289 -6.24 37.79 -1.89
CA GLY A 289 -6.19 37.64 -3.33
C GLY A 289 -4.82 37.68 -3.96
N SER A 290 -4.76 37.05 -5.14
CA SER A 290 -3.66 37.14 -6.08
C SER A 290 -4.14 37.91 -7.31
N VAL A 291 -3.46 39.02 -7.58
CA VAL A 291 -3.77 39.93 -8.67
C VAL A 291 -2.49 40.18 -9.47
N ALA A 292 -2.60 40.27 -10.79
CA ALA A 292 -1.44 40.58 -11.64
C ALA A 292 -1.00 42.05 -11.51
N SER A 293 -1.92 42.95 -11.15
CA SER A 293 -1.61 44.33 -10.80
C SER A 293 -0.82 44.42 -9.48
N SER A 294 -0.15 45.54 -9.23
CA SER A 294 0.66 45.72 -8.01
C SER A 294 -0.14 45.75 -6.71
N SER A 295 -1.46 45.99 -6.72
CA SER A 295 -2.24 46.27 -5.50
C SER A 295 -3.59 45.55 -5.50
N LEU A 296 -3.90 44.87 -4.39
CA LEU A 296 -5.16 44.16 -4.20
C LEU A 296 -6.35 45.13 -4.11
N VAL A 297 -6.20 46.23 -3.37
CA VAL A 297 -7.17 47.34 -3.33
C VAL A 297 -6.53 48.59 -3.93
N ARG A 298 -7.20 49.27 -4.85
CA ARG A 298 -6.66 50.45 -5.53
C ARG A 298 -7.67 51.58 -5.54
N CYS A 299 -7.26 52.71 -4.99
CA CYS A 299 -8.02 53.95 -4.94
C CYS A 299 -7.21 55.06 -5.62
N ASP A 300 -7.62 55.43 -6.83
CA ASP A 300 -6.87 56.37 -7.67
C ASP A 300 -7.17 57.83 -7.35
N GLY A 301 -8.22 58.09 -6.57
CA GLY A 301 -8.61 59.43 -6.19
C GLY A 301 -9.76 59.45 -5.20
N GLY A 302 -9.87 60.55 -4.43
CA GLY A 302 -11.00 60.79 -3.56
C GLY A 302 -10.63 61.34 -2.19
N THR A 303 -11.57 61.30 -1.25
CA THR A 303 -11.39 61.81 0.10
C THR A 303 -12.04 60.91 1.15
N VAL A 304 -11.29 60.61 2.20
CA VAL A 304 -11.82 60.09 3.48
C VAL A 304 -11.89 61.30 4.42
N GLY A 305 -13.09 61.87 4.52
CA GLY A 305 -13.34 63.13 5.21
C GLY A 305 -13.73 62.94 6.68
N ALA A 306 -14.19 64.03 7.30
CA ALA A 306 -14.63 64.03 8.70
C ALA A 306 -15.63 62.89 9.00
N GLY A 307 -15.35 62.15 10.08
CA GLY A 307 -16.14 60.98 10.49
C GLY A 307 -16.09 59.80 9.52
N GLY A 308 -15.30 59.86 8.45
CA GLY A 308 -15.06 58.75 7.53
C GLY A 308 -14.03 57.78 8.09
N TRP A 309 -14.29 56.49 7.97
CA TRP A 309 -13.37 55.42 8.39
C TRP A 309 -13.09 54.45 7.23
N LEU A 310 -11.82 54.32 6.87
CA LEU A 310 -11.34 53.28 5.96
C LEU A 310 -10.65 52.20 6.78
N ASP A 311 -11.24 51.01 6.85
CA ASP A 311 -10.74 49.90 7.65
C ASP A 311 -10.25 48.74 6.79
N MET A 312 -9.03 48.27 7.06
CA MET A 312 -8.42 47.11 6.44
C MET A 312 -7.95 46.17 7.54
N HIS A 313 -8.62 45.04 7.68
CA HIS A 313 -8.32 44.02 8.69
C HIS A 313 -8.14 42.66 8.01
N GLU A 314 -7.08 41.91 8.31
CA GLU A 314 -6.87 40.57 7.70
C GLU A 314 -6.90 40.59 6.15
N VAL A 315 -6.32 41.63 5.54
CA VAL A 315 -6.23 41.73 4.07
C VAL A 315 -4.88 41.19 3.60
N TRP A 316 -4.91 40.12 2.80
CA TRP A 316 -3.73 39.38 2.37
C TRP A 316 -3.54 39.46 0.85
N ALA A 317 -2.48 40.14 0.43
CA ALA A 317 -2.06 40.25 -0.96
C ALA A 317 -0.98 39.19 -1.24
N VAL A 318 -1.36 38.17 -2.02
CA VAL A 318 -0.62 36.91 -2.19
C VAL A 318 0.18 36.85 -3.49
N GLY A 319 -0.13 37.71 -4.48
CA GLY A 319 0.56 37.75 -5.77
C GLY A 319 2.03 38.17 -5.64
N GLU A 320 2.89 37.82 -6.61
CA GLU A 320 4.32 38.18 -6.56
C GLU A 320 4.52 39.71 -6.49
N ALA A 321 5.29 40.18 -5.50
CA ALA A 321 5.51 41.61 -5.22
C ALA A 321 4.22 42.46 -5.06
N SER A 322 3.10 41.84 -4.68
CA SER A 322 1.83 42.54 -4.52
C SER A 322 1.76 43.32 -3.20
N THR A 323 0.94 44.37 -3.21
CA THR A 323 0.69 45.28 -2.09
C THR A 323 -0.78 45.17 -1.65
N VAL A 324 -1.06 45.41 -0.37
CA VAL A 324 -2.43 45.34 0.18
C VAL A 324 -3.30 46.44 -0.44
N ALA A 325 -2.79 47.67 -0.49
CA ALA A 325 -3.51 48.77 -1.10
C ALA A 325 -2.62 49.83 -1.75
N SER A 326 -3.17 50.52 -2.75
CA SER A 326 -2.66 51.80 -3.22
C SER A 326 -3.68 52.89 -2.93
N LEU A 327 -3.34 53.79 -2.01
CA LEU A 327 -4.17 54.91 -1.54
C LEU A 327 -3.54 56.27 -1.86
N SER A 328 -2.48 56.33 -2.67
CA SER A 328 -1.72 57.56 -2.93
C SER A 328 -2.54 58.67 -3.56
N GLY A 329 -3.63 58.34 -4.28
CA GLY A 329 -4.57 59.31 -4.82
C GLY A 329 -5.61 59.83 -3.82
N VAL A 330 -5.71 59.23 -2.64
CA VAL A 330 -6.73 59.57 -1.64
C VAL A 330 -6.19 60.63 -0.67
N THR A 331 -7.02 61.64 -0.39
CA THR A 331 -6.76 62.63 0.64
C THR A 331 -7.48 62.27 1.93
N LEU A 332 -6.76 62.21 3.04
CA LEU A 332 -7.34 62.13 4.39
C LEU A 332 -7.61 63.55 4.89
N GLY A 333 -8.87 63.90 5.11
CA GLY A 333 -9.36 65.24 5.45
C GLY A 333 -10.24 65.24 6.69
N GLY A 334 -9.73 64.65 7.78
CA GLY A 334 -10.38 64.55 9.08
C GLY A 334 -10.95 63.17 9.39
N GLY A 335 -10.76 62.20 8.50
CA GLY A 335 -11.13 60.80 8.71
C GLY A 335 -10.02 59.96 9.33
N ALA A 336 -10.28 58.66 9.45
CA ALA A 336 -9.34 57.68 9.96
C ALA A 336 -9.09 56.54 8.96
N VAL A 337 -7.87 56.01 8.95
CA VAL A 337 -7.51 54.77 8.27
C VAL A 337 -6.94 53.78 9.29
N SER A 338 -7.49 52.58 9.36
CA SER A 338 -6.96 51.47 10.17
C SER A 338 -6.43 50.37 9.26
N ILE A 339 -5.22 49.90 9.54
CA ILE A 339 -4.61 48.76 8.83
C ILE A 339 -4.08 47.79 9.87
N ALA A 340 -4.78 46.68 10.07
CA ALA A 340 -4.44 45.70 11.10
C ALA A 340 -4.39 44.29 10.54
N ARG A 341 -3.42 43.47 11.00
CA ARG A 341 -3.33 42.05 10.63
C ARG A 341 -3.30 41.82 9.11
N CYS A 342 -2.78 42.77 8.34
CA CYS A 342 -2.66 42.68 6.88
C CYS A 342 -1.29 42.15 6.47
N ALA A 343 -1.23 41.43 5.35
CA ALA A 343 -0.01 40.80 4.85
C ALA A 343 0.19 41.07 3.35
N ALA A 344 1.41 41.44 2.97
CA ALA A 344 1.83 41.63 1.58
C ALA A 344 3.11 40.84 1.29
N THR A 345 3.16 40.19 0.13
CA THR A 345 4.40 39.56 -0.36
C THR A 345 5.42 40.62 -0.77
N GLY A 346 4.97 41.76 -1.30
CA GLY A 346 5.81 42.90 -1.66
C GLY A 346 6.35 43.63 -0.43
N ALA A 347 7.48 44.33 -0.60
CA ALA A 347 8.09 45.14 0.46
C ALA A 347 7.21 46.32 0.89
N THR A 348 6.35 46.80 -0.02
CA THR A 348 5.34 47.84 0.26
C THR A 348 4.06 47.18 0.77
N LEU A 349 3.59 47.59 1.96
CA LEU A 349 2.29 47.17 2.48
C LEU A 349 1.18 47.97 1.79
N VAL A 350 1.25 49.30 1.93
CA VAL A 350 0.26 50.23 1.36
C VAL A 350 0.98 51.47 0.85
N SER A 351 0.65 51.93 -0.34
CA SER A 351 1.01 53.31 -0.76
C SER A 351 0.07 54.28 -0.06
N GLY A 352 0.55 54.94 1.00
CA GLY A 352 -0.28 55.72 1.92
C GLY A 352 -0.99 56.93 1.29
N PRO A 353 -2.10 57.41 1.90
CA PRO A 353 -2.83 58.59 1.45
C PRO A 353 -2.10 59.90 1.76
N THR A 354 -2.54 60.98 1.10
CA THR A 354 -2.10 62.34 1.44
C THR A 354 -2.87 62.83 2.67
N ILE A 355 -2.18 63.07 3.78
CA ILE A 355 -2.82 63.46 5.05
C ILE A 355 -2.86 64.99 5.18
N THR A 356 -4.06 65.58 5.11
CA THR A 356 -4.30 66.99 5.43
C THR A 356 -4.74 67.15 6.89
N SER A 357 -5.60 66.26 7.35
CA SER A 357 -6.00 66.09 8.75
C SER A 357 -6.56 64.67 8.94
N GLY A 358 -6.58 64.17 10.18
CA GLY A 358 -6.97 62.78 10.49
C GLY A 358 -5.78 61.91 10.91
N ALA A 359 -5.99 60.60 11.02
CA ALA A 359 -4.97 59.66 11.53
C ALA A 359 -4.96 58.33 10.76
N VAL A 360 -3.75 57.75 10.64
CA VAL A 360 -3.55 56.39 10.15
C VAL A 360 -3.03 55.55 11.31
N SER A 361 -3.80 54.54 11.72
CA SER A 361 -3.45 53.62 12.81
C SER A 361 -3.11 52.26 12.22
N VAL A 362 -2.01 51.67 12.68
CA VAL A 362 -1.52 50.39 12.18
C VAL A 362 -1.23 49.43 13.32
N GLN A 363 -1.51 48.15 13.10
CA GLN A 363 -1.25 47.11 14.10
C GLN A 363 -0.91 45.78 13.44
N CYS A 364 0.20 45.17 13.87
CA CYS A 364 0.52 43.78 13.57
C CYS A 364 0.41 43.42 12.08
N ASN A 365 1.14 44.11 11.22
CA ASN A 365 1.12 43.87 9.77
C ASN A 365 2.43 43.23 9.30
N ARG A 366 2.41 42.57 8.14
CA ARG A 366 3.59 41.94 7.53
C ARG A 366 3.76 42.41 6.08
N ALA A 367 4.99 42.75 5.70
CA ALA A 367 5.32 43.10 4.32
C ALA A 367 6.73 42.62 3.97
N GLY A 368 6.95 42.09 2.77
CA GLY A 368 8.27 41.64 2.31
C GLY A 368 8.89 40.58 3.23
N GLY A 369 8.06 39.69 3.79
CA GLY A 369 8.50 38.60 4.67
C GLY A 369 8.73 38.98 6.14
N ARG A 370 8.59 40.24 6.56
CA ARG A 370 8.83 40.67 7.96
C ARG A 370 7.63 41.38 8.60
N VAL A 371 7.49 41.21 9.91
CA VAL A 371 6.48 41.92 10.71
C VAL A 371 6.92 43.38 10.91
N LEU A 372 5.99 44.31 10.78
CA LEU A 372 6.21 45.75 10.91
C LEU A 372 5.91 46.19 12.35
N GLN A 373 6.94 46.57 13.10
CA GLN A 373 6.84 46.85 14.54
C GLN A 373 7.06 48.33 14.89
N SER A 374 7.77 49.08 14.03
CA SER A 374 8.10 50.49 14.27
C SER A 374 7.57 51.41 13.18
N SER A 375 7.42 52.70 13.48
CA SER A 375 7.04 53.71 12.49
C SER A 375 8.06 53.83 11.34
N GLY A 376 9.33 53.47 11.58
CA GLY A 376 10.35 53.35 10.54
C GLY A 376 10.06 52.21 9.57
N ASP A 377 9.61 51.06 10.08
CA ASP A 377 9.24 49.91 9.25
C ASP A 377 8.07 50.24 8.32
N TYR A 378 7.04 50.89 8.86
CA TYR A 378 5.89 51.35 8.09
C TYR A 378 6.25 52.39 7.04
N ARG A 379 7.20 53.30 7.34
CA ARG A 379 7.71 54.26 6.37
C ARG A 379 8.35 53.57 5.16
N LEU A 380 9.16 52.54 5.41
CA LEU A 380 9.74 51.71 4.34
C LEU A 380 8.67 50.90 3.60
N ALA A 381 7.57 50.55 4.27
CA ALA A 381 6.44 49.84 3.70
C ALA A 381 5.40 50.75 3.01
N GLY A 382 5.72 52.02 2.74
CA GLY A 382 4.89 52.97 1.98
C GLY A 382 3.96 53.86 2.80
N LEU A 383 4.03 53.80 4.13
CA LEU A 383 3.20 54.57 5.07
C LEU A 383 4.06 55.54 5.91
N PRO A 384 4.23 56.80 5.48
CA PRO A 384 5.21 57.71 6.09
C PRO A 384 4.81 58.26 7.47
N SER A 385 3.52 58.34 7.78
CA SER A 385 2.99 58.92 9.02
C SER A 385 1.88 58.04 9.58
N VAL A 386 2.19 57.28 10.63
CA VAL A 386 1.29 56.31 11.26
C VAL A 386 1.42 56.32 12.78
N SER A 387 0.33 55.95 13.47
CA SER A 387 0.32 55.57 14.88
C SER A 387 0.41 54.04 14.98
N VAL A 388 1.48 53.52 15.58
CA VAL A 388 1.71 52.08 15.70
C VAL A 388 1.16 51.58 17.03
N VAL A 389 0.25 50.61 16.97
CA VAL A 389 -0.28 49.91 18.14
C VAL A 389 0.41 48.53 18.25
N PRO A 390 0.86 48.12 19.44
CA PRO A 390 1.44 46.78 19.66
C PRO A 390 0.49 45.64 19.25
N CYS A 391 1.03 44.50 18.82
CA CYS A 391 0.25 43.34 18.34
C CYS A 391 -0.71 42.75 19.39
N ASP A 392 -0.32 42.82 20.66
CA ASP A 392 -1.04 42.38 21.86
C ASP A 392 -1.90 43.50 22.49
N GLY A 393 -1.69 44.75 22.04
CA GLY A 393 -2.47 45.90 22.46
C GLY A 393 -3.83 45.95 21.79
N CYS A 394 -4.70 46.81 22.30
CA CYS A 394 -5.96 47.16 21.66
C CYS A 394 -6.14 48.67 21.67
N ALA A 395 -6.77 49.21 20.63
CA ALA A 395 -7.02 50.64 20.51
C ALA A 395 -8.36 50.88 19.82
N ALA A 396 -9.13 51.83 20.34
CA ALA A 396 -10.41 52.23 19.75
C ALA A 396 -10.25 52.62 18.27
N ALA A 397 -9.14 53.26 17.91
CA ALA A 397 -8.85 53.68 16.53
C ALA A 397 -8.66 52.53 15.52
N LEU A 398 -8.59 51.28 15.98
CA LEU A 398 -8.49 50.08 15.15
C LEU A 398 -9.75 49.21 15.20
N ALA A 399 -10.48 49.24 16.33
CA ALA A 399 -11.61 48.36 16.58
C ALA A 399 -12.98 49.04 16.43
N CYS A 400 -13.06 50.36 16.64
CA CYS A 400 -14.33 51.07 16.81
C CYS A 400 -14.54 52.16 15.76
N PHE A 401 -15.78 52.25 15.26
CA PHE A 401 -16.19 53.41 14.49
C PHE A 401 -16.47 54.60 15.41
N ASP A 402 -15.55 55.57 15.44
CA ASP A 402 -15.55 56.70 16.37
C ASP A 402 -16.89 57.46 16.44
N ALA A 403 -17.51 57.74 15.29
CA ALA A 403 -18.75 58.55 15.24
C ALA A 403 -19.91 57.92 16.06
N LEU A 404 -19.97 56.59 16.12
CA LEU A 404 -21.00 55.82 16.84
C LEU A 404 -20.47 55.12 18.09
N THR A 405 -19.25 55.43 18.53
CA THR A 405 -18.67 54.87 19.76
C THR A 405 -18.93 55.81 20.95
N ALA A 406 -19.54 55.28 22.02
CA ALA A 406 -19.83 56.01 23.24
C ALA A 406 -18.64 55.97 24.21
N SER A 407 -18.04 54.80 24.41
CA SER A 407 -16.85 54.60 25.23
C SER A 407 -16.06 53.37 24.77
N PHE A 408 -14.79 53.29 25.17
CA PHE A 408 -13.92 52.14 24.90
C PHE A 408 -13.24 51.72 26.21
N SER A 409 -13.49 50.49 26.66
CA SER A 409 -12.96 49.93 27.90
C SER A 409 -12.77 48.42 27.74
N GLU A 410 -11.70 47.86 28.31
CA GLU A 410 -11.40 46.42 28.24
C GLU A 410 -11.37 45.87 26.80
N CYS A 411 -10.86 46.65 25.85
CA CYS A 411 -10.81 46.32 24.42
C CYS A 411 -12.17 46.14 23.72
N VAL A 412 -13.27 46.62 24.32
CA VAL A 412 -14.62 46.54 23.77
C VAL A 412 -15.15 47.95 23.46
N CYS A 413 -15.81 48.11 22.31
CA CYS A 413 -16.49 49.34 21.93
C CYS A 413 -17.92 49.34 22.48
N ASN A 414 -18.28 50.30 23.33
CA ASN A 414 -19.67 50.52 23.71
C ASN A 414 -20.29 51.52 22.76
N CYS A 415 -21.40 51.17 22.13
CA CYS A 415 -21.97 51.95 21.03
C CYS A 415 -22.96 53.03 21.50
N ARG A 416 -22.98 54.17 20.79
CA ARG A 416 -24.06 55.16 20.86
C ARG A 416 -25.30 54.60 20.15
N ALA A 417 -26.44 55.25 20.35
CA ALA A 417 -27.64 54.94 19.60
C ALA A 417 -27.37 55.00 18.09
N GLY A 418 -27.73 53.93 17.37
CA GLY A 418 -27.47 53.76 15.93
C GLY A 418 -26.24 52.92 15.58
N GLY A 419 -25.32 52.69 16.52
CA GLY A 419 -24.20 51.75 16.34
C GLY A 419 -24.62 50.31 16.63
N VAL A 420 -24.16 49.38 15.79
CA VAL A 420 -24.48 47.95 15.85
C VAL A 420 -23.18 47.13 15.80
N GLY A 421 -23.14 46.05 16.60
CA GLY A 421 -22.01 45.12 16.67
C GLY A 421 -20.80 45.64 17.45
N GLU A 422 -19.80 44.78 17.61
CA GLU A 422 -18.58 45.03 18.41
C GLU A 422 -17.76 46.24 17.95
N ALA A 423 -17.91 46.65 16.69
CA ALA A 423 -17.20 47.80 16.11
C ALA A 423 -18.07 49.07 16.03
N CYS A 424 -19.29 49.05 16.58
CA CYS A 424 -20.25 50.17 16.53
C CYS A 424 -20.53 50.69 15.13
N LEU A 425 -20.73 49.78 14.18
CA LEU A 425 -20.96 50.13 12.78
C LEU A 425 -22.41 50.60 12.56
N PRO A 426 -22.68 51.44 11.54
CA PRO A 426 -24.04 51.87 11.25
C PRO A 426 -25.04 50.76 10.89
N PHE A 427 -24.53 49.61 10.44
CA PHE A 427 -25.31 48.46 10.01
C PHE A 427 -24.68 47.17 10.55
N ASP A 428 -25.50 46.15 10.74
CA ASP A 428 -25.05 44.80 11.06
C ASP A 428 -24.28 44.21 9.87
N VAL A 429 -22.97 44.06 10.04
CA VAL A 429 -22.08 43.45 9.06
C VAL A 429 -21.27 42.35 9.74
N PRO A 430 -20.93 41.25 9.04
CA PRO A 430 -20.19 40.13 9.65
C PRO A 430 -18.93 40.63 10.32
N ALA A 431 -18.63 40.21 11.55
CA ALA A 431 -17.40 40.61 12.24
C ALA A 431 -16.14 40.07 11.52
N ALA A 432 -14.97 40.65 11.82
CA ALA A 432 -13.73 39.93 11.60
C ALA A 432 -13.80 38.60 12.38
N ARG A 433 -13.28 37.50 11.83
CA ARG A 433 -13.14 36.29 12.67
C ARG A 433 -12.32 36.69 13.88
N ALA A 434 -12.78 36.32 15.08
CA ALA A 434 -11.96 36.52 16.26
C ALA A 434 -10.74 35.60 16.12
N GLY A 435 -9.65 36.11 15.52
CA GLY A 435 -8.33 35.58 15.77
C GLY A 435 -8.13 35.76 17.27
N GLY A 436 -8.18 34.66 18.02
CA GLY A 436 -8.01 34.70 19.46
C GLY A 436 -6.65 35.28 19.79
N GLY A 437 -6.57 36.60 19.99
CA GLY A 437 -5.39 37.32 20.44
C GLY A 437 -5.09 37.07 21.92
N GLY A 438 -5.44 35.88 22.43
CA GLY A 438 -5.04 35.41 23.74
C GLY A 438 -3.56 35.06 23.70
N GLY A 439 -2.69 36.06 23.87
CA GLY A 439 -1.23 35.94 23.94
C GLY A 439 -0.69 35.17 25.15
N GLY A 440 -1.44 34.21 25.68
CA GLY A 440 -0.88 33.23 26.59
C GLY A 440 -0.20 32.14 25.77
N ALA A 441 1.11 31.95 25.94
CA ALA A 441 1.73 30.68 25.60
C ALA A 441 1.00 29.61 26.41
N GLN A 442 0.06 28.91 25.79
CA GLN A 442 -0.64 27.84 26.48
C GLN A 442 0.36 26.70 26.66
N ASP A 443 0.39 26.16 27.87
CA ASP A 443 1.14 24.94 28.17
C ASP A 443 0.73 23.83 27.19
N CYS A 444 1.67 22.92 26.93
CA CYS A 444 1.39 21.75 26.10
C CYS A 444 0.15 21.01 26.59
N VAL A 445 -0.67 20.52 25.66
CA VAL A 445 -1.72 19.56 26.00
C VAL A 445 -1.00 18.30 26.48
N THR A 446 -1.09 18.01 27.78
CA THR A 446 -0.30 16.94 28.41
C THR A 446 -1.14 15.85 29.06
N GLY A 447 -0.79 14.58 28.84
CA GLY A 447 -1.33 13.44 29.61
C GLY A 447 -2.81 13.14 29.36
N VAL A 448 -3.33 13.49 28.18
CA VAL A 448 -4.73 13.26 27.80
C VAL A 448 -4.86 12.27 26.66
N THR A 449 -6.01 11.61 26.59
CA THR A 449 -6.40 10.77 25.45
C THR A 449 -7.47 11.48 24.64
N LEU A 450 -7.18 11.77 23.38
CA LEU A 450 -8.12 12.37 22.44
C LEU A 450 -8.86 11.27 21.67
N THR A 451 -10.19 11.30 21.75
CA THR A 451 -11.10 10.36 21.08
C THR A 451 -12.07 11.04 20.13
N GLU A 452 -11.94 12.36 19.93
CA GLU A 452 -12.75 13.16 19.01
C GLU A 452 -11.86 13.97 18.07
N SER A 453 -12.35 14.23 16.86
CA SER A 453 -11.62 15.01 15.87
C SER A 453 -11.57 16.48 16.26
N VAL A 454 -10.41 17.13 16.15
CA VAL A 454 -10.19 18.52 16.57
C VAL A 454 -9.29 19.25 15.58
N THR A 455 -9.53 20.54 15.36
CA THR A 455 -8.62 21.42 14.62
C THR A 455 -7.94 22.37 15.61
N VAL A 456 -6.61 22.39 15.59
CA VAL A 456 -5.75 23.18 16.46
C VAL A 456 -5.08 24.28 15.65
N GLY A 457 -4.81 25.39 16.34
CA GLY A 457 -4.17 26.56 15.77
C GLY A 457 -5.08 27.77 15.69
N GLY A 458 -6.13 27.91 16.51
CA GLY A 458 -7.06 29.05 16.47
C GLY A 458 -6.45 30.39 16.90
N GLY A 459 -5.55 30.95 16.10
CA GLY A 459 -4.84 32.21 16.37
C GLY A 459 -3.63 32.07 17.31
N GLN A 460 -3.19 30.86 17.64
CA GLN A 460 -2.03 30.61 18.51
C GLN A 460 -0.76 30.41 17.68
N ALA A 461 0.38 30.91 18.16
CA ALA A 461 1.68 30.71 17.52
C ALA A 461 2.25 29.29 17.75
N THR A 462 1.77 28.58 18.77
CA THR A 462 2.27 27.26 19.18
C THR A 462 1.12 26.26 19.30
N ALA A 463 1.28 25.10 18.69
CA ALA A 463 0.45 23.91 18.90
C ALA A 463 1.34 22.81 19.51
N CYS A 464 1.18 22.54 20.81
CA CYS A 464 2.01 21.56 21.51
C CYS A 464 1.18 20.41 22.11
N PHE A 465 1.61 19.19 21.81
CA PHE A 465 1.13 17.94 22.42
C PHE A 465 2.30 17.21 23.07
N ASP A 466 2.17 16.85 24.34
CA ASP A 466 3.18 16.05 25.05
C ASP A 466 2.48 14.89 25.78
N SER A 467 2.92 13.65 25.57
CA SER A 467 2.32 12.48 26.23
C SER A 467 0.81 12.35 25.97
N VAL A 468 0.39 12.67 24.74
CA VAL A 468 -1.01 12.61 24.29
C VAL A 468 -1.26 11.32 23.51
N VAL A 469 -2.39 10.68 23.78
CA VAL A 469 -2.83 9.48 23.05
C VAL A 469 -3.98 9.85 22.12
N PHE A 470 -3.77 9.74 20.81
CA PHE A 470 -4.82 9.88 19.80
C PHE A 470 -5.42 8.49 19.54
N SER A 471 -6.70 8.29 19.86
CA SER A 471 -7.32 6.97 19.85
C SER A 471 -8.60 6.93 19.03
N GLY A 472 -8.67 5.94 18.14
CA GLY A 472 -9.81 5.71 17.26
C GLY A 472 -9.68 6.42 15.89
N PRO A 473 -10.66 6.26 14.99
CA PRO A 473 -10.61 6.76 13.62
C PRO A 473 -10.92 8.27 13.56
N ILE A 474 -10.15 9.07 14.30
CA ILE A 474 -10.29 10.52 14.42
C ILE A 474 -9.26 11.25 13.57
N THR A 475 -9.53 12.52 13.27
CA THR A 475 -8.57 13.42 12.63
C THR A 475 -8.24 14.59 13.56
N VAL A 476 -6.98 14.72 13.94
CA VAL A 476 -6.44 15.90 14.60
C VAL A 476 -5.73 16.74 13.56
N ALA A 477 -6.27 17.91 13.24
CA ALA A 477 -5.71 18.81 12.24
C ALA A 477 -4.97 19.98 12.92
N VAL A 478 -3.76 20.30 12.45
CA VAL A 478 -3.03 21.53 12.79
C VAL A 478 -2.95 22.34 11.50
N ASP A 479 -3.76 23.38 11.39
CA ASP A 479 -3.78 24.25 10.21
C ASP A 479 -2.83 25.44 10.43
N LEU A 480 -1.68 25.41 9.74
CA LEU A 480 -0.68 26.48 9.85
C LEU A 480 -1.25 27.85 9.46
N ARG A 481 -2.30 27.89 8.63
CA ARG A 481 -2.96 29.13 8.22
C ARG A 481 -3.78 29.75 9.35
N SER A 482 -4.38 28.94 10.22
CA SER A 482 -5.21 29.46 11.30
C SER A 482 -4.37 30.00 12.47
N MET A 483 -3.11 29.59 12.56
CA MET A 483 -2.16 29.98 13.61
C MET A 483 -1.79 31.47 13.53
N ASP A 484 -1.09 32.00 14.55
CA ASP A 484 -0.67 33.40 14.57
C ASP A 484 0.43 33.70 13.56
N VAL A 485 0.05 34.06 12.33
CA VAL A 485 0.98 34.40 11.25
C VAL A 485 1.79 35.69 11.50
N PHE A 486 1.54 36.40 12.60
CA PHE A 486 2.30 37.58 13.00
C PHE A 486 3.30 37.28 14.13
N ALA A 487 3.34 36.04 14.61
CA ALA A 487 4.43 35.56 15.44
C ALA A 487 5.75 35.52 14.65
N ASP A 488 6.86 35.44 15.39
CA ASP A 488 8.19 35.30 14.79
C ASP A 488 8.36 33.93 14.11
N ALA A 489 7.75 32.88 14.68
CA ALA A 489 7.74 31.51 14.19
C ALA A 489 6.45 30.78 14.58
N LEU A 490 6.03 29.79 13.77
CA LEU A 490 4.97 28.85 14.15
C LEU A 490 5.59 27.58 14.72
N ASN A 491 5.20 27.18 15.93
CA ASN A 491 5.73 25.97 16.57
C ASN A 491 4.68 24.88 16.59
N VAL A 492 4.97 23.72 16.00
CA VAL A 492 4.15 22.52 16.11
C VAL A 492 4.99 21.43 16.75
N THR A 493 4.70 21.07 17.98
CA THR A 493 5.52 20.12 18.74
C THR A 493 4.72 18.92 19.22
N LEU A 494 5.20 17.73 18.91
CA LEU A 494 4.68 16.46 19.42
C LEU A 494 5.80 15.73 20.15
N ARG A 495 5.61 15.47 21.43
CA ARG A 495 6.54 14.74 22.29
C ARG A 495 5.85 13.57 22.96
N HIS A 496 6.47 12.39 22.99
CA HIS A 496 5.93 11.21 23.68
C HIS A 496 4.48 10.85 23.30
N CYS A 497 4.06 11.20 22.08
CA CYS A 497 2.67 11.04 21.65
C CYS A 497 2.45 9.63 21.08
N VAL A 498 1.22 9.13 21.21
CA VAL A 498 0.82 7.81 20.76
C VAL A 498 -0.38 7.89 19.83
N LEU A 499 -0.30 7.34 18.61
CA LEU A 499 -1.43 7.26 17.67
C LEU A 499 -1.90 5.82 17.53
N VAL A 500 -3.15 5.53 17.88
CA VAL A 500 -3.73 4.18 17.90
C VAL A 500 -5.12 4.11 17.25
N GLY A 501 -5.45 2.96 16.68
CA GLY A 501 -6.82 2.64 16.25
C GLY A 501 -7.32 3.43 15.04
N GLY A 502 -6.45 3.75 14.08
CA GLY A 502 -6.81 4.50 12.86
C GLY A 502 -6.73 6.02 13.00
N ALA A 503 -6.12 6.53 14.09
CA ALA A 503 -6.02 7.96 14.33
C ALA A 503 -5.11 8.66 13.30
N GLN A 504 -5.54 9.81 12.80
CA GLN A 504 -4.82 10.61 11.82
C GLN A 504 -4.43 11.97 12.40
N LEU A 505 -3.14 12.30 12.37
CA LEU A 505 -2.66 13.65 12.65
C LEU A 505 -2.34 14.33 11.32
N ARG A 506 -3.03 15.42 11.00
CA ARG A 506 -2.82 16.20 9.76
C ARG A 506 -2.22 17.54 10.09
N ILE A 507 -1.00 17.80 9.63
CA ILE A 507 -0.39 19.13 9.70
C ILE A 507 -0.58 19.75 8.32
N GLY A 508 -1.60 20.59 8.24
CA GLY A 508 -2.09 21.21 7.03
C GLY A 508 -1.27 22.44 6.67
N GLY A 509 -0.79 22.46 5.43
CA GLY A 509 0.02 23.51 4.87
C GLY A 509 -0.72 24.38 3.87
N LEU A 510 0.06 25.23 3.25
CA LEU A 510 -0.39 26.44 2.57
C LEU A 510 -0.41 26.21 1.06
N SER A 511 -1.01 27.15 0.32
CA SER A 511 -0.62 27.30 -1.08
C SER A 511 0.83 27.81 -1.14
N GLU A 512 1.58 27.49 -2.21
CA GLU A 512 2.95 28.00 -2.37
C GLU A 512 3.00 29.53 -2.25
N SER A 513 2.00 30.23 -2.79
CA SER A 513 1.94 31.68 -2.73
C SER A 513 1.63 32.21 -1.31
N THR A 514 0.77 31.53 -0.55
CA THR A 514 0.50 31.88 0.85
C THR A 514 1.70 31.54 1.75
N ALA A 515 2.51 30.54 1.41
CA ALA A 515 3.72 30.16 2.16
C ALA A 515 4.75 31.29 2.30
N HIS A 516 4.75 32.28 1.39
CA HIS A 516 5.58 33.48 1.47
C HIS A 516 5.08 34.54 2.47
N LEU A 517 3.82 34.46 2.90
CA LEU A 517 3.19 35.41 3.83
C LEU A 517 3.24 34.93 5.29
N VAL A 518 3.50 33.65 5.50
CA VAL A 518 3.48 33.02 6.83
C VAL A 518 4.91 32.95 7.38
N PRO A 519 5.13 33.18 8.69
CA PRO A 519 6.43 32.98 9.31
C PRO A 519 6.90 31.53 9.17
N HIS A 520 8.20 31.32 9.29
CA HIS A 520 8.77 29.99 9.28
C HIS A 520 8.12 29.09 10.34
N ALA A 521 7.94 27.81 10.01
CA ALA A 521 7.34 26.82 10.88
C ALA A 521 8.40 25.84 11.40
N LEU A 522 8.37 25.57 12.70
CA LEU A 522 9.18 24.57 13.37
C LEU A 522 8.27 23.41 13.78
N VAL A 523 8.25 22.35 12.98
CA VAL A 523 7.45 21.14 13.22
C VAL A 523 8.36 20.07 13.81
N ASN A 524 8.27 19.80 15.11
CA ASN A 524 9.10 18.82 15.81
C ASN A 524 8.26 17.67 16.36
N MET A 525 8.46 16.48 15.81
CA MET A 525 7.83 15.23 16.24
C MET A 525 8.92 14.31 16.79
N THR A 526 8.94 14.12 18.12
CA THR A 526 9.97 13.35 18.80
C THR A 526 9.35 12.32 19.73
N ASN A 527 9.89 11.09 19.76
CA ASN A 527 9.36 10.00 20.57
C ASN A 527 7.86 9.72 20.27
N VAL A 528 7.49 9.72 18.99
CA VAL A 528 6.12 9.41 18.55
C VAL A 528 6.00 7.93 18.26
N THR A 529 5.03 7.29 18.89
CA THR A 529 4.71 5.88 18.66
C THR A 529 3.37 5.78 17.93
N SER A 530 3.32 5.05 16.82
CA SER A 530 2.07 4.78 16.12
C SER A 530 1.84 3.29 15.95
N LEU A 531 0.64 2.84 16.34
CA LEU A 531 0.15 1.49 16.11
C LEU A 531 -1.17 1.62 15.35
N GLU A 532 -1.11 1.49 14.03
CA GLU A 532 -2.24 1.71 13.13
C GLU A 532 -2.71 3.17 13.04
N GLY A 533 -1.82 4.14 13.26
CA GLY A 533 -2.10 5.56 13.04
C GLY A 533 -1.33 6.12 11.84
N THR A 534 -1.72 7.33 11.42
CA THR A 534 -1.11 7.98 10.25
C THR A 534 -0.81 9.45 10.53
N ILE A 535 0.41 9.88 10.20
CA ILE A 535 0.78 11.31 10.18
C ILE A 535 0.67 11.79 8.74
N VAL A 536 0.04 12.93 8.50
CA VAL A 536 -0.14 13.53 7.18
C VAL A 536 0.45 14.93 7.21
N LEU A 537 1.39 15.20 6.32
CA LEU A 537 1.84 16.55 5.99
C LEU A 537 1.25 16.94 4.65
N GLN A 538 0.64 18.12 4.59
CA GLN A 538 -0.09 18.55 3.40
C GLN A 538 0.35 19.94 2.95
N GLY A 539 0.44 20.19 1.65
CA GLY A 539 0.66 21.53 1.08
C GLY A 539 2.08 22.10 1.24
N ALA A 540 2.24 23.39 0.97
CA ALA A 540 3.53 24.06 1.04
C ALA A 540 3.90 24.45 2.47
N MET A 541 5.16 24.18 2.84
CA MET A 541 5.75 24.68 4.08
C MET A 541 6.16 26.15 3.91
N PRO A 542 5.98 27.01 4.94
CA PRO A 542 6.51 28.37 4.91
C PRO A 542 8.00 28.39 4.62
N LEU A 543 8.51 29.50 4.10
CA LEU A 543 9.94 29.64 3.80
C LEU A 543 10.78 29.51 5.07
N ASN A 544 11.97 28.91 4.94
CA ASN A 544 12.94 28.75 6.04
C ASN A 544 12.42 27.89 7.21
N SER A 545 11.45 27.01 6.94
CA SER A 545 10.88 26.11 7.96
C SER A 545 11.77 24.90 8.24
N SER A 546 11.48 24.20 9.33
CA SER A 546 12.07 22.90 9.65
C SER A 546 11.00 21.90 10.05
N VAL A 547 11.10 20.66 9.56
CA VAL A 547 10.25 19.54 9.94
C VAL A 547 11.15 18.40 10.41
N LEU A 548 11.06 18.03 11.68
CA LEU A 548 11.82 16.95 12.30
C LEU A 548 10.88 15.83 12.73
N LEU A 549 11.15 14.61 12.29
CA LEU A 549 10.60 13.38 12.85
C LEU A 549 11.75 12.54 13.41
N ALA A 550 11.86 12.43 14.73
CA ALA A 550 12.98 11.77 15.38
C ALA A 550 12.55 10.76 16.45
N ASN A 551 13.38 9.73 16.67
CA ASN A 551 13.23 8.76 17.76
C ASN A 551 11.83 8.12 17.80
N SER A 552 11.24 7.88 16.63
CA SER A 552 9.82 7.53 16.50
C SER A 552 9.64 6.15 15.89
N THR A 553 8.60 5.45 16.32
CA THR A 553 8.27 4.09 15.86
C THR A 553 6.87 4.11 15.29
N LEU A 554 6.75 4.08 13.96
CA LEU A 554 5.49 4.22 13.26
C LEU A 554 5.11 2.91 12.56
N ARG A 555 4.06 2.25 13.04
CA ARG A 555 3.54 1.00 12.47
C ARG A 555 2.14 1.22 11.91
N ALA A 556 1.91 0.75 10.69
CA ALA A 556 0.61 0.76 10.06
C ALA A 556 0.39 -0.46 9.16
N THR A 557 -0.85 -0.87 9.01
CA THR A 557 -1.27 -1.93 8.09
C THR A 557 -2.39 -1.46 7.17
N VAL A 558 -2.56 -2.12 6.03
CA VAL A 558 -3.62 -1.81 5.05
C VAL A 558 -5.02 -1.88 5.67
N GLY A 559 -5.22 -2.78 6.65
CA GLY A 559 -6.48 -2.92 7.37
C GLY A 559 -6.65 -1.96 8.55
N GLY A 560 -5.58 -1.70 9.31
CA GLY A 560 -5.67 -0.97 10.58
C GLY A 560 -5.54 0.55 10.48
N SER A 561 -4.76 1.08 9.54
CA SER A 561 -4.57 2.54 9.43
C SER A 561 -5.86 3.32 9.09
N HIS A 562 -6.85 2.63 8.50
CA HIS A 562 -8.07 3.23 7.97
C HIS A 562 -7.86 4.41 7.01
N TYR A 563 -6.64 4.58 6.47
CA TYR A 563 -6.32 5.69 5.58
C TYR A 563 -7.00 5.52 4.21
N VAL A 564 -7.61 6.60 3.73
CA VAL A 564 -8.24 6.65 2.41
C VAL A 564 -7.55 7.73 1.58
N PRO A 565 -6.93 7.38 0.43
CA PRO A 565 -6.31 8.36 -0.45
C PRO A 565 -7.28 9.44 -0.90
N THR A 566 -6.79 10.66 -1.02
CA THR A 566 -7.59 11.83 -1.42
C THR A 566 -7.35 12.24 -2.87
N THR A 567 -6.46 11.55 -3.57
CA THR A 567 -6.19 11.73 -4.99
C THR A 567 -7.39 11.22 -5.82
N PRO A 568 -7.95 12.05 -6.73
CA PRO A 568 -9.13 11.67 -7.52
C PRO A 568 -8.92 10.37 -8.30
N GLY A 569 -9.89 9.46 -8.23
CA GLY A 569 -9.85 8.16 -8.91
C GLY A 569 -9.17 7.03 -8.14
N HIS A 570 -8.53 7.34 -7.00
CA HIS A 570 -7.87 6.37 -6.12
C HIS A 570 -8.59 6.17 -4.78
N GLU A 571 -9.86 6.60 -4.67
CA GLU A 571 -10.64 6.56 -3.41
C GLU A 571 -10.93 5.11 -2.95
N LYS A 572 -10.88 4.15 -3.87
CA LYS A 572 -11.04 2.72 -3.60
C LYS A 572 -9.73 2.02 -3.26
N SER A 573 -8.58 2.65 -3.52
CA SER A 573 -7.29 2.08 -3.18
C SER A 573 -7.13 2.05 -1.66
N ARG A 574 -6.46 1.01 -1.16
CA ARG A 574 -6.17 0.82 0.26
C ARG A 574 -4.67 0.65 0.42
N TYR A 575 -4.10 1.51 1.26
CA TYR A 575 -2.71 1.51 1.67
C TYR A 575 -2.67 1.51 3.19
N GLY A 576 -1.55 1.07 3.77
CA GLY A 576 -1.31 1.12 5.22
C GLY A 576 -0.25 2.14 5.62
N PRO A 577 -0.38 3.44 5.33
CA PRO A 577 0.70 4.39 5.54
C PRO A 577 0.85 4.81 6.99
N ALA A 578 2.11 4.84 7.44
CA ALA A 578 2.53 5.47 8.68
C ALA A 578 2.69 7.00 8.50
N LEU A 579 3.20 7.41 7.34
CA LEU A 579 3.39 8.82 6.97
C LEU A 579 2.80 9.08 5.57
N VAL A 580 2.14 10.22 5.41
CA VAL A 580 1.63 10.70 4.14
C VAL A 580 2.18 12.08 3.84
N LEU A 581 2.73 12.25 2.63
CA LEU A 581 3.20 13.51 2.09
C LEU A 581 2.30 13.92 0.94
N ASP A 582 1.41 14.86 1.20
CA ASP A 582 0.33 15.25 0.30
C ASP A 582 0.55 16.64 -0.29
N GLY A 583 1.04 16.70 -1.53
CA GLY A 583 1.32 17.95 -2.24
C GLY A 583 2.39 18.77 -1.52
N VAL A 584 3.30 18.10 -0.81
CA VAL A 584 4.30 18.75 0.03
C VAL A 584 5.31 19.50 -0.83
N ARG A 585 5.46 20.79 -0.52
CA ARG A 585 6.44 21.68 -1.15
C ARG A 585 7.35 22.27 -0.08
N LEU A 586 8.60 21.84 -0.11
CA LEU A 586 9.67 22.38 0.72
C LEU A 586 10.27 23.58 0.00
N LEU A 587 10.20 24.75 0.65
CA LEU A 587 10.67 26.03 0.12
C LEU A 587 11.72 26.58 1.10
N SER A 588 13.00 26.42 0.79
CA SER A 588 14.10 26.67 1.76
C SER A 588 13.85 25.97 3.10
N THR A 589 13.26 24.78 3.06
CA THR A 589 12.80 24.04 4.24
C THR A 589 13.68 22.82 4.46
N CYS A 590 13.98 22.53 5.73
CA CYS A 590 14.72 21.34 6.12
C CYS A 590 13.78 20.28 6.69
N PHE A 591 13.49 19.21 5.93
CA PHE A 591 12.76 18.03 6.38
C PHE A 591 13.74 16.93 6.75
N VAL A 592 13.71 16.47 8.00
CA VAL A 592 14.62 15.47 8.54
C VAL A 592 13.82 14.39 9.25
N MET A 593 13.95 13.16 8.79
CA MET A 593 13.56 11.97 9.52
C MET A 593 14.83 11.29 10.03
N THR A 594 14.92 11.06 11.34
CA THR A 594 16.12 10.42 11.92
C THR A 594 15.83 9.46 13.05
N ARG A 595 16.69 8.45 13.27
CA ARG A 595 16.63 7.51 14.40
C ARG A 595 15.21 6.94 14.59
N SER A 596 14.54 6.64 13.47
CA SER A 596 13.12 6.30 13.46
C SER A 596 12.87 5.03 12.66
N LYS A 597 11.82 4.31 13.03
CA LYS A 597 11.43 3.04 12.44
C LYS A 597 10.05 3.12 11.83
N LEU A 598 9.91 2.68 10.60
CA LEU A 598 8.62 2.58 9.91
C LEU A 598 8.33 1.12 9.58
N VAL A 599 7.16 0.63 9.97
CA VAL A 599 6.73 -0.74 9.74
C VAL A 599 5.38 -0.74 9.00
N CYS A 600 5.32 -1.45 7.88
CA CYS A 600 4.16 -1.48 7.00
C CYS A 600 3.76 -2.92 6.64
N GLY A 601 2.59 -3.37 7.07
CA GLY A 601 2.05 -4.71 6.77
C GLY A 601 0.84 -4.72 5.81
N GLY A 602 0.75 -5.75 4.98
CA GLY A 602 -0.35 -6.02 4.03
C GLY A 602 0.11 -6.00 2.57
N GLY A 603 -0.57 -6.78 1.71
CA GLY A 603 -0.20 -6.98 0.30
C GLY A 603 -0.29 -5.75 -0.63
N SER A 604 -0.53 -4.55 -0.10
CA SER A 604 -0.44 -3.28 -0.84
C SER A 604 0.15 -2.16 0.02
N CYS A 605 0.94 -2.52 1.04
CA CYS A 605 1.41 -1.56 2.03
C CYS A 605 2.45 -0.60 1.45
N ALA A 606 2.33 0.68 1.80
CA ALA A 606 3.31 1.71 1.52
C ALA A 606 3.60 2.48 2.81
N ALA A 607 4.82 2.37 3.36
CA ALA A 607 5.14 2.97 4.67
C ALA A 607 4.99 4.50 4.64
N ILE A 608 5.45 5.10 3.54
CA ILE A 608 5.29 6.50 3.21
C ILE A 608 4.45 6.58 1.92
N LEU A 609 3.32 7.27 1.97
CA LEU A 609 2.48 7.50 0.80
C LEU A 609 2.68 8.94 0.31
N VAL A 610 2.86 9.12 -1.00
CA VAL A 610 2.97 10.45 -1.61
C VAL A 610 1.74 10.70 -2.47
N GLU A 611 1.03 11.80 -2.19
CA GLU A 611 -0.11 12.28 -2.98
C GLU A 611 0.24 13.63 -3.60
N ARG A 612 -0.27 13.94 -4.80
CA ARG A 612 -0.06 15.24 -5.50
C ARG A 612 1.42 15.69 -5.66
N GLY A 613 2.37 14.78 -5.45
CA GLY A 613 3.80 14.94 -5.69
C GLY A 613 4.57 15.58 -4.55
N LEU A 614 5.87 15.30 -4.51
CA LEU A 614 6.83 15.83 -3.53
C LEU A 614 7.80 16.80 -4.23
N GLY A 615 7.83 18.05 -3.77
CA GLY A 615 8.72 19.09 -4.31
C GLY A 615 9.72 19.57 -3.27
N VAL A 616 11.01 19.50 -3.58
CA VAL A 616 12.11 19.97 -2.75
C VAL A 616 12.81 21.11 -3.50
N ASN A 617 12.58 22.37 -3.10
CA ASN A 617 12.99 23.54 -3.88
C ASN A 617 13.63 24.66 -3.03
N LEU A 618 14.30 25.62 -3.67
CA LEU A 618 14.92 26.80 -3.03
C LEU A 618 15.94 26.43 -1.93
N SER A 619 16.95 25.62 -2.25
CA SER A 619 17.95 25.10 -1.30
C SER A 619 17.33 24.35 -0.10
N SER A 620 16.26 23.60 -0.36
CA SER A 620 15.63 22.74 0.65
C SER A 620 16.40 21.43 0.84
N VAL A 621 16.14 20.77 1.96
CA VAL A 621 16.68 19.45 2.27
C VAL A 621 15.54 18.51 2.63
N PHE A 622 15.53 17.32 2.02
CA PHE A 622 14.76 16.16 2.47
C PHE A 622 15.74 15.06 2.85
N TYR A 623 15.74 14.68 4.12
CA TYR A 623 16.74 13.78 4.70
C TYR A 623 16.08 12.62 5.44
N MET A 624 16.51 11.40 5.13
CA MET A 624 16.27 10.22 5.95
C MET A 624 17.61 9.66 6.40
N ASP A 625 17.89 9.74 7.69
CA ASP A 625 19.17 9.34 8.26
C ASP A 625 18.96 8.39 9.43
N ASN A 626 19.74 7.32 9.56
CA ASN A 626 19.56 6.36 10.67
C ASN A 626 18.11 5.86 10.75
N CYS A 627 17.49 5.57 9.61
CA CYS A 627 16.10 5.12 9.52
C CYS A 627 16.03 3.63 9.15
N ALA A 628 15.19 2.90 9.88
CA ALA A 628 14.89 1.50 9.58
C ALA A 628 13.48 1.41 8.98
N VAL A 629 13.34 0.96 7.74
CA VAL A 629 12.02 0.81 7.11
C VAL A 629 11.79 -0.65 6.78
N ASN A 630 10.73 -1.23 7.32
CA ASN A 630 10.30 -2.57 7.00
C ASN A 630 8.89 -2.51 6.39
N SER A 631 8.78 -2.87 5.13
CA SER A 631 7.51 -2.85 4.42
C SER A 631 7.32 -4.12 3.64
N GLN A 632 6.13 -4.70 3.67
CA GLN A 632 5.84 -5.88 2.86
C GLN A 632 5.91 -5.60 1.34
N MET A 633 5.72 -4.35 0.91
CA MET A 633 5.67 -4.01 -0.52
C MET A 633 6.42 -2.73 -0.89
N HIS A 634 6.00 -1.56 -0.39
CA HIS A 634 6.58 -0.27 -0.75
C HIS A 634 7.10 0.49 0.47
N VAL A 635 8.29 1.08 0.36
CA VAL A 635 8.80 2.08 1.32
C VAL A 635 8.13 3.43 1.04
N MET A 636 8.25 3.92 -0.20
CA MET A 636 7.57 5.13 -0.68
C MET A 636 6.73 4.80 -1.91
N TYR A 637 5.45 5.18 -1.91
CA TYR A 637 4.60 4.99 -3.07
C TYR A 637 3.88 6.30 -3.44
N ALA A 638 4.15 6.82 -4.64
CA ALA A 638 3.50 8.02 -5.14
C ALA A 638 2.29 7.68 -6.01
N ILE A 639 1.11 8.11 -5.59
CA ILE A 639 -0.12 7.93 -6.35
C ILE A 639 -0.13 8.95 -7.48
N ALA A 640 0.02 8.47 -8.72
CA ALA A 640 -0.08 9.25 -9.96
C ALA A 640 0.72 10.57 -9.92
N SER A 641 1.88 10.58 -9.26
CA SER A 641 2.66 11.78 -9.01
C SER A 641 4.16 11.48 -8.92
N GLY A 642 4.98 12.52 -8.92
CA GLY A 642 6.44 12.42 -9.03
C GLY A 642 7.21 13.10 -7.89
N LEU A 643 8.53 12.95 -7.95
CA LEU A 643 9.51 13.62 -7.11
C LEU A 643 10.25 14.69 -7.92
N ARG A 644 10.32 15.92 -7.40
CA ARG A 644 11.10 17.00 -8.00
C ARG A 644 12.04 17.64 -6.99
N VAL A 645 13.34 17.60 -7.28
CA VAL A 645 14.40 18.24 -6.50
C VAL A 645 15.00 19.35 -7.36
N SER A 646 14.87 20.61 -6.95
CA SER A 646 15.27 21.77 -7.76
C SER A 646 15.85 22.94 -6.97
N GLY A 647 16.49 23.87 -7.67
CA GLY A 647 16.92 25.15 -7.08
C GLY A 647 17.98 24.99 -6.00
N GLY A 648 19.02 24.17 -6.24
CA GLY A 648 20.09 23.94 -5.28
C GLY A 648 19.71 23.06 -4.08
N SER A 649 18.70 22.21 -4.23
CA SER A 649 18.17 21.40 -3.12
C SER A 649 18.81 20.01 -3.02
N VAL A 650 18.60 19.33 -1.90
CA VAL A 650 19.14 17.99 -1.63
C VAL A 650 18.03 17.04 -1.19
N PHE A 651 17.93 15.88 -1.83
CA PHE A 651 17.18 14.73 -1.34
C PHE A 651 18.17 13.60 -1.03
N SER A 652 18.14 13.07 0.19
CA SER A 652 19.20 12.20 0.66
C SER A 652 18.70 11.12 1.62
N ILE A 653 19.12 9.88 1.37
CA ILE A 653 18.92 8.73 2.24
C ILE A 653 20.31 8.27 2.72
N GLN A 654 20.53 8.23 4.03
CA GLN A 654 21.84 7.91 4.62
C GLN A 654 21.73 6.99 5.82
N ASN A 655 22.77 6.19 6.06
CA ASN A 655 22.90 5.35 7.27
C ASN A 655 21.63 4.55 7.57
N SER A 656 20.91 4.12 6.54
CA SER A 656 19.56 3.58 6.66
C SER A 656 19.52 2.12 6.23
N SER A 657 18.57 1.37 6.78
CA SER A 657 18.35 -0.03 6.44
C SER A 657 16.91 -0.23 6.02
N TRP A 658 16.68 -0.66 4.78
CA TRP A 658 15.34 -0.87 4.24
C TRP A 658 15.14 -2.33 3.85
N SER A 659 14.02 -2.89 4.27
CA SER A 659 13.55 -4.20 3.86
C SER A 659 12.18 -4.05 3.15
N ALA A 660 12.15 -4.39 1.86
CA ALA A 660 10.91 -4.49 1.07
C ALA A 660 10.95 -5.68 0.09
N PRO A 661 10.92 -6.92 0.62
CA PRO A 661 11.25 -8.14 -0.12
C PRO A 661 10.06 -8.70 -0.90
N SER A 662 9.46 -7.88 -1.76
CA SER A 662 8.37 -8.32 -2.64
C SER A 662 8.88 -9.27 -3.72
N THR A 663 8.26 -10.43 -3.88
CA THR A 663 8.55 -11.35 -4.99
C THR A 663 7.72 -11.03 -6.24
N GLU A 664 6.90 -9.99 -6.20
CA GLU A 664 6.04 -9.59 -7.30
C GLU A 664 6.75 -8.69 -8.32
N TYR A 665 6.39 -8.86 -9.58
CA TYR A 665 6.90 -8.07 -10.68
C TYR A 665 6.44 -6.61 -10.59
N TYR A 666 7.33 -5.65 -10.88
CA TYR A 666 7.07 -4.21 -10.82
C TYR A 666 6.66 -3.66 -9.44
N LYS A 667 7.10 -4.30 -8.35
CA LYS A 667 6.91 -3.80 -6.97
C LYS A 667 8.25 -3.34 -6.37
N GLY A 668 8.59 -2.07 -6.60
CA GLY A 668 9.80 -1.44 -6.07
C GLY A 668 9.60 -0.79 -4.70
N ALA A 669 10.70 -0.50 -3.99
CA ALA A 669 10.66 0.15 -2.69
C ALA A 669 10.16 1.59 -2.79
N CYS A 670 10.66 2.36 -3.75
CA CYS A 670 10.21 3.72 -4.04
C CYS A 670 9.59 3.77 -5.44
N VAL A 671 8.30 4.08 -5.55
CA VAL A 671 7.60 4.16 -6.85
C VAL A 671 7.11 5.57 -7.11
N PHE A 672 7.57 6.17 -8.21
CA PHE A 672 7.20 7.51 -8.66
C PHE A 672 6.76 7.50 -10.13
N GLY A 673 5.97 8.49 -10.55
CA GLY A 673 5.76 8.80 -11.96
C GLY A 673 7.03 9.37 -12.57
N ASP A 674 7.27 10.67 -12.39
CA ASP A 674 8.50 11.31 -12.83
C ASP A 674 9.44 11.61 -11.66
N VAL A 675 10.74 11.37 -11.85
CA VAL A 675 11.80 11.80 -10.94
C VAL A 675 12.67 12.83 -11.66
N VAL A 676 12.69 14.06 -11.15
CA VAL A 676 13.41 15.18 -11.76
C VAL A 676 14.36 15.82 -10.76
N VAL A 677 15.65 15.88 -11.12
CA VAL A 677 16.70 16.57 -10.36
C VAL A 677 17.27 17.68 -11.23
N ALA A 678 17.06 18.94 -10.84
CA ALA A 678 17.32 20.10 -11.70
C ALA A 678 17.96 21.28 -10.95
N GLY A 679 18.52 22.24 -11.70
CA GLY A 679 18.98 23.53 -11.15
C GLY A 679 20.06 23.38 -10.08
N GLY A 680 21.09 22.58 -10.36
CA GLY A 680 22.22 22.34 -9.47
C GLY A 680 21.85 21.63 -8.17
N SER A 681 20.92 20.67 -8.23
CA SER A 681 20.43 19.93 -7.07
C SER A 681 21.05 18.54 -6.97
N VAL A 682 20.90 17.88 -5.81
CA VAL A 682 21.48 16.55 -5.55
C VAL A 682 20.41 15.57 -5.09
N LEU A 683 20.42 14.37 -5.68
CA LEU A 683 19.69 13.19 -5.20
C LEU A 683 20.73 12.12 -4.84
N GLN A 684 20.79 11.70 -3.58
CA GLN A 684 21.81 10.75 -3.13
C GLN A 684 21.29 9.65 -2.19
N VAL A 685 21.95 8.49 -2.29
CA VAL A 685 21.78 7.34 -1.40
C VAL A 685 23.16 6.93 -0.92
N VAL A 686 23.40 6.99 0.40
CA VAL A 686 24.75 6.90 0.97
C VAL A 686 24.78 5.96 2.18
N SER A 687 25.81 5.13 2.33
CA SER A 687 26.08 4.34 3.55
C SER A 687 24.87 3.54 4.05
N SER A 688 24.10 2.94 3.14
CA SER A 688 22.81 2.31 3.46
C SER A 688 22.73 0.87 2.93
N VAL A 689 21.90 0.06 3.58
CA VAL A 689 21.71 -1.36 3.26
C VAL A 689 20.26 -1.61 2.82
N PHE A 690 20.07 -2.26 1.68
CA PHE A 690 18.76 -2.44 1.06
C PHE A 690 18.49 -3.92 0.75
N HIS A 691 17.50 -4.50 1.40
CA HIS A 691 16.99 -5.85 1.14
C HIS A 691 15.64 -5.78 0.46
N LEU A 692 15.62 -5.84 -0.87
CA LEU A 692 14.45 -5.50 -1.66
C LEU A 692 14.10 -6.61 -2.65
N GLY A 693 12.86 -6.55 -3.10
CA GLY A 693 12.35 -7.37 -4.19
C GLY A 693 12.84 -6.92 -5.56
N PHE A 694 11.96 -6.21 -6.26
CA PHE A 694 12.15 -5.87 -7.67
C PHE A 694 13.12 -4.71 -7.90
N ALA A 695 12.90 -3.56 -7.24
CA ALA A 695 13.77 -2.41 -7.42
C ALA A 695 13.85 -1.46 -6.21
N MET A 696 14.92 -0.65 -6.09
CA MET A 696 15.02 0.42 -5.08
C MET A 696 14.20 1.65 -5.48
N VAL A 697 14.46 2.24 -6.64
CA VAL A 697 13.63 3.31 -7.22
C VAL A 697 13.05 2.86 -8.55
N MET A 698 11.73 3.01 -8.68
CA MET A 698 10.97 2.87 -9.90
C MET A 698 10.43 4.23 -10.33
N ALA A 699 10.62 4.57 -11.61
CA ALA A 699 10.06 5.76 -12.22
C ALA A 699 9.57 5.49 -13.64
N THR A 700 8.53 6.20 -14.07
CA THR A 700 8.18 6.29 -15.50
C THR A 700 9.27 7.03 -16.28
N THR A 701 9.78 8.15 -15.74
CA THR A 701 10.93 8.87 -16.30
C THR A 701 11.89 9.37 -15.21
N LEU A 702 13.18 9.46 -15.54
CA LEU A 702 14.25 9.98 -14.69
C LEU A 702 15.04 11.06 -15.46
N THR A 703 14.95 12.30 -15.02
CA THR A 703 15.66 13.43 -15.65
C THR A 703 16.60 14.11 -14.67
N VAL A 704 17.89 14.20 -15.02
CA VAL A 704 18.91 14.92 -14.25
C VAL A 704 19.51 16.02 -15.16
N THR A 705 19.36 17.28 -14.77
CA THR A 705 19.62 18.44 -15.67
C THR A 705 20.12 19.66 -14.90
N GLY A 706 20.59 20.68 -15.59
CA GLY A 706 21.07 21.93 -15.00
C GLY A 706 22.24 21.75 -14.04
N GLY A 707 23.22 20.90 -14.38
CA GLY A 707 24.39 20.63 -13.54
C GLY A 707 24.08 19.90 -12.23
N SER A 708 22.96 19.17 -12.17
CA SER A 708 22.56 18.38 -11.00
C SER A 708 23.31 17.05 -10.90
N TRP A 709 23.24 16.40 -9.73
CA TRP A 709 24.04 15.23 -9.38
C TRP A 709 23.19 14.09 -8.79
N LEU A 710 23.33 12.88 -9.33
CA LEU A 710 22.75 11.64 -8.82
C LEU A 710 23.87 10.77 -8.21
N VAL A 711 23.72 10.32 -6.96
CA VAL A 711 24.81 9.62 -6.25
C VAL A 711 24.31 8.35 -5.57
N HIS A 712 25.03 7.25 -5.78
CA HIS A 712 24.91 6.02 -5.01
C HIS A 712 26.30 5.69 -4.47
N ARG A 713 26.48 5.79 -3.15
CA ARG A 713 27.78 5.66 -2.51
C ARG A 713 27.75 4.76 -1.27
N ASP A 714 28.73 3.88 -1.11
CA ASP A 714 28.93 3.08 0.11
C ASP A 714 27.68 2.26 0.50
N ASN A 715 26.92 1.77 -0.47
CA ASN A 715 25.68 1.01 -0.20
C ASN A 715 25.82 -0.48 -0.47
N GLU A 716 25.01 -1.27 0.23
CA GLU A 716 24.79 -2.67 -0.09
C GLU A 716 23.36 -2.85 -0.65
N PHE A 717 23.24 -3.28 -1.90
CA PHE A 717 21.98 -3.49 -2.59
C PHE A 717 21.73 -4.98 -2.80
N ARG A 718 20.72 -5.54 -2.13
CA ARG A 718 20.16 -6.87 -2.40
C ARG A 718 18.84 -6.69 -3.15
N THR A 719 18.90 -6.55 -4.47
CA THR A 719 17.72 -6.28 -5.32
C THR A 719 18.00 -6.62 -6.78
N ALA A 720 16.96 -6.82 -7.59
CA ALA A 720 17.14 -7.03 -9.02
C ALA A 720 17.56 -5.76 -9.78
N TYR A 721 17.02 -4.60 -9.41
CA TYR A 721 17.38 -3.31 -10.02
C TYR A 721 17.53 -2.21 -8.96
N VAL A 722 18.62 -1.44 -8.97
CA VAL A 722 18.65 -0.22 -8.12
C VAL A 722 17.73 0.85 -8.69
N VAL A 723 17.84 1.14 -9.99
CA VAL A 723 17.02 2.13 -10.70
C VAL A 723 16.30 1.50 -11.89
N HIS A 724 15.01 1.25 -11.74
CA HIS A 724 14.18 0.74 -12.83
C HIS A 724 13.34 1.86 -13.45
N VAL A 725 13.58 2.14 -14.72
CA VAL A 725 12.78 3.09 -15.50
C VAL A 725 11.94 2.36 -16.53
N GLU A 726 10.63 2.64 -16.56
CA GLU A 726 9.68 1.95 -17.44
C GLU A 726 9.82 2.37 -18.91
N SER A 727 10.09 3.64 -19.18
CA SER A 727 10.22 4.14 -20.55
C SER A 727 11.61 3.84 -21.12
N GLU A 728 11.65 3.24 -22.32
CA GLU A 728 12.90 2.82 -23.01
C GLU A 728 13.88 3.99 -23.25
N ASN A 729 13.36 5.22 -23.38
CA ASN A 729 14.14 6.47 -23.48
C ASN A 729 13.88 7.41 -22.28
N GLY A 730 13.44 6.86 -21.15
CA GLY A 730 12.97 7.63 -20.00
C GLY A 730 14.07 8.25 -19.15
N VAL A 731 15.34 7.90 -19.39
CA VAL A 731 16.48 8.41 -18.62
C VAL A 731 17.22 9.47 -19.42
N ALA A 732 17.26 10.70 -18.91
CA ALA A 732 17.90 11.84 -19.57
C ALA A 732 18.85 12.58 -18.62
N PHE A 733 20.13 12.63 -18.98
CA PHE A 733 21.12 13.49 -18.36
C PHE A 733 21.49 14.64 -19.31
N ARG A 734 21.36 15.89 -18.84
CA ARG A 734 21.60 17.11 -19.63
C ARG A 734 22.49 18.11 -18.88
N ASP A 735 23.01 19.10 -19.58
CA ASP A 735 23.70 20.27 -19.02
C ASP A 735 24.83 19.92 -18.04
N GLN A 736 25.69 18.99 -18.42
CA GLN A 736 26.82 18.52 -17.60
C GLN A 736 26.40 17.90 -16.26
N SER A 737 25.19 17.34 -16.16
CA SER A 737 24.76 16.55 -15.00
C SER A 737 25.50 15.22 -14.90
N VAL A 738 25.76 14.81 -13.65
CA VAL A 738 26.63 13.69 -13.32
C VAL A 738 25.87 12.60 -12.56
N TRP A 739 26.20 11.33 -12.83
CA TRP A 739 25.82 10.18 -12.02
C TRP A 739 27.06 9.48 -11.45
N SER A 740 27.17 9.42 -10.13
CA SER A 740 28.28 8.73 -9.45
C SER A 740 27.81 7.43 -8.79
N ILE A 741 28.50 6.32 -9.07
CA ILE A 741 28.25 4.99 -8.53
C ILE A 741 29.56 4.51 -7.87
N LEU A 742 29.66 4.63 -6.55
CA LEU A 742 30.92 4.53 -5.82
C LEU A 742 30.82 3.53 -4.65
N HIS A 743 31.73 2.57 -4.55
CA HIS A 743 31.86 1.66 -3.40
C HIS A 743 30.55 0.93 -3.02
N ASN A 744 29.78 0.47 -4.01
CA ASN A 744 28.55 -0.29 -3.74
C ASN A 744 28.76 -1.80 -3.95
N ASP A 745 28.12 -2.64 -3.11
CA ASP A 745 28.00 -4.08 -3.32
C ASP A 745 26.60 -4.42 -3.86
N PHE A 746 26.54 -5.11 -5.00
CA PHE A 746 25.31 -5.53 -5.67
C PHE A 746 25.12 -7.04 -5.51
N GLY A 747 24.08 -7.45 -4.80
CA GLY A 747 23.69 -8.83 -4.63
C GLY A 747 22.24 -9.10 -5.06
N TYR A 748 21.90 -10.38 -5.15
CA TYR A 748 20.56 -10.83 -5.47
C TYR A 748 19.56 -10.42 -4.38
N GLY A 749 18.36 -10.03 -4.81
CA GLY A 749 17.23 -9.73 -3.93
C GLY A 749 16.15 -10.81 -3.99
N SER A 750 15.08 -10.63 -3.22
CA SER A 750 14.04 -11.66 -3.07
C SER A 750 13.27 -11.99 -4.35
N TYR A 751 13.22 -11.06 -5.31
CA TYR A 751 12.54 -11.28 -6.59
C TYR A 751 13.32 -12.23 -7.53
N SER A 752 14.65 -12.19 -7.50
CA SER A 752 15.47 -12.90 -8.48
C SER A 752 16.82 -13.28 -7.91
N SER A 753 17.16 -14.57 -8.03
CA SER A 753 18.42 -15.16 -7.59
C SER A 753 19.52 -15.11 -8.67
N ILE A 754 19.30 -14.43 -9.80
CA ILE A 754 20.24 -14.39 -10.93
C ILE A 754 20.48 -12.98 -11.48
N THR A 755 19.70 -11.98 -11.04
CA THR A 755 19.83 -10.60 -11.51
C THR A 755 20.14 -9.67 -10.34
N ALA A 756 21.21 -8.90 -10.49
CA ALA A 756 21.55 -7.80 -9.60
C ALA A 756 22.15 -6.67 -10.45
N TYR A 757 21.30 -5.74 -10.88
CA TYR A 757 21.67 -4.68 -11.83
C TYR A 757 21.52 -3.29 -11.23
N MET A 758 22.35 -2.34 -11.70
CA MET A 758 22.16 -0.94 -11.36
C MET A 758 20.88 -0.39 -12.00
N THR A 759 20.55 -0.82 -13.22
CA THR A 759 19.43 -0.23 -13.96
C THR A 759 18.75 -1.19 -14.94
N SER A 760 17.49 -0.89 -15.28
CA SER A 760 16.74 -1.57 -16.34
C SER A 760 17.30 -1.24 -17.73
N PHE A 761 16.79 -1.89 -18.78
CA PHE A 761 17.18 -1.56 -20.16
C PHE A 761 16.67 -0.18 -20.57
N TRP A 762 17.59 0.77 -20.80
CA TRP A 762 17.27 2.07 -21.40
C TRP A 762 18.36 2.53 -22.37
N SER A 763 17.98 3.44 -23.27
CA SER A 763 18.90 4.18 -24.13
C SER A 763 18.68 5.68 -23.90
N PRO A 764 19.73 6.50 -23.72
CA PRO A 764 19.54 7.94 -23.58
C PRO A 764 18.90 8.51 -24.85
N PRO A 765 18.05 9.56 -24.74
CA PRO A 765 17.65 10.38 -25.87
C PRO A 765 18.86 10.87 -26.68
N SER A 766 18.69 11.10 -27.98
CA SER A 766 19.80 11.45 -28.89
C SER A 766 20.56 12.73 -28.52
N ASP A 767 19.90 13.66 -27.82
CA ASP A 767 20.43 14.92 -27.29
C ASP A 767 21.09 14.78 -25.90
N SER A 768 20.90 13.65 -25.22
CA SER A 768 21.46 13.39 -23.89
C SER A 768 22.87 12.79 -23.99
N ARG A 769 23.78 13.25 -23.11
CA ARG A 769 25.14 12.73 -22.96
C ARG A 769 25.41 12.53 -21.46
N PRO A 770 24.99 11.38 -20.89
CA PRO A 770 25.21 11.09 -19.48
C PRO A 770 26.71 11.04 -19.14
N ILE A 771 27.09 11.71 -18.07
CA ILE A 771 28.43 11.62 -17.47
C ILE A 771 28.31 10.70 -16.27
N ILE A 772 28.89 9.50 -16.35
CA ILE A 772 28.75 8.47 -15.32
C ILE A 772 30.14 8.06 -14.81
N TYR A 773 30.33 8.09 -13.50
CA TYR A 773 31.53 7.60 -12.83
C TYR A 773 31.25 6.32 -12.05
N GLY A 774 32.16 5.35 -12.16
CA GLY A 774 32.10 4.08 -11.44
C GLY A 774 33.43 3.82 -10.72
N THR A 775 33.40 3.59 -9.40
CA THR A 775 34.62 3.34 -8.61
C THR A 775 34.35 2.27 -7.56
N CYS A 776 35.23 1.25 -7.44
CA CYS A 776 35.16 0.19 -6.42
C CYS A 776 33.79 -0.48 -6.22
N ASN A 777 33.03 -0.72 -7.28
CA ASN A 777 31.77 -1.45 -7.13
C ASN A 777 32.04 -2.97 -7.21
N GLU A 778 31.27 -3.73 -6.45
CA GLU A 778 31.29 -5.20 -6.45
C GLU A 778 29.92 -5.74 -6.87
N VAL A 779 29.90 -6.81 -7.66
CA VAL A 779 28.70 -7.59 -7.94
C VAL A 779 28.92 -8.99 -7.42
N THR A 780 28.04 -9.46 -6.54
CA THR A 780 28.16 -10.77 -5.88
C THR A 780 29.54 -10.95 -5.23
N ARG A 781 30.02 -9.91 -4.53
CA ARG A 781 31.36 -9.85 -3.90
C ARG A 781 32.54 -10.01 -4.85
N SER A 782 32.35 -9.70 -6.13
CA SER A 782 33.40 -9.69 -7.15
C SER A 782 33.52 -8.28 -7.75
N PRO A 783 34.72 -7.71 -7.91
CA PRO A 783 34.88 -6.38 -8.48
C PRO A 783 34.28 -6.26 -9.88
N VAL A 784 33.51 -5.20 -10.12
CA VAL A 784 32.89 -4.91 -11.43
C VAL A 784 33.97 -4.47 -12.42
N THR A 785 34.13 -5.24 -13.49
CA THR A 785 35.10 -4.96 -14.56
C THR A 785 34.43 -4.40 -15.81
N ASN A 786 33.14 -4.68 -16.01
CA ASN A 786 32.37 -4.25 -17.18
C ASN A 786 30.95 -3.84 -16.80
N TYR A 787 30.77 -2.55 -16.49
CA TYR A 787 29.48 -1.93 -16.13
C TYR A 787 28.34 -2.20 -17.14
N ARG A 788 28.68 -2.43 -18.42
CA ARG A 788 27.68 -2.69 -19.45
C ARG A 788 27.07 -4.08 -19.34
N SER A 789 27.89 -5.12 -19.16
CA SER A 789 27.40 -6.50 -19.05
C SER A 789 26.99 -6.87 -17.63
N GLU A 790 27.67 -6.34 -16.62
CA GLU A 790 27.49 -6.75 -15.22
C GLU A 790 26.42 -5.92 -14.51
N LEU A 791 26.30 -4.61 -14.80
CA LEU A 791 25.35 -3.70 -14.15
C LEU A 791 24.31 -3.10 -15.11
N ASN A 792 24.28 -3.58 -16.36
CA ASN A 792 23.35 -3.19 -17.42
C ASN A 792 23.37 -1.70 -17.80
N ILE A 793 24.51 -1.02 -17.62
CA ILE A 793 24.68 0.40 -17.99
C ILE A 793 25.23 0.48 -19.43
N ARG A 794 24.35 0.74 -20.42
CA ARG A 794 24.76 0.78 -21.85
C ARG A 794 25.54 2.03 -22.27
N THR A 795 25.43 3.10 -21.50
CA THR A 795 26.20 4.33 -21.72
C THR A 795 27.62 4.20 -21.18
N PRO A 796 28.64 4.80 -21.82
CA PRO A 796 30.01 4.74 -21.32
C PRO A 796 30.11 5.21 -19.87
N VAL A 797 30.73 4.38 -19.02
CA VAL A 797 31.05 4.70 -17.64
C VAL A 797 32.55 4.94 -17.54
N THR A 798 32.94 6.06 -16.93
CA THR A 798 34.35 6.32 -16.58
C THR A 798 34.67 5.52 -15.33
N ALA A 799 35.21 4.31 -15.51
CA ALA A 799 35.65 3.45 -14.43
C ALA A 799 36.99 3.97 -13.85
N LEU A 800 37.02 4.27 -12.56
CA LEU A 800 38.21 4.72 -11.83
C LEU A 800 38.73 3.58 -10.94
N ASP A 801 40.06 3.49 -10.82
CA ASP A 801 40.71 2.53 -9.92
C ASP A 801 40.37 2.82 -8.46
N CYS A 802 40.37 1.77 -7.64
CA CYS A 802 40.13 1.91 -6.22
C CYS A 802 41.13 2.83 -5.53
N GLY A 803 40.62 3.80 -4.76
CA GLY A 803 41.41 4.85 -4.12
C GLY A 803 41.70 6.08 -5.01
N THR A 804 41.32 6.05 -6.30
CA THR A 804 41.42 7.22 -7.17
C THR A 804 40.23 8.16 -6.93
N CYS A 805 40.53 9.40 -6.55
CA CYS A 805 39.53 10.43 -6.27
C CYS A 805 39.63 11.54 -7.32
N THR A 806 38.54 11.76 -8.05
CA THR A 806 38.40 12.88 -8.98
C THR A 806 37.30 13.80 -8.48
N VAL A 807 37.50 15.12 -8.60
CA VAL A 807 36.56 16.14 -8.12
C VAL A 807 35.14 15.85 -8.62
N ASP A 808 34.99 15.59 -9.93
CA ASP A 808 33.70 15.40 -10.58
C ASP A 808 32.97 14.11 -10.17
N ALA A 809 33.71 13.09 -9.71
CA ALA A 809 33.11 11.83 -9.27
C ALA A 809 32.68 11.90 -7.80
N VAL A 810 33.51 12.46 -6.92
CA VAL A 810 33.33 12.37 -5.45
C VAL A 810 32.75 13.64 -4.81
N CYS A 811 32.81 14.78 -5.49
CA CYS A 811 32.34 16.07 -4.98
C CYS A 811 31.24 16.65 -5.86
N PHE A 812 30.39 17.51 -5.28
CA PHE A 812 29.45 18.28 -6.08
C PHE A 812 30.18 19.45 -6.77
N ALA A 813 30.62 19.23 -8.01
CA ALA A 813 31.52 20.10 -8.76
C ALA A 813 31.15 21.60 -8.72
N ALA A 814 29.87 21.94 -8.86
CA ALA A 814 29.39 23.33 -8.86
C ALA A 814 29.66 24.10 -7.55
N ARG A 815 29.97 23.39 -6.46
CA ARG A 815 30.26 23.95 -5.13
C ARG A 815 31.62 23.52 -4.59
N THR A 816 32.50 22.98 -5.44
CA THR A 816 33.84 22.54 -5.04
C THR A 816 34.90 23.48 -5.63
N SER A 817 35.87 23.89 -4.81
CA SER A 817 37.01 24.72 -5.21
C SER A 817 38.28 23.91 -5.52
N GLY A 818 38.36 22.69 -4.99
CA GLY A 818 39.47 21.76 -5.20
C GLY A 818 39.30 20.51 -4.33
N ILE A 819 40.34 19.66 -4.33
CA ILE A 819 40.45 18.48 -3.46
C ILE A 819 41.73 18.56 -2.63
N SER A 820 41.65 18.10 -1.38
CA SER A 820 42.80 17.92 -0.50
C SER A 820 42.87 16.44 -0.11
N GLY A 821 43.75 15.69 -0.79
CA GLY A 821 43.67 14.24 -0.80
C GLY A 821 42.39 13.78 -1.52
N CYS A 822 41.57 12.97 -0.84
CA CYS A 822 40.24 12.56 -1.33
C CYS A 822 39.08 13.40 -0.73
N GLY A 823 39.38 14.39 0.12
CA GLY A 823 38.37 15.29 0.69
C GLY A 823 38.07 16.48 -0.23
N CYS A 824 36.80 16.86 -0.34
CA CYS A 824 36.36 18.01 -1.12
C CYS A 824 36.59 19.32 -0.36
N VAL A 825 37.17 20.33 -1.01
CA VAL A 825 37.30 21.68 -0.45
C VAL A 825 36.19 22.56 -1.00
N CYS A 826 35.23 22.92 -0.17
CA CYS A 826 34.01 23.59 -0.63
C CYS A 826 34.21 25.07 -0.94
N ALA A 827 33.63 25.52 -2.05
CA ALA A 827 33.45 26.92 -2.36
C ALA A 827 32.30 27.50 -1.52
N ALA A 828 32.11 28.82 -1.56
CA ALA A 828 31.01 29.47 -0.87
C ALA A 828 29.63 28.88 -1.30
N GLY A 829 28.84 28.49 -0.30
CA GLY A 829 27.53 27.84 -0.48
C GLY A 829 27.59 26.33 -0.73
N GLY A 830 28.76 25.70 -0.60
CA GLY A 830 28.89 24.24 -0.49
C GLY A 830 28.95 23.80 0.98
N TYR A 831 28.27 22.69 1.30
CA TYR A 831 28.13 22.19 2.67
C TYR A 831 28.52 20.71 2.80
N GLY A 832 29.09 20.35 3.96
CA GLY A 832 29.54 19.00 4.28
C GLY A 832 30.73 18.51 3.44
N ASP A 833 31.11 17.25 3.64
CA ASP A 833 32.33 16.66 3.06
C ASP A 833 32.31 16.53 1.54
N THR A 834 31.13 16.62 0.93
CA THR A 834 30.91 16.51 -0.53
C THR A 834 30.45 17.81 -1.18
N CYS A 835 30.44 18.91 -0.43
CA CYS A 835 30.08 20.25 -0.90
C CYS A 835 28.67 20.35 -1.48
N LEU A 836 27.68 19.75 -0.83
CA LEU A 836 26.28 19.79 -1.26
C LEU A 836 25.73 21.23 -1.32
N PRO A 837 24.75 21.52 -2.18
CA PRO A 837 24.24 22.88 -2.41
C PRO A 837 23.33 23.42 -1.29
N ALA A 838 22.91 22.57 -0.36
CA ALA A 838 22.11 22.94 0.80
C ALA A 838 22.72 22.36 2.09
N ALA A 839 22.56 23.09 3.19
CA ALA A 839 23.12 22.73 4.49
C ALA A 839 22.47 21.45 5.02
N VAL A 840 23.27 20.41 5.16
CA VAL A 840 22.86 19.15 5.78
C VAL A 840 22.86 19.32 7.30
N PRO A 841 21.83 18.86 8.02
CA PRO A 841 21.87 18.83 9.48
C PRO A 841 23.07 18.03 9.97
N ASP A 842 23.84 18.56 10.92
CA ASP A 842 24.95 17.82 11.52
C ASP A 842 24.46 16.44 12.01
N GLY A 843 25.21 15.40 11.63
CA GLY A 843 24.82 14.00 11.83
C GLY A 843 24.31 13.79 13.24
N LEU A 844 23.03 13.43 13.36
CA LEU A 844 22.30 13.41 14.64
C LEU A 844 22.75 12.25 15.54
N GLY A 845 23.96 11.74 15.37
CA GLY A 845 24.48 10.58 16.07
C GLY A 845 23.83 9.29 15.58
N PRO A 846 24.51 8.15 15.78
CA PRO A 846 23.96 6.84 15.44
C PRO A 846 22.65 6.59 16.20
N PHE A 847 21.86 5.65 15.66
CA PHE A 847 20.71 5.06 16.36
C PHE A 847 21.10 4.79 17.83
N PRO A 848 20.25 5.13 18.83
CA PRO A 848 20.41 4.52 20.14
C PRO A 848 20.29 3.02 19.89
N LEU A 849 21.41 2.29 20.01
CA LEU A 849 21.41 0.84 19.90
C LEU A 849 20.21 0.35 20.70
N SER A 850 19.30 -0.38 20.04
CA SER A 850 18.32 -1.21 20.75
C SER A 850 19.09 -1.90 21.85
N ASP A 851 18.67 -1.76 23.12
CA ASP A 851 19.37 -2.29 24.29
C ASP A 851 20.02 -3.63 23.92
N THR A 852 21.33 -3.60 23.69
CA THR A 852 22.07 -4.74 23.10
C THR A 852 22.14 -5.92 24.06
N ASP A 853 21.54 -5.76 25.23
CA ASP A 853 21.42 -6.72 26.31
C ASP A 853 20.07 -7.45 26.33
N ASP A 854 19.12 -7.16 25.43
CA ASP A 854 17.98 -8.07 25.16
C ASP A 854 18.51 -9.29 24.37
N THR A 855 19.28 -10.10 25.10
CA THR A 855 19.84 -11.39 24.72
C THR A 855 18.79 -12.49 24.72
N GLU A 856 17.61 -12.22 25.31
CA GLU A 856 16.52 -13.18 25.40
C GLU A 856 15.69 -13.21 24.10
N VAL A 857 15.71 -14.36 23.42
CA VAL A 857 14.72 -14.69 22.40
C VAL A 857 13.37 -14.87 23.12
N ARG A 858 12.50 -13.86 23.06
CA ARG A 858 11.15 -13.96 23.63
C ARG A 858 10.33 -15.00 22.85
N CYS A 859 9.86 -16.03 23.55
CA CYS A 859 9.03 -17.07 22.96
C CYS A 859 7.56 -16.63 22.86
N VAL A 860 6.94 -16.90 21.72
CA VAL A 860 5.49 -16.85 21.54
C VAL A 860 4.90 -18.17 22.02
N TYR A 861 4.04 -18.12 23.03
CA TYR A 861 3.40 -19.29 23.63
C TYR A 861 1.93 -19.39 23.23
N GLY A 862 1.55 -20.51 22.60
CA GLY A 862 0.16 -20.79 22.25
C GLY A 862 -0.39 -19.91 21.13
N GLY A 863 -1.65 -20.17 20.77
CA GLY A 863 -2.40 -19.39 19.77
C GLY A 863 -2.22 -19.87 18.33
N SER A 864 -2.83 -19.13 17.41
CA SER A 864 -2.79 -19.41 15.98
C SER A 864 -2.30 -18.21 15.18
N ILE A 865 -1.37 -18.43 14.25
CA ILE A 865 -0.80 -17.37 13.41
C ILE A 865 -0.76 -17.79 11.94
N SER A 866 -1.05 -16.85 11.04
CA SER A 866 -1.04 -17.07 9.58
C SER A 866 0.19 -16.48 8.90
N SER A 867 1.00 -15.70 9.62
CA SER A 867 2.23 -15.08 9.14
C SER A 867 3.15 -14.81 10.32
N VAL A 868 4.46 -14.80 10.06
CA VAL A 868 5.47 -14.33 11.01
C VAL A 868 5.93 -12.96 10.54
N ASP A 869 5.79 -11.96 11.40
CA ASP A 869 6.27 -10.60 11.11
C ASP A 869 7.81 -10.60 11.01
N TYR A 870 8.37 -9.66 10.26
CA TYR A 870 9.82 -9.48 10.23
C TYR A 870 10.35 -9.17 11.63
N PRO A 871 11.47 -9.80 12.05
CA PRO A 871 12.07 -9.53 13.34
C PRO A 871 12.49 -8.06 13.45
N ASP A 872 12.32 -7.50 14.65
CA ASP A 872 12.89 -6.20 14.97
C ASP A 872 14.44 -6.26 14.87
N PRO A 873 15.12 -5.18 14.41
CA PRO A 873 16.57 -5.16 14.36
C PRO A 873 17.19 -5.51 15.72
N GLY A 874 18.23 -6.35 15.72
CA GLY A 874 18.91 -6.82 16.93
C GLY A 874 18.33 -8.09 17.57
N LEU A 875 17.13 -8.54 17.19
CA LEU A 875 16.63 -9.87 17.58
C LEU A 875 17.57 -10.95 17.04
N ARG A 876 17.95 -11.89 17.91
CA ARG A 876 18.93 -12.94 17.61
C ARG A 876 18.31 -14.31 17.36
N GLY A 877 16.99 -14.34 17.20
CA GLY A 877 16.27 -15.59 17.12
C GLY A 877 14.77 -15.43 17.23
N LEU A 878 14.08 -16.54 16.99
CA LEU A 878 12.64 -16.69 17.16
C LEU A 878 12.37 -17.94 17.97
N CYS A 879 11.37 -17.87 18.82
CA CYS A 879 10.94 -19.02 19.60
C CYS A 879 9.42 -19.12 19.56
N PHE A 880 8.91 -20.26 19.11
CA PHE A 880 7.49 -20.58 19.09
C PHE A 880 7.26 -21.86 19.89
N VAL A 881 6.34 -21.80 20.85
CA VAL A 881 6.02 -22.93 21.74
C VAL A 881 4.52 -23.15 21.72
N LYS A 882 4.06 -24.35 21.31
CA LYS A 882 2.63 -24.70 21.25
C LYS A 882 1.81 -23.81 20.30
N VAL A 883 2.42 -23.29 19.25
CA VAL A 883 1.78 -22.41 18.27
C VAL A 883 1.22 -23.21 17.09
N THR A 884 0.02 -22.86 16.65
CA THR A 884 -0.61 -23.45 15.46
C THR A 884 -0.51 -22.51 14.27
N PHE A 885 0.28 -22.85 13.28
CA PHE A 885 0.38 -22.08 12.04
C PHE A 885 -0.77 -22.44 11.11
N THR A 886 -1.52 -21.44 10.64
CA THR A 886 -2.71 -21.64 9.79
C THR A 886 -2.43 -21.48 8.30
N ALA A 887 -1.20 -21.11 7.93
CA ALA A 887 -0.70 -21.02 6.57
C ALA A 887 0.77 -21.48 6.53
N ALA A 888 1.28 -21.78 5.32
CA ALA A 888 2.69 -22.09 5.13
C ALA A 888 3.54 -20.84 5.46
N ILE A 889 4.62 -21.04 6.21
CA ILE A 889 5.51 -19.96 6.65
C ILE A 889 6.85 -20.08 5.95
N VAL A 890 7.39 -18.92 5.55
CA VAL A 890 8.78 -18.78 5.12
C VAL A 890 9.51 -17.98 6.19
N LEU A 891 10.49 -18.60 6.84
CA LEU A 891 11.43 -17.95 7.76
C LEU A 891 12.72 -17.66 7.00
N ASP A 892 12.83 -16.44 6.48
CA ASP A 892 14.04 -15.98 5.81
C ASP A 892 15.03 -15.40 6.84
N LEU A 893 16.14 -16.12 7.07
CA LEU A 893 17.12 -15.72 8.07
C LEU A 893 17.95 -14.50 7.68
N TRP A 894 17.84 -14.01 6.43
CA TRP A 894 18.43 -12.73 6.03
C TRP A 894 17.80 -11.54 6.76
N SER A 895 16.58 -11.72 7.30
CA SER A 895 15.89 -10.68 8.04
C SER A 895 16.50 -10.39 9.42
N PHE A 896 17.38 -11.25 9.94
CA PHE A 896 18.02 -11.06 11.23
C PHE A 896 19.35 -10.31 11.08
N ASP A 897 19.46 -9.17 11.77
CA ASP A 897 20.72 -8.42 11.87
C ASP A 897 21.62 -9.05 12.96
N ALA A 898 22.40 -10.05 12.58
CA ALA A 898 23.33 -10.74 13.48
C ALA A 898 24.71 -11.07 12.86
N PRO A 899 25.42 -10.10 12.25
CA PRO A 899 26.74 -10.34 11.65
C PRO A 899 27.73 -10.92 12.68
N GLY A 900 28.34 -12.05 12.32
CA GLY A 900 29.33 -12.76 13.15
C GLY A 900 28.77 -13.46 14.39
N LYS A 901 27.43 -13.57 14.53
CA LYS A 901 26.78 -14.23 15.68
C LYS A 901 25.84 -15.34 15.23
N THR A 902 25.56 -16.26 16.15
CA THR A 902 24.71 -17.44 15.90
C THR A 902 23.24 -17.13 16.17
N LEU A 903 22.36 -17.46 15.23
CA LEU A 903 20.92 -17.27 15.33
C LEU A 903 20.25 -18.46 16.03
N ASN A 904 19.32 -18.21 16.96
CA ASN A 904 18.59 -19.27 17.68
C ASN A 904 17.13 -19.35 17.22
N ILE A 905 16.76 -20.40 16.50
CA ILE A 905 15.39 -20.62 16.02
C ILE A 905 14.81 -21.87 16.67
N THR A 906 13.75 -21.71 17.45
CA THR A 906 13.12 -22.82 18.18
C THR A 906 11.63 -22.92 17.85
N LEU A 907 11.20 -24.08 17.37
CA LEU A 907 9.80 -24.46 17.20
C LEU A 907 9.55 -25.72 18.02
N LEU A 908 8.87 -25.56 19.16
CA LEU A 908 8.57 -26.63 20.10
C LEU A 908 7.06 -26.88 20.15
N GLN A 909 6.64 -28.13 19.96
CA GLN A 909 5.23 -28.52 20.02
C GLN A 909 4.32 -27.70 19.09
N CYS A 910 4.83 -27.31 17.93
CA CYS A 910 4.09 -26.51 16.97
C CYS A 910 3.30 -27.39 15.98
N VAL A 911 2.22 -26.83 15.42
CA VAL A 911 1.46 -27.43 14.32
C VAL A 911 1.73 -26.60 13.06
N LEU A 912 2.31 -27.20 12.03
CA LEU A 912 2.81 -26.52 10.83
C LEU A 912 1.96 -26.87 9.61
N MET A 913 1.62 -25.88 8.77
CA MET A 913 0.96 -26.09 7.46
C MET A 913 1.96 -26.16 6.29
N GLY A 914 3.25 -26.07 6.61
CA GLY A 914 4.37 -25.91 5.69
C GLY A 914 5.35 -24.91 6.30
N LEU A 915 6.63 -25.25 6.30
CA LEU A 915 7.67 -24.40 6.86
C LEU A 915 8.89 -24.44 5.97
N SER A 916 9.27 -23.31 5.42
CA SER A 916 10.51 -23.13 4.66
C SER A 916 11.44 -22.23 5.45
N ILE A 917 12.65 -22.68 5.73
CA ILE A 917 13.67 -21.90 6.43
C ILE A 917 14.82 -21.65 5.46
N LYS A 918 15.09 -20.38 5.17
CA LYS A 918 16.15 -19.96 4.26
C LYS A 918 17.38 -19.49 5.02
N GLY A 919 18.51 -20.12 4.77
CA GLY A 919 19.80 -19.76 5.35
C GLY A 919 20.32 -18.42 4.82
N SER A 920 21.01 -17.67 5.68
CA SER A 920 21.64 -16.38 5.34
C SER A 920 23.17 -16.43 5.23
N GLY A 921 23.75 -17.63 5.36
CA GLY A 921 25.18 -17.86 5.54
C GLY A 921 25.67 -17.61 6.98
N ALA A 922 24.80 -17.14 7.89
CA ALA A 922 25.10 -17.04 9.31
C ALA A 922 25.10 -18.41 9.99
N SER A 923 25.81 -18.53 11.12
CA SER A 923 25.72 -19.72 11.97
C SER A 923 24.33 -19.78 12.62
N VAL A 924 23.69 -20.95 12.67
CA VAL A 924 22.32 -21.09 13.20
C VAL A 924 22.25 -22.27 14.16
N HIS A 925 21.57 -22.12 15.30
CA HIS A 925 21.02 -23.23 16.10
C HIS A 925 19.53 -23.28 15.87
N LEU A 926 19.09 -24.26 15.08
CA LEU A 926 17.71 -24.46 14.70
C LEU A 926 17.17 -25.75 15.32
N SER A 927 16.01 -25.66 15.96
CA SER A 927 15.37 -26.80 16.63
C SER A 927 13.88 -26.85 16.30
N VAL A 928 13.46 -27.90 15.58
CA VAL A 928 12.05 -28.26 15.37
C VAL A 928 11.77 -29.53 16.17
N THR A 929 11.14 -29.38 17.33
CA THR A 929 11.00 -30.45 18.32
C THR A 929 9.56 -30.73 18.69
N SER A 930 9.22 -32.02 18.82
CA SER A 930 7.87 -32.49 19.17
C SER A 930 6.76 -31.83 18.35
N SER A 931 7.04 -31.45 17.10
CA SER A 931 6.12 -30.67 16.26
C SER A 931 5.46 -31.59 15.25
N MET A 932 4.35 -31.13 14.66
CA MET A 932 3.65 -31.88 13.63
C MET A 932 3.46 -31.04 12.38
N LEU A 933 3.69 -31.66 11.22
CA LEU A 933 3.32 -31.12 9.92
C LEU A 933 1.91 -31.63 9.60
N ASP A 934 0.98 -30.71 9.46
CA ASP A 934 -0.42 -31.00 9.12
C ASP A 934 -0.65 -31.05 7.61
N SER A 935 0.01 -30.14 6.89
CA SER A 935 0.06 -30.12 5.43
C SER A 935 1.37 -29.48 4.97
N GLY A 936 1.64 -29.51 3.67
CA GLY A 936 2.85 -28.95 3.09
C GLY A 936 4.08 -29.83 3.34
N GLU A 937 5.25 -29.20 3.41
CA GLU A 937 6.55 -29.83 3.61
C GLU A 937 7.43 -28.98 4.53
N LEU A 938 8.47 -29.60 5.10
CA LEU A 938 9.51 -28.91 5.84
C LEU A 938 10.72 -28.71 4.91
N GLU A 939 11.07 -27.48 4.63
CA GLU A 939 12.11 -27.13 3.65
C GLU A 939 13.24 -26.35 4.31
N PHE A 940 14.47 -26.71 3.98
CA PHE A 940 15.68 -25.98 4.34
C PHE A 940 16.40 -25.56 3.05
N GLU A 941 16.43 -24.26 2.78
CA GLU A 941 17.01 -23.69 1.54
C GLU A 941 18.22 -22.81 1.88
N ASP A 942 19.09 -22.61 0.89
CA ASP A 942 20.24 -21.71 0.92
C ASP A 942 21.35 -22.12 1.90
N ASP A 943 22.20 -21.16 2.25
CA ASP A 943 23.48 -21.40 2.92
C ASP A 943 23.35 -21.29 4.44
N PHE A 944 23.76 -22.34 5.16
CA PHE A 944 23.90 -22.32 6.62
C PHE A 944 25.38 -22.20 6.98
N GLY A 945 25.74 -21.18 7.76
CA GLY A 945 27.12 -20.84 8.07
C GLY A 945 27.85 -21.95 8.85
N ALA A 946 29.16 -21.79 9.01
CA ALA A 946 29.99 -22.73 9.77
C ALA A 946 29.48 -22.93 11.21
N SER A 947 29.67 -24.12 11.75
CA SER A 947 29.25 -24.53 13.09
C SER A 947 27.74 -24.38 13.34
N SER A 948 26.91 -24.51 12.30
CA SER A 948 25.45 -24.53 12.45
C SER A 948 24.97 -25.86 13.02
N GLN A 949 23.89 -25.84 13.78
CA GLN A 949 23.24 -27.02 14.36
C GLN A 949 21.78 -27.00 13.97
N ILE A 950 21.34 -27.99 13.18
CA ILE A 950 19.96 -28.13 12.74
C ILE A 950 19.43 -29.42 13.34
N LEU A 951 18.40 -29.32 14.17
CA LEU A 951 17.78 -30.45 14.86
C LEU A 951 16.30 -30.52 14.49
N VAL A 952 15.87 -31.68 14.00
CA VAL A 952 14.46 -32.05 13.89
C VAL A 952 14.28 -33.31 14.71
N ALA A 953 13.54 -33.23 15.81
CA ALA A 953 13.40 -34.36 16.71
C ALA A 953 11.98 -34.60 17.21
N GLY A 954 11.61 -35.87 17.36
CA GLY A 954 10.33 -36.26 17.95
C GLY A 954 9.10 -35.77 17.19
N SER A 955 9.26 -35.43 15.91
CA SER A 955 8.25 -34.73 15.11
C SER A 955 7.52 -35.70 14.17
N LYS A 956 6.27 -35.37 13.85
CA LYS A 956 5.44 -36.14 12.93
C LYS A 956 5.24 -35.34 11.64
N LEU A 957 5.99 -35.70 10.58
CA LEU A 957 6.05 -34.98 9.32
C LEU A 957 5.42 -35.82 8.20
N LEU A 958 4.08 -35.83 8.14
CA LEU A 958 3.36 -36.56 7.11
C LEU A 958 2.96 -35.59 6.00
N SER A 959 3.58 -35.73 4.83
CA SER A 959 3.31 -34.89 3.68
C SER A 959 2.51 -35.62 2.61
N ALA A 960 1.63 -34.87 1.95
CA ALA A 960 0.99 -35.27 0.70
C ALA A 960 1.78 -34.77 -0.53
N SER A 961 2.88 -34.04 -0.34
CA SER A 961 3.80 -33.68 -1.43
C SER A 961 4.71 -34.87 -1.73
N SER A 962 5.61 -34.72 -2.71
CA SER A 962 6.57 -35.78 -3.03
C SER A 962 7.51 -36.13 -1.87
N HIS A 963 7.58 -35.30 -0.81
CA HIS A 963 8.61 -35.43 0.21
C HIS A 963 8.20 -34.81 1.56
N ALA A 964 8.68 -35.36 2.67
CA ALA A 964 8.39 -34.78 4.00
C ALA A 964 9.37 -33.65 4.36
N ILE A 965 10.66 -33.88 4.10
CA ILE A 965 11.72 -32.87 4.26
C ILE A 965 12.43 -32.64 2.91
N HIS A 966 12.58 -31.37 2.53
CA HIS A 966 13.21 -30.93 1.28
C HIS A 966 14.47 -30.07 1.51
N PHE A 967 15.50 -30.28 0.67
CA PHE A 967 16.73 -29.49 0.65
C PHE A 967 17.08 -28.96 -0.77
N PRO A 968 16.37 -27.96 -1.31
CA PRO A 968 16.43 -27.62 -2.74
C PRO A 968 17.72 -26.94 -3.19
N ARG A 969 18.32 -26.10 -2.33
CA ARG A 969 19.56 -25.34 -2.58
C ARG A 969 20.43 -25.27 -1.34
N PHE A 970 20.52 -26.40 -0.66
CA PHE A 970 21.11 -26.48 0.66
C PHE A 970 22.64 -26.55 0.61
N THR A 971 23.31 -25.67 1.38
CA THR A 971 24.72 -25.86 1.74
C THR A 971 24.94 -25.80 3.24
N LEU A 972 25.80 -26.68 3.72
CA LEU A 972 26.12 -26.81 5.13
C LEU A 972 27.57 -26.38 5.36
N GLY A 973 27.78 -25.31 6.13
CA GLY A 973 29.11 -24.80 6.45
C GLY A 973 29.95 -25.80 7.25
N ALA A 974 31.27 -25.61 7.26
CA ALA A 974 32.19 -26.53 7.94
C ALA A 974 31.85 -26.73 9.43
N ASN A 975 32.09 -27.94 9.94
CA ASN A 975 31.80 -28.35 11.33
C ASN A 975 30.34 -28.18 11.78
N SER A 976 29.39 -28.22 10.86
CA SER A 976 27.96 -28.12 11.18
C SER A 976 27.32 -29.49 11.31
N THR A 977 26.16 -29.55 11.97
CA THR A 977 25.41 -30.79 12.20
C THR A 977 23.96 -30.68 11.75
N LEU A 978 23.46 -31.73 11.12
CA LEU A 978 22.04 -31.94 10.81
C LEU A 978 21.58 -33.24 11.49
N LEU A 979 20.65 -33.12 12.44
CA LEU A 979 20.18 -34.22 13.27
C LEU A 979 18.69 -34.45 13.02
N LEU A 980 18.33 -35.61 12.48
CA LEU A 980 16.96 -36.09 12.34
C LEU A 980 16.76 -37.25 13.30
N LEU A 981 16.13 -37.00 14.45
CA LEU A 981 16.05 -37.96 15.57
C LEU A 981 14.60 -38.33 15.93
N ASP A 982 14.28 -39.62 15.99
CA ASP A 982 12.99 -40.12 16.49
C ASP A 982 11.75 -39.51 15.81
N ASN A 983 11.84 -39.18 14.52
CA ASN A 983 10.73 -38.61 13.77
C ASN A 983 9.94 -39.69 13.02
N ASN A 984 8.69 -39.37 12.70
CA ASN A 984 7.87 -40.15 11.78
C ASN A 984 7.64 -39.32 10.51
N MET A 985 8.27 -39.70 9.41
CA MET A 985 8.31 -38.95 8.15
C MET A 985 7.75 -39.78 7.00
N GLU A 986 6.83 -39.19 6.24
CA GLU A 986 6.21 -39.85 5.09
C GLU A 986 5.99 -38.82 3.98
N GLY A 987 6.41 -39.16 2.76
CA GLY A 987 6.10 -38.38 1.55
C GLY A 987 5.62 -39.28 0.41
N GLU A 988 5.18 -38.69 -0.70
CA GLU A 988 4.71 -39.50 -1.82
C GLU A 988 5.82 -40.34 -2.44
N SER A 989 6.99 -39.74 -2.62
CA SER A 989 8.14 -40.31 -3.34
C SER A 989 9.36 -40.50 -2.44
N PHE A 990 9.55 -39.59 -1.47
CA PHE A 990 10.69 -39.58 -0.56
C PHE A 990 10.26 -39.23 0.86
N ALA A 991 10.96 -39.72 1.89
CA ALA A 991 10.78 -39.12 3.23
C ALA A 991 11.71 -37.89 3.37
N VAL A 992 12.98 -38.05 3.00
CA VAL A 992 13.98 -36.98 3.01
C VAL A 992 14.61 -36.85 1.62
N TYR A 993 14.60 -35.64 1.05
CA TYR A 993 15.00 -35.39 -0.33
C TYR A 993 16.11 -34.33 -0.45
N PHE A 994 17.31 -34.74 -0.89
CA PHE A 994 18.43 -33.87 -1.23
C PHE A 994 18.67 -33.84 -2.76
N PRO A 995 18.00 -32.93 -3.50
CA PRO A 995 18.18 -32.75 -4.95
C PRO A 995 19.48 -32.04 -5.36
N VAL A 996 20.37 -31.73 -4.41
CA VAL A 996 21.64 -31.02 -4.65
C VAL A 996 22.82 -31.80 -4.06
N PRO A 997 24.06 -31.52 -4.53
CA PRO A 997 25.25 -32.08 -3.92
C PRO A 997 25.36 -31.74 -2.44
N VAL A 998 25.55 -32.76 -1.60
CA VAL A 998 25.74 -32.59 -0.16
C VAL A 998 27.22 -32.72 0.16
N VAL A 999 27.83 -31.62 0.59
CA VAL A 999 29.22 -31.60 1.05
C VAL A 999 29.24 -31.49 2.58
N VAL A 1000 29.88 -32.44 3.25
CA VAL A 1000 30.08 -32.42 4.71
C VAL A 1000 31.58 -32.30 5.00
N ASP A 1001 32.00 -31.09 5.37
CA ASP A 1001 33.39 -30.74 5.70
C ASP A 1001 33.56 -30.58 7.22
N GLY A 1002 33.89 -31.69 7.89
CA GLY A 1002 33.73 -31.78 9.35
C GLY A 1002 32.26 -31.70 9.80
N GLY A 1003 31.98 -32.10 11.04
CA GLY A 1003 30.60 -32.25 11.51
C GLY A 1003 29.89 -33.45 10.87
N GLY A 1004 28.55 -33.44 10.77
CA GLY A 1004 27.84 -34.59 10.24
C GLY A 1004 26.32 -34.51 10.11
N ILE A 1005 25.76 -35.43 9.32
CA ILE A 1005 24.33 -35.66 9.16
C ILE A 1005 23.97 -36.98 9.84
N ILE A 1006 23.12 -36.93 10.86
CA ILE A 1006 22.71 -38.11 11.63
C ILE A 1006 21.20 -38.29 11.47
N ILE A 1007 20.80 -39.46 10.98
CA ILE A 1007 19.40 -39.86 10.83
C ILE A 1007 19.21 -41.08 11.73
N LYS A 1008 18.63 -40.91 12.92
CA LYS A 1008 18.51 -41.98 13.92
C LYS A 1008 17.11 -42.14 14.50
N GLY A 1009 16.65 -43.38 14.66
CA GLY A 1009 15.39 -43.69 15.35
C GLY A 1009 14.13 -43.31 14.57
N ASN A 1010 14.24 -42.99 13.28
CA ASN A 1010 13.12 -42.49 12.50
C ASN A 1010 12.31 -43.63 11.85
N THR A 1011 11.02 -43.35 11.64
CA THR A 1011 10.20 -44.08 10.67
C THR A 1011 10.16 -43.28 9.37
N LEU A 1012 10.67 -43.85 8.27
CA LEU A 1012 10.81 -43.17 6.99
C LEU A 1012 10.03 -43.95 5.91
N LYS A 1013 9.03 -43.32 5.30
CA LYS A 1013 8.15 -44.00 4.33
C LYS A 1013 8.00 -43.23 3.03
N SER A 1014 7.99 -43.98 1.93
CA SER A 1014 7.47 -43.53 0.65
C SER A 1014 6.17 -44.26 0.37
N THR A 1015 5.15 -43.52 -0.05
CA THR A 1015 3.85 -44.10 -0.39
C THR A 1015 3.81 -44.69 -1.79
N LYS A 1016 4.51 -44.07 -2.75
CA LYS A 1016 4.83 -44.65 -4.05
C LYS A 1016 6.05 -45.53 -3.97
N ARG A 1017 5.99 -46.66 -4.65
CA ARG A 1017 7.04 -47.68 -4.64
C ARG A 1017 7.19 -48.38 -5.99
N ASP A 1018 6.75 -47.72 -7.05
CA ASP A 1018 6.71 -48.22 -8.42
C ASP A 1018 7.99 -47.91 -9.21
N TYR A 1019 8.81 -46.96 -8.74
CA TYR A 1019 10.14 -46.67 -9.30
C TYR A 1019 11.23 -46.88 -8.26
N SER A 1020 12.39 -47.40 -8.68
CA SER A 1020 13.53 -47.62 -7.78
C SER A 1020 14.08 -46.34 -7.15
N SER A 1021 13.84 -45.19 -7.77
CA SER A 1021 14.20 -43.89 -7.22
C SER A 1021 13.37 -43.51 -6.00
N GLU A 1022 12.15 -44.05 -5.83
CA GLU A 1022 11.30 -43.74 -4.67
C GLU A 1022 11.91 -44.34 -3.41
N SER A 1023 12.39 -43.47 -2.51
CA SER A 1023 13.33 -43.88 -1.46
C SER A 1023 13.06 -43.25 -0.11
N ALA A 1024 13.43 -43.92 0.98
CA ALA A 1024 13.31 -43.32 2.30
C ALA A 1024 14.19 -42.06 2.42
N VAL A 1025 15.45 -42.15 1.98
CA VAL A 1025 16.38 -41.02 1.90
C VAL A 1025 16.98 -40.97 0.50
N TYR A 1026 16.89 -39.81 -0.15
CA TYR A 1026 17.45 -39.57 -1.47
C TYR A 1026 18.60 -38.57 -1.40
N HIS A 1027 19.73 -38.93 -1.99
CA HIS A 1027 20.87 -38.05 -2.20
C HIS A 1027 21.21 -37.98 -3.69
N LYS A 1028 21.33 -36.76 -4.21
CA LYS A 1028 21.84 -36.54 -5.55
C LYS A 1028 23.33 -36.87 -5.66
N ASP A 1029 24.18 -36.12 -4.96
CA ASP A 1029 25.64 -36.33 -4.87
C ASP A 1029 26.08 -36.20 -3.40
N VAL A 1030 27.15 -36.90 -3.00
CA VAL A 1030 27.69 -36.80 -1.63
C VAL A 1030 29.22 -36.69 -1.63
N GLU A 1031 29.75 -35.68 -0.92
CA GLU A 1031 31.17 -35.52 -0.62
C GLU A 1031 31.38 -35.40 0.89
N LEU A 1032 32.11 -36.36 1.48
CA LEU A 1032 32.47 -36.37 2.90
C LEU A 1032 33.98 -36.19 3.04
N LYS A 1033 34.41 -35.19 3.81
CA LYS A 1033 35.83 -34.89 4.02
C LYS A 1033 36.13 -34.37 5.40
N ASN A 1034 37.41 -34.44 5.78
CA ASN A 1034 37.96 -33.92 7.03
C ASN A 1034 37.19 -34.41 8.27
N GLY A 1035 36.87 -35.70 8.31
CA GLY A 1035 36.06 -36.30 9.39
C GLY A 1035 34.55 -36.05 9.30
N GLY A 1036 34.07 -35.43 8.21
CA GLY A 1036 32.64 -35.31 7.90
C GLY A 1036 31.97 -36.68 7.79
N HIS A 1037 30.79 -36.82 8.36
CA HIS A 1037 30.09 -38.12 8.41
C HIS A 1037 28.60 -38.04 8.07
N ILE A 1038 28.09 -39.11 7.47
CA ILE A 1038 26.67 -39.42 7.36
C ILE A 1038 26.41 -40.74 8.07
N ASP A 1039 25.56 -40.72 9.09
CA ASP A 1039 25.22 -41.90 9.89
C ASP A 1039 23.70 -42.10 9.89
N VAL A 1040 23.26 -43.25 9.37
CA VAL A 1040 21.86 -43.66 9.30
C VAL A 1040 21.68 -44.88 10.19
N GLU A 1041 21.18 -44.69 11.40
CA GLU A 1041 21.18 -45.72 12.46
C GLU A 1041 19.78 -46.00 13.03
N ASN A 1042 19.43 -47.28 13.24
CA ASN A 1042 18.19 -47.66 13.93
C ASN A 1042 16.91 -47.03 13.33
N ASN A 1043 16.81 -47.00 11.99
CA ASN A 1043 15.63 -46.47 11.30
C ASN A 1043 14.75 -47.61 10.77
N THR A 1044 13.43 -47.39 10.78
CA THR A 1044 12.47 -48.26 10.11
C THR A 1044 12.04 -47.64 8.79
N MET A 1045 12.39 -48.28 7.69
CA MET A 1045 12.22 -47.74 6.35
C MET A 1045 11.26 -48.59 5.51
N SER A 1046 10.38 -47.94 4.74
CA SER A 1046 9.53 -48.64 3.76
C SER A 1046 9.35 -47.81 2.49
N ALA A 1047 10.02 -48.23 1.42
CA ALA A 1047 10.09 -47.55 0.13
C ALA A 1047 10.65 -48.52 -0.93
N ALA A 1048 10.79 -48.10 -2.20
CA ALA A 1048 11.46 -48.93 -3.19
C ALA A 1048 12.98 -49.01 -2.94
N SER A 1049 13.59 -47.94 -2.44
CA SER A 1049 14.96 -47.96 -1.93
C SER A 1049 15.04 -47.42 -0.51
N GLY A 1050 15.95 -47.91 0.32
CA GLY A 1050 16.21 -47.32 1.63
C GLY A 1050 16.89 -45.97 1.46
N ILE A 1051 18.14 -46.01 1.01
CA ILE A 1051 18.99 -44.85 0.73
C ILE A 1051 19.38 -44.92 -0.75
N TYR A 1052 19.02 -43.89 -1.51
CA TYR A 1052 19.28 -43.80 -2.93
C TYR A 1052 20.34 -42.73 -3.22
N PHE A 1053 21.45 -43.14 -3.84
CA PHE A 1053 22.48 -42.24 -4.35
C PHE A 1053 22.38 -42.18 -5.88
N GLN A 1054 22.06 -41.00 -6.42
CA GLN A 1054 21.90 -40.82 -7.86
C GLN A 1054 23.24 -40.78 -8.60
N PHE A 1055 24.22 -40.07 -8.04
CA PHE A 1055 25.51 -39.81 -8.65
C PHE A 1055 26.65 -40.18 -7.70
N LEU A 1056 27.85 -39.65 -7.95
CA LEU A 1056 29.09 -40.02 -7.28
C LEU A 1056 29.00 -39.83 -5.75
N VAL A 1057 29.47 -40.84 -5.03
CA VAL A 1057 29.75 -40.75 -3.59
C VAL A 1057 31.26 -40.70 -3.38
N PHE A 1058 31.75 -39.63 -2.77
CA PHE A 1058 33.17 -39.41 -2.52
C PHE A 1058 33.44 -39.24 -1.02
N VAL A 1059 34.23 -40.13 -0.44
CA VAL A 1059 34.59 -40.09 0.99
C VAL A 1059 36.10 -40.00 1.11
N SER A 1060 36.59 -38.97 1.77
CA SER A 1060 38.02 -38.69 1.89
C SER A 1060 38.42 -38.19 3.27
N SER A 1061 39.74 -38.12 3.55
CA SER A 1061 40.29 -37.48 4.74
C SER A 1061 39.59 -37.90 6.04
N ALA A 1062 39.54 -39.21 6.29
CA ALA A 1062 38.88 -39.84 7.44
C ALA A 1062 37.35 -39.60 7.58
N GLY A 1063 36.66 -39.28 6.48
CA GLY A 1063 35.19 -39.22 6.44
C GLY A 1063 34.53 -40.60 6.65
N LEU A 1064 33.28 -40.61 7.10
CA LEU A 1064 32.50 -41.83 7.38
C LEU A 1064 31.11 -41.80 6.73
N LEU A 1065 30.78 -42.83 5.95
CA LEU A 1065 29.41 -43.13 5.55
C LEU A 1065 28.96 -44.40 6.27
N ARG A 1066 27.89 -44.36 7.06
CA ARG A 1066 27.42 -45.51 7.84
C ARG A 1066 25.91 -45.70 7.73
N VAL A 1067 25.50 -46.96 7.55
CA VAL A 1067 24.11 -47.42 7.55
C VAL A 1067 24.03 -48.62 8.49
N ALA A 1068 23.47 -48.43 9.68
CA ALA A 1068 23.53 -49.41 10.74
C ALA A 1068 22.19 -49.72 11.39
N ASP A 1069 21.97 -50.97 11.77
CA ASP A 1069 20.82 -51.42 12.58
C ASP A 1069 19.45 -51.00 12.02
N CYS A 1070 19.34 -50.76 10.71
CA CYS A 1070 18.10 -50.32 10.08
C CYS A 1070 17.24 -51.53 9.69
N THR A 1071 15.92 -51.37 9.80
CA THR A 1071 14.94 -52.33 9.29
C THR A 1071 14.33 -51.77 8.01
N PHE A 1072 14.52 -52.46 6.88
CA PHE A 1072 14.02 -52.00 5.58
C PHE A 1072 13.08 -53.02 4.93
N THR A 1073 11.92 -52.53 4.50
CA THR A 1073 10.97 -53.28 3.69
C THR A 1073 10.91 -52.68 2.30
N GLY A 1074 11.40 -53.42 1.32
CA GLY A 1074 11.44 -53.03 -0.08
C GLY A 1074 10.10 -53.07 -0.80
N SER A 1075 10.18 -52.89 -2.12
CA SER A 1075 9.05 -52.99 -3.03
C SER A 1075 9.15 -54.25 -3.87
N THR A 1076 8.06 -55.01 -3.92
CA THR A 1076 7.92 -56.13 -4.88
C THR A 1076 7.50 -55.66 -6.27
N GLU A 1077 7.12 -54.38 -6.42
CA GLU A 1077 6.72 -53.79 -7.70
C GLU A 1077 7.92 -53.42 -8.59
N VAL A 1078 9.13 -53.36 -8.00
CA VAL A 1078 10.36 -52.92 -8.68
C VAL A 1078 11.41 -54.01 -8.67
N PHE A 1079 12.10 -54.18 -9.80
CA PHE A 1079 13.09 -55.25 -9.98
C PHE A 1079 14.39 -55.06 -9.20
N ASN A 1080 14.71 -53.81 -8.80
CA ASN A 1080 15.98 -53.43 -8.16
C ASN A 1080 15.75 -52.74 -6.81
N SER A 1081 14.87 -53.28 -5.96
CA SER A 1081 14.69 -52.75 -4.61
C SER A 1081 15.90 -53.06 -3.73
N ALA A 1082 16.47 -52.05 -3.05
CA ALA A 1082 17.63 -52.25 -2.20
C ALA A 1082 17.68 -51.28 -1.01
N LEU A 1083 18.29 -51.72 0.11
CA LEU A 1083 18.54 -50.82 1.25
C LEU A 1083 19.48 -49.69 0.84
N VAL A 1084 20.58 -50.00 0.15
CA VAL A 1084 21.48 -49.01 -0.43
C VAL A 1084 21.49 -49.17 -1.94
N GLN A 1085 21.01 -48.15 -2.65
CA GLN A 1085 20.95 -48.13 -4.11
C GLN A 1085 21.96 -47.12 -4.65
N LEU A 1086 22.90 -47.61 -5.46
CA LEU A 1086 23.95 -46.82 -6.11
C LEU A 1086 23.68 -46.71 -7.61
N SER A 1087 23.58 -45.48 -8.11
CA SER A 1087 23.39 -45.20 -9.54
C SER A 1087 24.62 -44.59 -10.22
N ASP A 1088 25.75 -44.60 -9.51
CA ASP A 1088 27.08 -44.22 -9.99
C ASP A 1088 28.17 -44.87 -9.11
N SER A 1089 29.44 -44.54 -9.38
CA SER A 1089 30.62 -45.03 -8.69
C SER A 1089 30.78 -44.44 -7.27
N VAL A 1090 31.51 -45.16 -6.43
CA VAL A 1090 31.86 -44.75 -5.06
C VAL A 1090 33.37 -44.71 -4.95
N THR A 1091 33.92 -43.62 -4.42
CA THR A 1091 35.37 -43.48 -4.22
C THR A 1091 35.68 -43.19 -2.75
N LEU A 1092 36.54 -44.02 -2.16
CA LEU A 1092 37.03 -43.86 -0.80
C LEU A 1092 38.55 -43.71 -0.78
N GLN A 1093 39.05 -42.69 -0.08
CA GLN A 1093 40.48 -42.49 0.09
C GLN A 1093 40.90 -41.83 1.40
N GLY A 1094 42.19 -41.88 1.73
CA GLY A 1094 42.75 -41.11 2.84
C GLY A 1094 42.15 -41.44 4.21
N GLY A 1095 41.97 -42.72 4.52
CA GLY A 1095 41.43 -43.17 5.81
C GLY A 1095 39.90 -43.16 5.89
N ALA A 1096 39.21 -42.92 4.76
CA ALA A 1096 37.75 -42.93 4.66
C ALA A 1096 37.14 -44.29 4.99
N GLN A 1097 35.92 -44.28 5.55
CA GLN A 1097 35.19 -45.51 5.82
C GLN A 1097 33.77 -45.50 5.28
N TRP A 1098 33.33 -46.67 4.81
CA TRP A 1098 31.93 -46.94 4.52
C TRP A 1098 31.50 -48.24 5.19
N ARG A 1099 30.46 -48.18 6.02
CA ARG A 1099 29.99 -49.31 6.83
C ARG A 1099 28.51 -49.54 6.61
N VAL A 1100 28.14 -50.77 6.24
CA VAL A 1100 26.74 -51.22 6.19
C VAL A 1100 26.63 -52.45 7.07
N GLU A 1101 26.07 -52.28 8.27
CA GLU A 1101 26.19 -53.28 9.32
C GLU A 1101 24.93 -53.45 10.18
N GLY A 1102 24.63 -54.66 10.65
CA GLY A 1102 23.50 -54.89 11.55
C GLY A 1102 22.10 -54.72 10.93
N ASN A 1103 21.99 -54.47 9.63
CA ASN A 1103 20.70 -54.15 9.00
C ASN A 1103 19.84 -55.40 8.75
N ASN A 1104 18.52 -55.24 8.80
CA ASN A 1104 17.55 -56.28 8.49
C ASN A 1104 16.68 -55.88 7.29
N VAL A 1105 16.77 -56.63 6.20
CA VAL A 1105 16.16 -56.30 4.92
C VAL A 1105 15.14 -57.36 4.51
N SER A 1106 14.02 -56.93 3.93
CA SER A 1106 13.01 -57.83 3.37
C SER A 1106 12.50 -57.32 2.02
N ALA A 1107 12.24 -58.25 1.09
CA ALA A 1107 11.78 -57.99 -0.28
C ALA A 1107 12.69 -57.01 -1.05
N ALA A 1108 13.99 -57.04 -0.75
CA ALA A 1108 15.00 -56.17 -1.32
C ALA A 1108 16.41 -56.75 -1.13
N SER A 1109 17.35 -56.29 -1.95
CA SER A 1109 18.79 -56.51 -1.73
C SER A 1109 19.34 -55.61 -0.63
N LEU A 1110 20.45 -55.99 0.00
CA LEU A 1110 21.18 -55.10 0.90
C LEU A 1110 21.81 -53.93 0.11
N LEU A 1111 22.48 -54.27 -0.98
CA LEU A 1111 23.20 -53.33 -1.83
C LEU A 1111 22.90 -53.64 -3.30
N SER A 1112 22.66 -52.61 -4.10
CA SER A 1112 22.44 -52.75 -5.54
C SER A 1112 23.12 -51.61 -6.28
N MET A 1113 23.81 -51.96 -7.35
CA MET A 1113 24.50 -51.01 -8.22
C MET A 1113 23.90 -51.10 -9.62
N THR A 1114 23.50 -49.95 -10.16
CA THR A 1114 22.64 -49.91 -11.35
C THR A 1114 23.31 -50.50 -12.59
N PHE A 1115 24.63 -50.33 -12.73
CA PHE A 1115 25.38 -50.86 -13.86
C PHE A 1115 26.73 -51.48 -13.44
N SER A 1116 27.20 -52.44 -14.23
CA SER A 1116 28.44 -53.20 -13.99
C SER A 1116 29.75 -52.43 -14.24
N TRP A 1117 29.68 -51.26 -14.89
CA TRP A 1117 30.84 -50.42 -15.22
C TRP A 1117 31.12 -49.34 -14.16
N TYR A 1118 30.25 -49.20 -13.16
CA TYR A 1118 30.52 -48.36 -12.00
C TYR A 1118 31.39 -49.09 -10.99
N THR A 1119 32.20 -48.35 -10.26
CA THR A 1119 33.19 -48.96 -9.37
C THR A 1119 33.13 -48.44 -7.95
N ILE A 1120 33.36 -49.33 -6.98
CA ILE A 1120 33.69 -49.03 -5.61
C ILE A 1120 35.23 -49.04 -5.54
N GLY A 1121 35.82 -47.85 -5.63
CA GLY A 1121 37.27 -47.64 -5.61
C GLY A 1121 37.76 -47.29 -4.21
N LEU A 1122 38.72 -48.06 -3.68
CA LEU A 1122 39.33 -47.79 -2.38
C LEU A 1122 40.83 -47.58 -2.54
N SER A 1123 41.38 -46.54 -1.91
CA SER A 1123 42.82 -46.29 -1.91
C SER A 1123 43.33 -45.65 -0.62
N GLY A 1124 44.62 -45.81 -0.34
CA GLY A 1124 45.28 -45.21 0.83
C GLY A 1124 45.13 -46.02 2.12
N SER A 1125 45.98 -45.70 3.11
CA SER A 1125 46.03 -46.38 4.41
C SER A 1125 44.86 -46.02 5.31
N GLY A 1126 44.30 -47.04 5.97
CA GLY A 1126 43.17 -46.89 6.89
C GLY A 1126 41.82 -46.75 6.21
N THR A 1127 41.78 -46.79 4.87
CA THR A 1127 40.54 -46.75 4.09
C THR A 1127 39.87 -48.12 4.13
N THR A 1128 38.64 -48.18 4.63
CA THR A 1128 37.94 -49.46 4.85
C THR A 1128 36.47 -49.41 4.42
N VAL A 1129 36.04 -50.41 3.65
CA VAL A 1129 34.61 -50.71 3.46
C VAL A 1129 34.25 -51.97 4.25
N SER A 1130 33.17 -51.95 5.02
CA SER A 1130 32.70 -53.07 5.85
C SER A 1130 31.23 -53.41 5.54
N LEU A 1131 30.97 -54.66 5.14
CA LEU A 1131 29.63 -55.23 4.97
C LEU A 1131 29.47 -56.44 5.90
N ALA A 1132 28.96 -56.25 7.11
CA ALA A 1132 28.94 -57.31 8.13
C ALA A 1132 27.68 -57.28 9.02
N HIS A 1133 27.27 -58.44 9.52
CA HIS A 1133 26.13 -58.61 10.44
C HIS A 1133 24.77 -58.20 9.87
N ASN A 1134 24.61 -58.18 8.55
CA ASN A 1134 23.32 -57.88 7.92
C ASN A 1134 22.50 -59.16 7.74
N ARG A 1135 21.17 -59.02 7.77
CA ARG A 1135 20.21 -60.10 7.58
C ARG A 1135 19.25 -59.75 6.44
N GLN A 1136 19.02 -60.70 5.56
CA GLN A 1136 18.00 -60.65 4.52
C GLN A 1136 16.96 -61.74 4.82
N ALA A 1137 15.71 -61.34 5.07
CA ALA A 1137 14.66 -62.24 5.51
C ALA A 1137 14.20 -63.21 4.41
N ASP A 1138 14.15 -62.75 3.16
CA ASP A 1138 13.71 -63.53 2.00
C ASP A 1138 14.87 -63.87 1.06
N SER A 1139 14.85 -65.07 0.49
CA SER A 1139 15.82 -65.49 -0.53
C SER A 1139 15.40 -65.13 -1.96
N SER A 1140 14.29 -64.37 -2.11
CA SER A 1140 13.74 -64.03 -3.42
C SER A 1140 14.58 -62.97 -4.16
N SER A 1141 15.32 -62.16 -3.40
CA SER A 1141 16.22 -61.12 -3.89
C SER A 1141 17.67 -61.54 -3.66
N ASP A 1142 18.56 -61.17 -4.59
CA ASP A 1142 19.99 -61.34 -4.41
C ASP A 1142 20.44 -60.55 -3.16
N PHE A 1143 21.38 -61.07 -2.37
CA PHE A 1143 21.88 -60.35 -1.19
C PHE A 1143 22.53 -59.02 -1.57
N ALA A 1144 23.41 -59.05 -2.58
CA ALA A 1144 24.01 -57.87 -3.19
C ALA A 1144 24.01 -58.01 -4.71
N ARG A 1145 23.49 -57.01 -5.41
CA ARG A 1145 23.45 -56.98 -6.88
C ARG A 1145 24.61 -56.13 -7.40
N ILE A 1146 25.80 -56.71 -7.25
CA ILE A 1146 27.08 -56.18 -7.72
C ILE A 1146 27.88 -57.32 -8.34
N THR A 1147 28.85 -56.98 -9.19
CA THR A 1147 29.75 -57.95 -9.81
C THR A 1147 31.18 -57.73 -9.32
N SER A 1148 32.03 -58.75 -9.46
CA SER A 1148 33.45 -58.63 -9.08
C SER A 1148 34.17 -57.49 -9.80
N SER A 1149 33.76 -57.14 -11.04
CA SER A 1149 34.28 -55.99 -11.78
C SER A 1149 33.88 -54.63 -11.22
N ASN A 1150 32.89 -54.56 -10.32
CA ASN A 1150 32.48 -53.33 -9.67
C ASN A 1150 33.44 -52.92 -8.53
N SER A 1151 34.44 -53.70 -8.12
CA SER A 1151 35.29 -53.37 -6.96
C SER A 1151 36.75 -53.23 -7.35
N ASN A 1152 37.43 -52.20 -6.85
CA ASN A 1152 38.86 -51.96 -7.08
C ASN A 1152 39.54 -51.52 -5.77
N VAL A 1153 40.28 -52.44 -5.13
CA VAL A 1153 40.92 -52.20 -3.84
C VAL A 1153 42.44 -52.02 -4.02
N ALA A 1154 42.93 -50.79 -3.86
CA ALA A 1154 44.37 -50.51 -3.86
C ALA A 1154 44.93 -50.66 -2.44
N SER A 1155 45.66 -51.75 -2.18
CA SER A 1155 46.41 -51.97 -0.93
C SER A 1155 47.23 -50.71 -0.56
N PRO A 1156 47.22 -50.26 0.71
CA PRO A 1156 46.76 -50.95 1.92
C PRO A 1156 45.28 -50.78 2.29
N ALA A 1157 44.42 -50.26 1.40
CA ALA A 1157 42.98 -50.20 1.67
C ALA A 1157 42.37 -51.60 1.83
N ARG A 1158 41.24 -51.70 2.55
CA ARG A 1158 40.58 -52.97 2.83
C ARG A 1158 39.10 -52.92 2.48
N PHE A 1159 38.63 -53.92 1.75
CA PHE A 1159 37.20 -54.20 1.63
C PHE A 1159 36.93 -55.50 2.37
N VAL A 1160 36.09 -55.43 3.41
CA VAL A 1160 35.82 -56.54 4.31
C VAL A 1160 34.34 -56.90 4.26
N VAL A 1161 34.07 -58.18 4.06
CA VAL A 1161 32.71 -58.74 4.05
C VAL A 1161 32.65 -59.83 5.12
N GLY A 1162 31.70 -59.68 6.04
CA GLY A 1162 31.60 -60.52 7.23
C GLY A 1162 30.44 -61.48 7.23
N CYS A 1163 30.05 -61.86 8.46
CA CYS A 1163 28.89 -62.67 8.76
C CYS A 1163 27.60 -61.98 8.30
N ASN A 1164 27.09 -62.33 7.12
CA ASN A 1164 25.77 -61.88 6.67
C ASN A 1164 24.86 -63.09 6.47
N MET A 1165 23.57 -62.92 6.79
CA MET A 1165 22.60 -64.01 6.82
C MET A 1165 21.52 -63.81 5.76
N GLN A 1166 21.21 -64.84 4.99
CA GLN A 1166 20.03 -64.91 4.13
C GLN A 1166 19.12 -66.03 4.66
N GLY A 1167 17.99 -65.64 5.24
CA GLY A 1167 17.17 -66.52 6.07
C GLY A 1167 17.95 -66.99 7.32
N GLU A 1168 18.14 -68.31 7.44
CA GLU A 1168 18.88 -68.97 8.53
C GLU A 1168 20.29 -69.42 8.11
N LYS A 1169 20.72 -69.09 6.89
CA LYS A 1169 22.03 -69.50 6.35
C LYS A 1169 22.93 -68.31 6.15
N GLU A 1170 24.22 -68.53 6.32
CA GLU A 1170 25.25 -67.58 5.94
C GLU A 1170 25.29 -67.42 4.41
N VAL A 1171 25.47 -66.18 3.94
CA VAL A 1171 25.50 -65.83 2.51
C VAL A 1171 26.75 -66.41 1.85
N SER A 1172 26.59 -67.03 0.66
CA SER A 1172 27.72 -67.33 -0.22
C SER A 1172 27.98 -66.16 -1.17
N TYR A 1173 29.25 -65.79 -1.34
CA TYR A 1173 29.68 -64.64 -2.13
C TYR A 1173 30.35 -65.02 -3.46
N ASP A 1174 30.21 -66.27 -3.91
CA ASP A 1174 30.85 -66.77 -5.13
C ASP A 1174 30.54 -65.88 -6.35
N GLY A 1175 31.57 -65.25 -6.90
CA GLY A 1175 31.47 -64.36 -8.08
C GLY A 1175 30.94 -62.95 -7.80
N VAL A 1176 30.59 -62.61 -6.55
CA VAL A 1176 30.06 -61.28 -6.18
C VAL A 1176 31.18 -60.28 -5.95
N PHE A 1177 32.25 -60.68 -5.25
CA PHE A 1177 33.41 -59.85 -4.93
C PHE A 1177 34.70 -60.40 -5.56
N PRO A 1178 35.69 -59.55 -5.88
CA PRO A 1178 37.01 -60.00 -6.32
C PRO A 1178 37.85 -60.59 -5.17
N GLU A 1179 38.93 -61.32 -5.50
CA GLU A 1179 39.75 -62.10 -4.54
C GLU A 1179 40.48 -61.26 -3.48
N ASP A 1180 40.68 -59.97 -3.73
CA ASP A 1180 41.27 -58.99 -2.83
C ASP A 1180 40.34 -58.54 -1.69
N VAL A 1181 39.04 -58.88 -1.76
CA VAL A 1181 38.07 -58.64 -0.69
C VAL A 1181 38.25 -59.68 0.43
N VAL A 1182 38.40 -59.20 1.66
CA VAL A 1182 38.59 -60.05 2.84
C VAL A 1182 37.22 -60.56 3.32
N VAL A 1183 36.96 -61.85 3.11
CA VAL A 1183 35.74 -62.52 3.58
C VAL A 1183 36.02 -63.26 4.89
N PHE A 1184 35.18 -63.08 5.91
CA PHE A 1184 35.25 -63.84 7.16
C PHE A 1184 33.87 -64.41 7.56
N GLY A 1185 33.87 -65.59 8.18
CA GLY A 1185 32.65 -66.32 8.50
C GLY A 1185 32.03 -65.93 9.86
N CYS A 1186 30.75 -66.25 10.03
CA CYS A 1186 30.04 -66.13 11.30
C CYS A 1186 30.77 -66.87 12.44
N GLY A 1187 30.97 -66.16 13.57
CA GLY A 1187 31.70 -66.66 14.75
C GLY A 1187 33.20 -66.37 14.73
N THR A 1188 33.74 -65.77 13.66
CA THR A 1188 35.09 -65.21 13.64
C THR A 1188 35.06 -63.69 13.80
N CYS A 1189 36.11 -63.11 14.38
CA CYS A 1189 36.24 -61.66 14.54
C CYS A 1189 37.26 -61.10 13.56
N ASN A 1190 36.89 -60.07 12.83
CA ASN A 1190 37.79 -59.28 12.01
C ASN A 1190 37.92 -57.87 12.62
N ASP A 1191 39.16 -57.47 12.91
CA ASP A 1191 39.46 -56.21 13.59
C ASP A 1191 38.91 -54.98 12.81
N ASP A 1192 39.05 -54.96 11.48
CA ASP A 1192 38.61 -53.83 10.64
C ASP A 1192 37.08 -53.75 10.53
N ALA A 1193 36.40 -54.90 10.54
CA ALA A 1193 34.94 -54.95 10.52
C ALA A 1193 34.35 -54.54 11.87
N ALA A 1194 34.93 -55.00 12.98
CA ALA A 1194 34.41 -54.74 14.33
C ALA A 1194 34.62 -53.27 14.77
N CYS A 1195 35.78 -52.69 14.45
CA CYS A 1195 36.23 -51.45 15.06
C CYS A 1195 36.60 -50.38 14.03
N TYR A 1196 36.29 -49.11 14.32
CA TYR A 1196 36.76 -47.98 13.54
C TYR A 1196 38.25 -47.73 13.82
N MET A 1197 39.10 -48.41 13.03
CA MET A 1197 40.54 -48.52 13.28
C MET A 1197 41.30 -47.21 13.58
N PRO A 1198 41.02 -46.06 12.96
CA PRO A 1198 41.67 -44.80 13.34
C PRO A 1198 41.47 -44.46 14.83
N GLY A 1199 40.30 -44.75 15.38
CA GLY A 1199 39.90 -44.49 16.77
C GLY A 1199 40.16 -45.63 17.75
N THR A 1200 40.49 -46.82 17.25
CA THR A 1200 40.70 -48.01 18.09
C THR A 1200 42.09 -48.03 18.71
N GLU A 1201 42.17 -48.29 20.01
CA GLU A 1201 43.41 -48.46 20.77
C GLU A 1201 43.85 -49.93 20.78
N SER A 1202 42.94 -50.84 21.08
CA SER A 1202 43.14 -52.29 20.98
C SER A 1202 41.81 -53.02 20.71
N VAL A 1203 41.88 -54.19 20.07
CA VAL A 1203 40.74 -55.07 19.79
C VAL A 1203 40.88 -56.36 20.59
N ASP A 1204 39.89 -56.69 21.39
CA ASP A 1204 39.80 -58.02 22.00
C ASP A 1204 39.17 -58.99 21.00
N ARG A 1205 40.02 -59.78 20.34
CA ARG A 1205 39.59 -60.76 19.32
C ARG A 1205 38.72 -61.90 19.87
N SER A 1206 38.68 -62.11 21.19
CA SER A 1206 37.85 -63.16 21.79
C SER A 1206 36.39 -62.73 21.96
N SER A 1207 36.17 -61.47 22.30
CA SER A 1207 34.83 -60.86 22.45
C SER A 1207 34.40 -60.02 21.24
N CYS A 1208 35.32 -59.80 20.30
CA CYS A 1208 35.16 -58.88 19.17
C CYS A 1208 34.78 -57.45 19.60
N SER A 1209 35.35 -56.99 20.71
CA SER A 1209 35.09 -55.67 21.28
C SER A 1209 36.27 -54.72 21.09
N CYS A 1210 35.97 -53.43 20.99
CA CYS A 1210 36.93 -52.37 20.73
C CYS A 1210 37.18 -51.55 21.99
N SER A 1211 38.45 -51.27 22.28
CA SER A 1211 38.82 -50.20 23.22
C SER A 1211 39.15 -48.93 22.42
N CYS A 1212 38.57 -47.81 22.83
CA CYS A 1212 38.61 -46.57 22.06
C CYS A 1212 39.64 -45.59 22.63
N LYS A 1213 40.40 -44.95 21.75
CA LYS A 1213 41.27 -43.83 22.11
C LYS A 1213 40.44 -42.67 22.66
N GLY A 1214 41.04 -41.82 23.47
CA GLY A 1214 40.38 -40.60 23.96
C GLY A 1214 39.79 -39.77 22.81
N GLY A 1215 38.54 -39.33 22.96
CA GLY A 1215 37.78 -38.58 21.95
C GLY A 1215 36.96 -39.43 20.96
N TRP A 1216 37.01 -40.76 21.08
CA TRP A 1216 36.21 -41.69 20.28
C TRP A 1216 35.14 -42.36 21.16
N HIS A 1217 33.99 -42.68 20.56
CA HIS A 1217 32.77 -42.98 21.31
C HIS A 1217 32.10 -44.29 20.85
N GLY A 1218 31.41 -44.97 21.77
CA GLY A 1218 30.63 -46.18 21.48
C GLY A 1218 31.44 -47.47 21.34
N ALA A 1219 30.74 -48.59 21.13
CA ALA A 1219 31.35 -49.93 21.07
C ALA A 1219 32.28 -50.12 19.86
N SER A 1220 32.07 -49.38 18.78
CA SER A 1220 32.87 -49.43 17.55
C SER A 1220 33.88 -48.28 17.42
N CYS A 1221 34.02 -47.43 18.45
CA CYS A 1221 34.94 -46.29 18.48
C CYS A 1221 34.71 -45.27 17.35
N LEU A 1222 33.49 -44.74 17.22
CA LEU A 1222 33.11 -43.73 16.22
C LEU A 1222 33.67 -42.34 16.58
N PRO A 1223 33.90 -41.45 15.59
CA PRO A 1223 34.46 -40.11 15.81
C PRO A 1223 33.49 -39.12 16.47
N PHE A 1224 32.24 -39.52 16.70
CA PHE A 1224 31.17 -38.69 17.24
C PHE A 1224 30.40 -39.43 18.33
N ALA A 1225 29.86 -38.69 19.28
CA ALA A 1225 28.91 -39.23 20.25
C ALA A 1225 27.54 -39.33 19.59
N VAL A 1226 26.92 -40.51 19.63
CA VAL A 1226 25.56 -40.71 19.16
C VAL A 1226 24.59 -40.03 20.15
N PRO A 1227 23.75 -39.07 19.72
CA PRO A 1227 22.84 -38.38 20.63
C PRO A 1227 21.76 -39.32 21.21
N ASP A 1228 21.47 -39.18 22.50
CA ASP A 1228 20.26 -39.69 23.14
C ASP A 1228 19.22 -38.57 23.22
N THR A 1229 18.00 -38.84 22.78
CA THR A 1229 16.91 -37.87 22.73
C THR A 1229 15.88 -38.13 23.83
N VAL A 1230 15.59 -37.09 24.63
CA VAL A 1230 14.41 -37.06 25.50
C VAL A 1230 13.36 -36.19 24.82
N VAL A 1231 12.36 -36.84 24.21
CA VAL A 1231 11.34 -36.15 23.42
C VAL A 1231 10.10 -35.85 24.29
N PRO A 1232 9.70 -34.57 24.44
CA PRO A 1232 8.41 -34.21 25.02
C PRO A 1232 7.25 -34.85 24.26
N PRO A 1233 6.11 -35.16 24.92
CA PRO A 1233 4.95 -35.68 24.22
C PRO A 1233 4.53 -34.74 23.09
N LEU A 1234 4.23 -35.34 21.92
CA LEU A 1234 3.65 -34.64 20.79
C LEU A 1234 2.35 -33.95 21.23
N PRO A 1235 2.12 -32.68 20.84
CA PRO A 1235 0.89 -31.99 21.17
C PRO A 1235 -0.30 -32.73 20.56
N GLU A 1236 -1.34 -32.93 21.36
CA GLU A 1236 -2.63 -33.39 20.84
C GLU A 1236 -3.29 -32.20 20.14
N ARG A 1237 -3.65 -32.37 18.86
CA ARG A 1237 -4.20 -31.28 18.06
C ARG A 1237 -5.58 -30.91 18.60
N ALA A 1238 -5.76 -29.64 19.00
CA ALA A 1238 -7.02 -29.16 19.56
C ALA A 1238 -8.12 -29.17 18.49
N VAL A 1239 -9.15 -29.98 18.69
CA VAL A 1239 -10.33 -30.05 17.80
C VAL A 1239 -11.10 -28.75 17.91
N ASP A 1240 -11.29 -28.09 16.78
CA ASP A 1240 -12.13 -26.90 16.70
C ASP A 1240 -13.60 -27.34 16.78
N GLY A 1241 -14.25 -26.96 17.88
CA GLY A 1241 -15.63 -27.32 18.20
C GLY A 1241 -16.67 -26.45 17.48
N ASP A 1242 -16.26 -25.55 16.60
CA ASP A 1242 -17.18 -24.75 15.79
C ASP A 1242 -17.97 -25.61 14.81
N THR A 1243 -19.29 -25.60 14.98
CA THR A 1243 -20.27 -26.34 14.17
C THR A 1243 -21.08 -25.41 13.26
N SER A 1244 -20.68 -24.15 13.11
CA SER A 1244 -21.36 -23.19 12.26
C SER A 1244 -21.28 -23.55 10.77
N CYS A 1245 -22.29 -23.09 10.03
CA CYS A 1245 -22.36 -23.28 8.58
C CYS A 1245 -21.92 -22.00 7.85
N VAL A 1246 -21.22 -22.15 6.74
CA VAL A 1246 -21.04 -21.07 5.77
C VAL A 1246 -22.31 -20.96 4.94
N VAL A 1247 -22.99 -19.81 4.99
CA VAL A 1247 -24.31 -19.62 4.38
C VAL A 1247 -24.31 -18.51 3.33
N ASN A 1248 -24.84 -18.78 2.13
CA ASN A 1248 -25.15 -17.80 1.07
C ASN A 1248 -24.00 -16.88 0.62
N GLN A 1249 -22.75 -17.37 0.63
CA GLN A 1249 -21.59 -16.62 0.14
C GLN A 1249 -21.15 -17.08 -1.25
N THR A 1250 -20.40 -16.22 -1.97
CA THR A 1250 -19.70 -16.60 -3.21
C THR A 1250 -18.21 -16.65 -2.93
N LEU A 1251 -17.57 -17.81 -3.16
CA LEU A 1251 -16.16 -18.05 -2.83
C LEU A 1251 -15.36 -18.43 -4.08
N THR A 1252 -14.15 -17.90 -4.19
CA THR A 1252 -13.16 -18.23 -5.24
C THR A 1252 -11.99 -19.08 -4.73
N SER A 1253 -11.74 -19.05 -3.42
CA SER A 1253 -10.77 -19.88 -2.69
C SER A 1253 -11.19 -19.95 -1.23
N LEU A 1254 -10.91 -21.06 -0.56
CA LEU A 1254 -11.17 -21.23 0.87
C LEU A 1254 -10.03 -22.02 1.52
N ALA A 1255 -9.34 -21.42 2.48
CA ALA A 1255 -8.47 -22.16 3.39
C ALA A 1255 -9.35 -22.88 4.42
N LEU A 1256 -9.24 -24.20 4.47
CA LEU A 1256 -10.08 -25.03 5.33
C LEU A 1256 -9.31 -25.44 6.59
N ASN A 1257 -9.88 -25.21 7.77
CA ASN A 1257 -9.41 -25.89 8.98
C ASN A 1257 -9.91 -27.34 8.97
N MET A 1258 -9.06 -28.29 8.60
CA MET A 1258 -9.42 -29.71 8.52
C MET A 1258 -9.57 -30.39 9.89
N TRP A 1259 -9.17 -29.74 10.99
CA TRP A 1259 -9.36 -30.28 12.34
C TRP A 1259 -10.68 -29.88 13.00
N LYS A 1260 -11.73 -29.97 12.21
CA LYS A 1260 -13.12 -29.82 12.66
C LYS A 1260 -13.82 -31.16 12.54
N THR A 1261 -14.75 -31.42 13.45
CA THR A 1261 -15.67 -32.55 13.29
C THR A 1261 -16.86 -32.20 12.39
N HIS A 1262 -17.13 -30.91 12.16
CA HIS A 1262 -18.28 -30.45 11.39
C HIS A 1262 -17.89 -29.46 10.29
N HIS A 1263 -18.19 -29.80 9.04
CA HIS A 1263 -18.03 -28.95 7.87
C HIS A 1263 -19.38 -28.74 7.20
N CYS A 1264 -19.94 -27.53 7.29
CA CYS A 1264 -21.28 -27.25 6.78
C CYS A 1264 -21.30 -26.07 5.79
N TYR A 1265 -21.87 -26.30 4.60
CA TYR A 1265 -22.02 -25.29 3.54
C TYR A 1265 -23.46 -25.29 3.02
N VAL A 1266 -24.12 -24.13 3.11
CA VAL A 1266 -25.53 -23.96 2.77
C VAL A 1266 -25.68 -22.82 1.76
N GLY A 1267 -26.14 -23.10 0.54
CA GLY A 1267 -26.40 -22.05 -0.46
C GLY A 1267 -25.14 -21.34 -1.00
N VAL A 1268 -23.95 -21.93 -0.84
CA VAL A 1268 -22.67 -21.32 -1.23
C VAL A 1268 -22.43 -21.48 -2.73
N THR A 1269 -21.91 -20.44 -3.38
CA THR A 1269 -21.53 -20.46 -4.81
C THR A 1269 -20.01 -20.46 -4.99
N PHE A 1270 -19.47 -21.49 -5.63
CA PHE A 1270 -18.06 -21.60 -6.01
C PHE A 1270 -17.89 -21.34 -7.50
N SER A 1271 -17.00 -20.43 -7.88
CA SER A 1271 -16.89 -19.93 -9.26
C SER A 1271 -15.44 -19.77 -9.70
N GLY A 1272 -15.09 -20.39 -10.82
CA GLY A 1272 -13.80 -20.24 -11.49
C GLY A 1272 -12.88 -21.46 -11.32
N VAL A 1273 -11.89 -21.58 -12.21
CA VAL A 1273 -10.97 -22.74 -12.30
C VAL A 1273 -10.12 -22.92 -11.03
N GLY A 1274 -9.86 -21.85 -10.28
CA GLY A 1274 -9.15 -21.89 -8.99
C GLY A 1274 -10.04 -22.21 -7.78
N ALA A 1275 -11.37 -22.23 -7.94
CA ALA A 1275 -12.31 -22.49 -6.84
C ALA A 1275 -12.42 -23.99 -6.55
N LEU A 1276 -11.43 -24.50 -5.84
CA LEU A 1276 -11.29 -25.89 -5.42
C LEU A 1276 -11.60 -26.03 -3.94
N LEU A 1277 -12.66 -26.78 -3.62
CA LEU A 1277 -12.96 -27.18 -2.25
C LEU A 1277 -12.43 -28.60 -2.03
N THR A 1278 -11.25 -28.73 -1.40
CA THR A 1278 -10.60 -30.01 -1.15
C THR A 1278 -10.67 -30.39 0.32
N LEU A 1279 -11.30 -31.51 0.62
CA LEU A 1279 -11.46 -32.07 1.98
C LEU A 1279 -10.57 -33.31 2.11
N SER A 1280 -9.42 -33.15 2.77
CA SER A 1280 -8.50 -34.25 3.08
C SER A 1280 -8.99 -35.00 4.32
N LEU A 1281 -9.64 -36.15 4.13
CA LEU A 1281 -10.29 -36.90 5.21
C LEU A 1281 -9.30 -37.43 6.23
N ASN A 1282 -8.09 -37.81 5.80
CA ASN A 1282 -7.04 -38.28 6.71
C ASN A 1282 -6.42 -37.16 7.55
N SER A 1283 -6.64 -35.89 7.17
CA SER A 1283 -6.26 -34.72 7.95
C SER A 1283 -7.37 -34.29 8.92
N MET A 1284 -8.43 -35.09 9.10
CA MET A 1284 -9.51 -34.86 10.05
C MET A 1284 -9.34 -35.71 11.32
N PRO A 1285 -9.96 -35.35 12.45
CA PRO A 1285 -9.86 -36.11 13.70
C PRO A 1285 -10.69 -37.40 13.63
N LEU A 1286 -10.22 -38.41 12.89
CA LEU A 1286 -10.96 -39.64 12.59
C LEU A 1286 -11.32 -40.50 13.82
N HIS A 1287 -10.67 -40.28 14.96
CA HIS A 1287 -11.04 -40.87 16.25
C HIS A 1287 -12.39 -40.33 16.78
N LEU A 1288 -12.88 -39.24 16.21
CA LEU A 1288 -14.21 -38.66 16.43
C LEU A 1288 -15.09 -38.81 15.18
N PRO A 1289 -16.41 -38.80 15.32
CA PRO A 1289 -17.32 -38.78 14.18
C PRO A 1289 -17.17 -37.49 13.37
N ILE A 1290 -16.97 -37.62 12.07
CA ILE A 1290 -16.84 -36.50 11.13
C ILE A 1290 -18.16 -36.30 10.37
N ASN A 1291 -18.62 -35.07 10.22
CA ASN A 1291 -19.83 -34.73 9.47
C ASN A 1291 -19.56 -33.60 8.47
N ILE A 1292 -19.69 -33.91 7.18
CA ILE A 1292 -19.51 -32.98 6.08
C ILE A 1292 -20.84 -32.85 5.32
N THR A 1293 -21.43 -31.66 5.34
CA THR A 1293 -22.72 -31.38 4.71
C THR A 1293 -22.59 -30.21 3.72
N LEU A 1294 -22.94 -30.46 2.46
CA LEU A 1294 -23.11 -29.45 1.43
C LEU A 1294 -24.54 -29.52 0.90
N THR A 1295 -25.32 -28.48 1.11
CA THR A 1295 -26.72 -28.41 0.66
C THR A 1295 -27.00 -27.10 -0.06
N GLY A 1296 -27.74 -27.14 -1.17
CA GLY A 1296 -28.11 -25.95 -1.94
C GLY A 1296 -26.93 -25.23 -2.62
N CYS A 1297 -25.75 -25.86 -2.69
CA CYS A 1297 -24.54 -25.22 -3.20
C CYS A 1297 -24.51 -25.19 -4.74
N THR A 1298 -23.81 -24.22 -5.31
CA THR A 1298 -23.62 -24.09 -6.77
C THR A 1298 -22.14 -24.07 -7.12
N PHE A 1299 -21.68 -24.96 -7.98
CA PHE A 1299 -20.32 -24.98 -8.53
C PHE A 1299 -20.39 -24.63 -10.02
N ARG A 1300 -19.63 -23.62 -10.46
CA ARG A 1300 -19.62 -23.17 -11.86
C ARG A 1300 -18.23 -22.79 -12.35
N ASP A 1301 -18.11 -22.65 -13.67
CA ASP A 1301 -16.93 -22.13 -14.37
C ASP A 1301 -15.64 -22.90 -14.05
N GLY A 1302 -15.73 -24.22 -13.87
CA GLY A 1302 -14.59 -25.11 -13.61
C GLY A 1302 -14.30 -25.38 -12.13
N ALA A 1303 -15.11 -24.86 -11.20
CA ALA A 1303 -14.98 -25.17 -9.77
C ALA A 1303 -15.14 -26.68 -9.50
N ALA A 1304 -14.46 -27.21 -8.47
CA ALA A 1304 -14.48 -28.63 -8.15
C ALA A 1304 -14.58 -28.90 -6.64
N LEU A 1305 -15.30 -29.97 -6.29
CA LEU A 1305 -15.42 -30.50 -4.93
C LEU A 1305 -14.63 -31.79 -4.84
N GLN A 1306 -13.63 -31.87 -3.97
CA GLN A 1306 -12.76 -33.04 -3.83
C GLN A 1306 -12.76 -33.58 -2.40
N PHE A 1307 -12.85 -34.90 -2.28
CA PHE A 1307 -12.67 -35.66 -1.05
C PHE A 1307 -11.47 -36.60 -1.26
N VAL A 1308 -10.43 -36.42 -0.45
CA VAL A 1308 -9.17 -37.15 -0.61
C VAL A 1308 -8.93 -38.00 0.63
N GLY A 1309 -8.85 -39.31 0.42
CA GLY A 1309 -8.47 -40.28 1.45
C GLY A 1309 -6.96 -40.50 1.54
N GLY A 1310 -6.58 -41.51 2.30
CA GLY A 1310 -5.19 -41.94 2.48
C GLY A 1310 -4.72 -42.94 1.44
N THR A 1311 -3.45 -43.29 1.54
CA THR A 1311 -2.83 -44.39 0.78
C THR A 1311 -3.36 -45.74 1.26
N GLU A 1312 -3.51 -45.90 2.58
CA GLU A 1312 -4.19 -47.02 3.21
C GLU A 1312 -5.50 -46.58 3.89
N VAL A 1313 -6.38 -47.55 4.12
CA VAL A 1313 -7.65 -47.33 4.82
C VAL A 1313 -7.35 -47.01 6.29
N ALA A 1314 -7.63 -45.78 6.72
CA ALA A 1314 -7.51 -45.37 8.11
C ALA A 1314 -8.67 -45.91 8.96
N GLU A 1315 -8.39 -46.32 10.20
CA GLU A 1315 -9.43 -46.55 11.20
C GLU A 1315 -10.14 -45.22 11.53
N SER A 1316 -11.47 -45.28 11.67
CA SER A 1316 -12.29 -44.11 11.98
C SER A 1316 -13.50 -44.49 12.81
N ALA A 1317 -13.93 -43.57 13.68
CA ALA A 1317 -15.20 -43.63 14.40
C ALA A 1317 -16.43 -43.41 13.49
N GLY A 1318 -16.22 -42.99 12.24
CA GLY A 1318 -17.24 -42.81 11.22
C GLY A 1318 -17.17 -41.44 10.54
N VAL A 1319 -17.38 -41.43 9.22
CA VAL A 1319 -17.38 -40.21 8.39
C VAL A 1319 -18.68 -40.12 7.62
N LEU A 1320 -19.49 -39.12 7.92
CA LEU A 1320 -20.75 -38.84 7.25
C LEU A 1320 -20.55 -37.73 6.20
N ILE A 1321 -20.81 -38.03 4.93
CA ILE A 1321 -20.73 -37.06 3.84
C ILE A 1321 -22.08 -36.96 3.16
N ARG A 1322 -22.68 -35.75 3.16
CA ARG A 1322 -23.95 -35.46 2.51
C ARG A 1322 -23.78 -34.30 1.54
N VAL A 1323 -23.91 -34.59 0.26
CA VAL A 1323 -23.97 -33.59 -0.82
C VAL A 1323 -25.39 -33.65 -1.39
N SER A 1324 -26.19 -32.60 -1.18
CA SER A 1324 -27.59 -32.54 -1.60
C SER A 1324 -27.92 -31.22 -2.30
N GLN A 1325 -28.98 -31.22 -3.12
CA GLN A 1325 -29.52 -30.01 -3.77
C GLN A 1325 -28.45 -29.17 -4.47
N THR A 1326 -27.47 -29.82 -5.10
CA THR A 1326 -26.29 -29.13 -5.62
C THR A 1326 -26.42 -28.90 -7.13
N VAL A 1327 -26.10 -27.69 -7.58
CA VAL A 1327 -26.04 -27.35 -9.00
C VAL A 1327 -24.60 -27.37 -9.48
N MET A 1328 -24.31 -28.14 -10.53
CA MET A 1328 -22.96 -28.27 -11.10
C MET A 1328 -22.93 -27.85 -12.56
N ARG A 1329 -22.20 -26.78 -12.85
CA ARG A 1329 -22.04 -26.22 -14.20
C ARG A 1329 -20.60 -26.35 -14.65
N SER A 1330 -20.32 -27.39 -15.42
CA SER A 1330 -18.95 -27.74 -15.82
C SER A 1330 -18.00 -27.96 -14.62
N SER A 1331 -18.52 -28.67 -13.61
CA SER A 1331 -17.89 -28.94 -12.32
C SER A 1331 -18.00 -30.44 -11.97
N VAL A 1332 -17.21 -30.92 -11.02
CA VAL A 1332 -17.12 -32.35 -10.65
C VAL A 1332 -17.06 -32.56 -9.14
N VAL A 1333 -17.66 -33.64 -8.65
CA VAL A 1333 -17.36 -34.23 -7.33
C VAL A 1333 -16.32 -35.33 -7.52
N LEU A 1334 -15.17 -35.22 -6.85
CA LEU A 1334 -14.09 -36.18 -6.94
C LEU A 1334 -13.89 -36.87 -5.59
N PHE A 1335 -13.82 -38.20 -5.59
CA PHE A 1335 -13.27 -39.00 -4.50
C PHE A 1335 -11.98 -39.65 -4.96
N ARG A 1336 -10.93 -39.59 -4.13
CA ARG A 1336 -9.61 -40.10 -4.49
C ARG A 1336 -8.98 -40.86 -3.31
N ARG A 1337 -8.30 -41.97 -3.63
CA ARG A 1337 -7.60 -42.87 -2.69
C ARG A 1337 -8.49 -43.64 -1.70
N ALA A 1338 -7.87 -44.35 -0.77
CA ALA A 1338 -8.54 -45.15 0.25
C ALA A 1338 -9.25 -44.25 1.28
N LEU A 1339 -10.57 -44.36 1.34
CA LEU A 1339 -11.34 -43.59 2.31
C LEU A 1339 -11.23 -44.27 3.70
N PRO A 1340 -11.37 -43.51 4.80
CA PRO A 1340 -11.41 -44.09 6.15
C PRO A 1340 -12.52 -45.15 6.29
N GLN A 1341 -12.37 -46.05 7.26
CA GLN A 1341 -13.42 -47.03 7.59
C GLN A 1341 -14.72 -46.32 8.00
N HIS A 1342 -15.86 -47.00 7.84
CA HIS A 1342 -17.15 -46.50 8.30
C HIS A 1342 -17.58 -45.16 7.69
N CYS A 1343 -17.24 -44.93 6.41
CA CYS A 1343 -17.77 -43.80 5.65
C CYS A 1343 -19.23 -44.07 5.21
N ASP A 1344 -20.14 -43.15 5.48
CA ASP A 1344 -21.50 -43.10 4.91
C ASP A 1344 -21.64 -41.86 4.03
N ILE A 1345 -21.57 -42.08 2.72
CA ILE A 1345 -21.49 -41.02 1.71
C ILE A 1345 -22.76 -41.04 0.87
N ALA A 1346 -23.44 -39.90 0.76
CA ALA A 1346 -24.56 -39.74 -0.15
C ALA A 1346 -24.42 -38.46 -0.99
N VAL A 1347 -24.40 -38.64 -2.30
CA VAL A 1347 -24.48 -37.57 -3.31
C VAL A 1347 -25.86 -37.66 -3.94
N THR A 1348 -26.73 -36.71 -3.60
CA THR A 1348 -28.15 -36.76 -3.93
C THR A 1348 -28.66 -35.46 -4.54
N GLU A 1349 -29.70 -35.52 -5.36
CA GLU A 1349 -30.39 -34.31 -5.87
C GLU A 1349 -29.44 -33.32 -6.57
N VAL A 1350 -28.57 -33.83 -7.45
CA VAL A 1350 -27.62 -33.02 -8.21
C VAL A 1350 -28.21 -32.68 -9.58
N ASP A 1351 -28.29 -31.38 -9.92
CA ASP A 1351 -28.57 -30.92 -11.29
C ASP A 1351 -27.25 -30.51 -11.96
N ALA A 1352 -26.80 -31.31 -12.92
CA ALA A 1352 -25.54 -31.12 -13.62
C ALA A 1352 -25.76 -30.74 -15.09
N GLU A 1353 -25.13 -29.65 -15.53
CA GLU A 1353 -25.26 -29.14 -16.90
C GLU A 1353 -23.90 -28.76 -17.49
N GLN A 1354 -23.69 -29.12 -18.75
CA GLN A 1354 -22.53 -28.67 -19.53
C GLN A 1354 -22.82 -27.34 -20.23
N LEU A 1355 -21.98 -26.32 -20.02
CA LEU A 1355 -22.00 -25.13 -20.87
C LEU A 1355 -21.10 -25.31 -22.11
N PRO A 1356 -21.48 -24.79 -23.29
CA PRO A 1356 -20.73 -24.97 -24.55
C PRO A 1356 -19.27 -24.46 -24.50
N ASN A 1357 -18.99 -23.46 -23.66
CA ASN A 1357 -17.72 -22.74 -23.61
C ASN A 1357 -16.80 -23.17 -22.46
N SER A 1358 -17.03 -24.34 -21.84
CA SER A 1358 -16.16 -24.83 -20.77
C SER A 1358 -14.81 -25.30 -21.31
N VAL A 1359 -13.74 -24.95 -20.60
CA VAL A 1359 -12.35 -25.39 -20.87
C VAL A 1359 -12.19 -26.89 -20.64
N ASN A 1360 -12.99 -27.47 -19.72
CA ASN A 1360 -12.92 -28.88 -19.39
C ASN A 1360 -13.80 -29.72 -20.35
N ARG A 1361 -13.14 -30.47 -21.26
CA ARG A 1361 -13.81 -31.24 -22.32
C ARG A 1361 -14.42 -32.56 -21.85
N MET A 1362 -14.07 -33.03 -20.64
CA MET A 1362 -14.57 -34.29 -20.09
C MET A 1362 -15.49 -34.00 -18.92
N LEU A 1363 -16.80 -34.05 -19.15
CA LEU A 1363 -17.78 -33.76 -18.10
C LEU A 1363 -18.03 -35.01 -17.28
N ILE A 1364 -17.64 -34.99 -16.00
CA ILE A 1364 -17.83 -36.06 -15.04
C ILE A 1364 -18.67 -35.52 -13.89
N VAL A 1365 -19.79 -36.18 -13.53
CA VAL A 1365 -20.59 -35.74 -12.38
C VAL A 1365 -19.90 -36.17 -11.08
N VAL A 1366 -19.58 -37.46 -10.99
CA VAL A 1366 -18.83 -38.03 -9.87
C VAL A 1366 -17.64 -38.81 -10.43
N LYS A 1367 -16.42 -38.45 -10.01
CA LYS A 1367 -15.19 -39.16 -10.33
C LYS A 1367 -14.71 -39.94 -9.11
N LEU A 1368 -14.32 -41.19 -9.31
CA LEU A 1368 -13.61 -42.04 -8.35
C LEU A 1368 -12.21 -42.31 -8.91
N ASP A 1369 -11.16 -42.11 -8.12
CA ASP A 1369 -9.76 -42.18 -8.57
C ASP A 1369 -8.97 -43.03 -7.57
N ASP A 1370 -8.73 -44.31 -7.91
CA ASP A 1370 -8.13 -45.34 -7.04
C ASP A 1370 -8.77 -45.44 -5.64
N VAL A 1371 -10.10 -45.53 -5.60
CA VAL A 1371 -10.87 -45.50 -4.35
C VAL A 1371 -10.95 -46.88 -3.72
N VAL A 1372 -10.68 -46.95 -2.41
CA VAL A 1372 -10.93 -48.13 -1.57
C VAL A 1372 -12.02 -47.80 -0.55
N LEU A 1373 -13.09 -48.59 -0.53
CA LEU A 1373 -14.14 -48.54 0.47
C LEU A 1373 -14.02 -49.78 1.37
N SER A 1374 -13.88 -49.55 2.67
CA SER A 1374 -13.84 -50.60 3.70
C SER A 1374 -14.92 -50.33 4.75
N ALA A 1375 -15.81 -51.30 4.99
CA ALA A 1375 -16.97 -51.16 5.87
C ALA A 1375 -17.75 -49.84 5.65
N SER A 1376 -17.86 -49.42 4.38
CA SER A 1376 -18.32 -48.09 3.99
C SER A 1376 -19.42 -48.15 2.94
N SER A 1377 -20.25 -47.11 2.84
CA SER A 1377 -21.32 -47.01 1.85
C SER A 1377 -21.23 -45.71 1.06
N LEU A 1378 -21.43 -45.81 -0.26
CA LEU A 1378 -21.48 -44.68 -1.18
C LEU A 1378 -22.76 -44.77 -2.01
N LEU A 1379 -23.65 -43.78 -1.86
CA LEU A 1379 -24.91 -43.67 -2.59
C LEU A 1379 -24.87 -42.46 -3.52
N VAL A 1380 -25.07 -42.70 -4.82
CA VAL A 1380 -25.33 -41.64 -5.81
C VAL A 1380 -26.79 -41.76 -6.23
N SER A 1381 -27.63 -40.76 -5.93
CA SER A 1381 -29.08 -40.85 -6.14
C SER A 1381 -29.69 -39.58 -6.72
N ASN A 1382 -30.77 -39.70 -7.51
CA ASN A 1382 -31.53 -38.53 -8.01
C ASN A 1382 -30.69 -37.49 -8.78
N VAL A 1383 -29.65 -37.94 -9.50
CA VAL A 1383 -28.83 -37.05 -10.34
C VAL A 1383 -29.55 -36.80 -11.66
N LYS A 1384 -29.75 -35.54 -12.04
CA LYS A 1384 -30.21 -35.15 -13.37
C LYS A 1384 -29.06 -34.48 -14.11
N ALA A 1385 -28.56 -35.12 -15.17
CA ALA A 1385 -27.39 -34.65 -15.87
C ALA A 1385 -27.66 -34.50 -17.37
N ARG A 1386 -27.30 -33.34 -17.93
CA ARG A 1386 -27.57 -32.97 -19.33
C ARG A 1386 -26.32 -32.37 -19.99
N ALA A 1387 -25.91 -33.00 -21.09
CA ALA A 1387 -24.81 -32.51 -21.92
C ALA A 1387 -25.37 -31.75 -23.14
N LEU A 1388 -24.85 -30.55 -23.41
CA LEU A 1388 -25.29 -29.72 -24.54
C LEU A 1388 -24.49 -29.96 -25.83
N GLY A 1389 -23.24 -30.44 -25.75
CA GLY A 1389 -22.35 -30.54 -26.92
C GLY A 1389 -21.44 -31.77 -26.99
N TYR A 1390 -20.78 -32.16 -25.89
CA TYR A 1390 -19.82 -33.29 -25.87
C TYR A 1390 -20.33 -34.43 -25.00
N GLY A 1391 -19.99 -35.68 -25.36
CA GLY A 1391 -20.39 -36.86 -24.57
C GLY A 1391 -19.70 -36.91 -23.22
N GLY A 1392 -20.45 -36.65 -22.14
CA GLY A 1392 -19.97 -36.75 -20.75
C GLY A 1392 -19.99 -38.16 -20.17
N TYR A 1393 -19.51 -38.29 -18.94
CA TYR A 1393 -19.49 -39.49 -18.11
C TYR A 1393 -20.29 -39.21 -16.83
N GLY A 1394 -21.21 -40.10 -16.45
CA GLY A 1394 -21.99 -39.90 -15.22
C GLY A 1394 -21.14 -40.11 -13.97
N LEU A 1395 -20.95 -41.39 -13.62
CA LEU A 1395 -19.99 -41.86 -12.64
C LEU A 1395 -18.77 -42.41 -13.38
N TYR A 1396 -17.58 -41.90 -13.09
CA TYR A 1396 -16.33 -42.29 -13.75
C TYR A 1396 -15.31 -42.78 -12.74
N SER A 1397 -15.01 -44.08 -12.74
CA SER A 1397 -13.93 -44.66 -11.96
C SER A 1397 -12.67 -44.81 -12.81
N MET A 1398 -11.62 -44.14 -12.38
CA MET A 1398 -10.24 -44.23 -12.87
C MET A 1398 -9.44 -45.05 -11.86
N GLY A 1399 -8.54 -45.90 -12.36
CA GLY A 1399 -7.77 -46.79 -11.49
C GLY A 1399 -8.60 -47.93 -10.91
N THR A 1400 -8.17 -48.47 -9.78
CA THR A 1400 -8.82 -49.62 -9.13
C THR A 1400 -9.84 -49.14 -8.12
N LEU A 1401 -11.11 -49.49 -8.32
CA LEU A 1401 -12.15 -49.36 -7.31
C LEU A 1401 -12.22 -50.66 -6.50
N THR A 1402 -11.98 -50.58 -5.20
CA THR A 1402 -11.97 -51.73 -4.29
C THR A 1402 -13.05 -51.60 -3.23
N LEU A 1403 -13.94 -52.58 -3.15
CA LEU A 1403 -15.01 -52.68 -2.15
C LEU A 1403 -14.74 -53.90 -1.26
N VAL A 1404 -14.51 -53.67 0.02
CA VAL A 1404 -14.19 -54.72 1.01
C VAL A 1404 -14.94 -54.52 2.32
N GLY A 1405 -14.98 -55.56 3.15
CA GLY A 1405 -15.55 -55.49 4.50
C GLY A 1405 -17.04 -55.16 4.53
N GLY A 1406 -17.83 -55.70 3.60
CA GLY A 1406 -19.27 -55.41 3.50
C GLY A 1406 -19.60 -54.02 2.97
N SER A 1407 -18.69 -53.41 2.20
CA SER A 1407 -18.91 -52.08 1.64
C SER A 1407 -19.99 -52.08 0.57
N SER A 1408 -20.58 -50.92 0.28
CA SER A 1408 -21.56 -50.81 -0.79
C SER A 1408 -21.44 -49.55 -1.64
N LEU A 1409 -21.66 -49.70 -2.95
CA LEU A 1409 -21.77 -48.61 -3.91
C LEU A 1409 -23.08 -48.74 -4.67
N TYR A 1410 -24.02 -47.84 -4.39
CA TYR A 1410 -25.33 -47.78 -5.05
C TYR A 1410 -25.43 -46.55 -5.93
N THR A 1411 -25.86 -46.74 -7.19
CA THR A 1411 -26.31 -45.64 -8.04
C THR A 1411 -27.78 -45.85 -8.36
N ARG A 1412 -28.66 -44.90 -8.02
CA ARG A 1412 -30.11 -45.08 -8.24
C ARG A 1412 -30.87 -43.83 -8.66
N TYR A 1413 -31.98 -44.01 -9.39
CA TYR A 1413 -32.86 -42.92 -9.82
C TYR A 1413 -32.14 -41.76 -10.54
N CYS A 1414 -31.01 -42.02 -11.18
CA CYS A 1414 -30.27 -41.01 -11.93
C CYS A 1414 -30.76 -40.99 -13.39
N SER A 1415 -30.85 -39.81 -14.00
CA SER A 1415 -31.23 -39.62 -15.39
C SER A 1415 -30.15 -38.86 -16.17
N PHE A 1416 -29.62 -39.48 -17.22
CA PHE A 1416 -28.59 -38.89 -18.08
C PHE A 1416 -29.11 -38.68 -19.50
N HIS A 1417 -28.86 -37.49 -20.06
CA HIS A 1417 -29.23 -37.16 -21.44
C HIS A 1417 -28.00 -36.65 -22.21
N LYS A 1418 -27.70 -37.27 -23.37
CA LYS A 1418 -26.54 -37.02 -24.24
C LYS A 1418 -25.17 -37.35 -23.62
N TYR A 1419 -25.10 -38.21 -22.62
CA TYR A 1419 -23.84 -38.67 -22.04
C TYR A 1419 -23.28 -39.86 -22.81
N LYS A 1420 -21.96 -39.97 -22.95
CA LYS A 1420 -21.31 -41.12 -23.60
C LYS A 1420 -21.51 -42.38 -22.77
N TYR A 1421 -21.20 -42.32 -21.48
CA TYR A 1421 -21.42 -43.42 -20.53
C TYR A 1421 -22.12 -42.92 -19.26
N MET A 1422 -23.06 -43.69 -18.73
CA MET A 1422 -23.64 -43.40 -17.41
C MET A 1422 -22.62 -43.81 -16.35
N LEU A 1423 -22.04 -44.99 -16.51
CA LEU A 1423 -20.97 -45.49 -15.67
C LEU A 1423 -19.78 -45.96 -16.51
N TYR A 1424 -18.61 -45.43 -16.17
CA TYR A 1424 -17.32 -45.96 -16.63
C TYR A 1424 -16.58 -46.55 -15.44
N MET A 1425 -16.09 -47.78 -15.60
CA MET A 1425 -15.32 -48.49 -14.59
C MET A 1425 -14.00 -48.96 -15.21
N TYR A 1426 -12.87 -48.49 -14.69
CA TYR A 1426 -11.57 -48.99 -15.15
C TYR A 1426 -11.35 -50.42 -14.64
N ARG A 1427 -11.18 -50.62 -13.33
CA ARG A 1427 -11.05 -51.94 -12.68
C ARG A 1427 -11.90 -51.96 -11.41
N LEU A 1428 -12.63 -53.05 -11.15
CA LEU A 1428 -13.45 -53.22 -9.95
C LEU A 1428 -13.10 -54.53 -9.22
N ILE A 1429 -12.82 -54.42 -7.93
CA ILE A 1429 -12.65 -55.54 -7.01
C ILE A 1429 -13.72 -55.42 -5.93
N ALA A 1430 -14.59 -56.42 -5.80
CA ALA A 1430 -15.56 -56.52 -4.73
C ALA A 1430 -15.33 -57.84 -3.97
N SER A 1431 -14.96 -57.75 -2.70
CA SER A 1431 -14.80 -58.91 -1.83
C SER A 1431 -15.51 -58.71 -0.49
N ASP A 1432 -15.63 -59.81 0.24
CA ASP A 1432 -16.14 -59.87 1.62
C ASP A 1432 -17.55 -59.29 1.78
N ARG A 1433 -18.50 -59.84 1.02
CA ARG A 1433 -19.94 -59.48 1.04
C ARG A 1433 -20.21 -58.02 0.66
N SER A 1434 -19.37 -57.44 -0.19
CA SER A 1434 -19.52 -56.05 -0.64
C SER A 1434 -20.45 -55.97 -1.84
N VAL A 1435 -21.23 -54.89 -1.97
CA VAL A 1435 -22.27 -54.78 -2.99
C VAL A 1435 -22.02 -53.62 -3.94
N PHE A 1436 -22.06 -53.88 -5.24
CA PHE A 1436 -22.14 -52.86 -6.28
C PHE A 1436 -23.49 -52.96 -7.01
N ALA A 1437 -24.29 -51.88 -7.02
CA ALA A 1437 -25.65 -51.94 -7.56
C ALA A 1437 -26.07 -50.67 -8.34
N LEU A 1438 -26.77 -50.91 -9.46
CA LEU A 1438 -27.37 -49.89 -10.33
C LEU A 1438 -28.89 -50.10 -10.37
N LEU A 1439 -29.68 -49.20 -9.78
CA LEU A 1439 -31.13 -49.38 -9.62
C LEU A 1439 -31.94 -48.23 -10.21
N ASN A 1440 -32.94 -48.50 -11.07
CA ASN A 1440 -33.87 -47.50 -11.59
C ASN A 1440 -33.21 -46.26 -12.24
N ASN A 1441 -32.01 -46.41 -12.83
CA ASN A 1441 -31.36 -45.33 -13.58
C ASN A 1441 -31.86 -45.31 -15.03
N THR A 1442 -31.91 -44.13 -15.63
CA THR A 1442 -32.36 -43.92 -17.01
C THR A 1442 -31.29 -43.19 -17.82
N MET A 1443 -31.13 -43.59 -19.08
CA MET A 1443 -30.32 -42.87 -20.06
C MET A 1443 -31.14 -42.74 -21.34
N ALA A 1444 -31.62 -41.54 -21.63
CA ALA A 1444 -32.49 -41.31 -22.78
C ALA A 1444 -31.71 -41.34 -24.10
N THR A 1445 -30.49 -40.80 -24.10
CA THR A 1445 -29.57 -40.77 -25.25
C THR A 1445 -28.13 -40.90 -24.76
N GLY A 1446 -27.33 -41.77 -25.39
CA GLY A 1446 -25.94 -42.02 -25.02
C GLY A 1446 -25.30 -43.17 -25.79
N THR A 1447 -24.06 -43.56 -25.46
CA THR A 1447 -23.34 -44.65 -26.16
C THR A 1447 -23.48 -45.99 -25.45
N ARG A 1448 -23.21 -46.06 -24.14
CA ARG A 1448 -23.41 -47.28 -23.33
C ARG A 1448 -23.89 -46.93 -21.94
N PHE A 1449 -24.71 -47.80 -21.37
CA PHE A 1449 -25.19 -47.65 -20.00
C PHE A 1449 -24.05 -47.89 -18.99
N LEU A 1450 -23.29 -48.97 -19.16
CA LEU A 1450 -22.10 -49.31 -18.38
C LEU A 1450 -20.96 -49.65 -19.35
N TYR A 1451 -19.76 -49.16 -19.04
CA TYR A 1451 -18.53 -49.54 -19.73
C TYR A 1451 -17.46 -49.94 -18.73
N GLN A 1452 -17.04 -51.19 -18.79
CA GLN A 1452 -15.94 -51.75 -18.00
C GLN A 1452 -14.73 -51.97 -18.92
N TYR A 1453 -13.58 -51.40 -18.56
CA TYR A 1453 -12.37 -51.40 -19.41
C TYR A 1453 -11.42 -52.56 -19.09
N GLN A 1454 -11.14 -52.79 -17.81
CA GLN A 1454 -10.25 -53.81 -17.27
C GLN A 1454 -11.01 -54.77 -16.32
N ASP A 1455 -10.28 -55.60 -15.58
CA ASP A 1455 -10.79 -56.74 -14.81
C ASP A 1455 -11.94 -56.41 -13.83
N LEU A 1456 -12.85 -57.37 -13.72
CA LEU A 1456 -13.87 -57.47 -12.70
C LEU A 1456 -13.53 -58.64 -11.79
N THR A 1457 -13.25 -58.39 -10.52
CA THR A 1457 -13.04 -59.45 -9.54
C THR A 1457 -14.14 -59.37 -8.49
N VAL A 1458 -14.93 -60.43 -8.37
CA VAL A 1458 -15.97 -60.56 -7.34
C VAL A 1458 -15.70 -61.84 -6.56
N SER A 1459 -15.53 -61.73 -5.25
CA SER A 1459 -15.21 -62.87 -4.37
C SER A 1459 -15.96 -62.80 -3.04
N ASN A 1460 -15.97 -63.92 -2.30
CA ASN A 1460 -16.51 -64.02 -0.93
C ASN A 1460 -17.96 -63.54 -0.76
N HIS A 1461 -18.87 -64.03 -1.60
CA HIS A 1461 -20.32 -63.74 -1.57
C HIS A 1461 -20.69 -62.26 -1.78
N SER A 1462 -19.87 -61.54 -2.55
CA SER A 1462 -20.08 -60.14 -2.96
C SER A 1462 -20.95 -60.02 -4.20
#